data_AF-A0AAW1PFN9-F1
#
_entry.id   AF-A0AAW1PFN9-F1
#
_cell.length_a   1.000
_cell.length_b   1.000
_cell.length_c   1.000
_cell.angle_alpha   90.00
_cell.angle_beta   90.00
_cell.angle_gamma   90.00
#
_symmetry.space_group_name_H-M   'P 1'
#
loop_
_entity.id
_entity.type
_entity.pdbx_description
1 polymer ?
#
loop_
_entity_poly.entity_id
_entity_poly.type
_entity_poly.pdbx_seq_one_letter_code
_entity_poly.pdbx_strand_id
1 'polypeptide(L)'
;MRNLVTLLDRAVCLPPDVLADKQHLRHLCLDSESGNLFVATAEGQLSCLSAFGHQTVWSTSWLDSLATEPVAGPVCKPVRQLTGFAHVVELDALCYSVSTGELVLLHLSTLQFEEVGAVDGGIVASSWSPDGEVLVLVTGLAQLVVMNKTWELREGKLSIVLYERNGLRHGSFDIPEADEVIDMQWSHDSELLAVAVRVPSTADGRPSVVHVQIWHRSNWHWYLKLEWRYAHSGRMVLRWDEVAAMQIHLCTDDGQYRVVGLARDVCISLRGTAAVVDGTRVLLTPLGQGLVPPPMCATAVSFAAPVQAVALRDMGQFEVVAAVTSAGAVAVASSLEADLWEDTLEASLEAQARAAYDMAGQVCLCARPALLDACLPPHQAIRALVWVGPTSLIAVFAAPPGCQQGPDQVVELMLSGDLQGDAGPLTVNIGRTLALPSPLLRAIPAPASGALLQLEDGCLLAYEPGELLLPFGPAADFLEPCPWLVATPEQALLGPTTPPAVGLTKKGQLFWGGQLLADDCTSVVTRTSGPGGAHLLYITRTHRMHIVPFTRLPTHQHPAWQAAGASAHASPLAPSAGRGRGKHDNLHTAMHAAMRPAGANGSKDVNIRAVEQGSRLVAAPPDLMLVVMQMPRGNLEAVYPRALVLAAIAERLEVHDFAAAYQLAARHRVDLNVLVDYKWPEFLAHAPEFVHALRSDQDITDLLAALQPGSTTGLRGLYFNAMPSQSSVQGDLDDQGPQNKVGQVAHALQAAMQAMDSAAFLKPMLTSHAVLGDLEGALALIKRVKETQLEGRSQPPSAGREQAVEEGEAGRTGRVRPPTAEDGLKHLLLTVDVERLYRCALGMYEVELAYMVVAHSQRDPGEYLLELQRFAGLRPPALAKHAIDMHLQRYERALPHLLAAGPHHFEQALQLARDKGLLRELLHLVDSDPAKRRVVLGVQAEVLAECSRHEDAALAYLAAGRHDQALEQYRAAGQWRMVFSLAGRLGWEEVALRHKASEMVEGLAGMGRLADAAAVALDYLADVEAGVSLLTQAREWREALRVAYRAMRGDLVETVVAPAGAEAAASQLTQLREDVSRVDKYLARLKDVQQKRISLQAALDAEDEEGQETEVADVPDDVSETSSVVSGMSAYTSATHSATSTTTSSARPPSTLGGRKPQKKVRKKDKGTRIRQGSPEEEQALAAHLQALQPTTRSGTQVGQLTELLVVLGHEQDARILQQQLSELINRQRAAAAYVTENPPPAIHQHQQALTKFKQTDANPDEGSQWKWDILRPSKQAST
;
A
#
# COMPACT_ATOMS: atom_id res chain seq x y z
N MET A 1 7.82 -28.20 9.71
CA MET A 1 6.80 -28.66 8.76
C MET A 1 7.35 -29.25 7.45
N ARG A 2 8.67 -29.30 7.22
CA ARG A 2 9.24 -29.74 5.93
C ARG A 2 9.55 -31.24 5.94
N ASN A 3 9.14 -31.94 4.89
CA ASN A 3 9.54 -33.31 4.56
C ASN A 3 10.63 -33.27 3.49
N LEU A 4 11.30 -34.40 3.27
CA LEU A 4 12.30 -34.55 2.21
C LEU A 4 11.73 -35.45 1.12
N VAL A 5 11.97 -35.08 -0.13
CA VAL A 5 11.61 -35.86 -1.32
C VAL A 5 12.84 -36.02 -2.21
N THR A 6 12.86 -37.12 -2.97
CA THR A 6 13.94 -37.43 -3.90
C THR A 6 13.66 -36.80 -5.26
N LEU A 7 14.47 -35.83 -5.69
CA LEU A 7 14.37 -35.17 -7.00
C LEU A 7 15.30 -35.77 -8.06
N LEU A 8 16.41 -36.35 -7.63
CA LEU A 8 17.40 -36.95 -8.50
C LEU A 8 17.82 -38.25 -7.86
N ASP A 9 17.89 -39.31 -8.66
CA ASP A 9 18.44 -40.57 -8.24
C ASP A 9 19.11 -41.23 -9.45
N ARG A 10 20.44 -41.17 -9.50
CA ARG A 10 21.24 -41.75 -10.58
C ARG A 10 22.14 -42.81 -10.00
N ALA A 11 22.02 -44.04 -10.47
CA ALA A 11 22.88 -45.15 -10.08
C ALA A 11 23.74 -45.59 -11.28
N VAL A 12 25.03 -45.83 -11.01
CA VAL A 12 26.02 -46.29 -11.97
C VAL A 12 26.85 -47.39 -11.32
N CYS A 13 27.13 -48.47 -12.04
CA CYS A 13 28.11 -49.46 -11.60
C CYS A 13 29.50 -48.99 -12.01
N LEU A 14 30.45 -48.99 -11.08
CA LEU A 14 31.85 -48.69 -11.38
C LEU A 14 32.43 -49.74 -12.37
N PRO A 15 33.40 -49.37 -13.22
CA PRO A 15 33.95 -50.29 -14.22
C PRO A 15 34.53 -51.56 -13.57
N PRO A 16 34.35 -52.75 -14.17
CA PRO A 16 34.85 -54.01 -13.61
C PRO A 16 36.37 -54.04 -13.47
N ASP A 17 37.11 -53.28 -14.29
CA ASP A 17 38.57 -53.17 -14.25
C ASP A 17 39.08 -52.49 -12.95
N VAL A 18 38.24 -51.69 -12.29
CA VAL A 18 38.52 -51.02 -11.01
C VAL A 18 38.19 -51.94 -9.81
N LEU A 19 37.40 -52.99 -10.04
CA LEU A 19 36.86 -53.91 -9.03
C LEU A 19 37.22 -55.38 -9.33
N ALA A 20 38.34 -55.62 -10.04
CA ALA A 20 38.74 -56.96 -10.46
C ALA A 20 38.82 -57.94 -9.27
N ASP A 21 38.49 -59.21 -9.53
CA ASP A 21 38.20 -60.27 -8.55
C ASP A 21 38.94 -60.11 -7.20
N LYS A 22 38.17 -59.62 -6.19
CA LYS A 22 38.46 -59.46 -4.74
C LYS A 22 38.92 -58.08 -4.24
N GLN A 23 38.97 -57.05 -5.08
CA GLN A 23 39.26 -55.68 -4.60
C GLN A 23 38.06 -55.00 -3.94
N HIS A 24 38.08 -54.86 -2.62
CA HIS A 24 37.06 -54.11 -1.87
C HIS A 24 37.35 -52.60 -1.87
N LEU A 25 36.36 -51.80 -2.29
CA LEU A 25 36.41 -50.34 -2.24
C LEU A 25 36.43 -49.88 -0.77
N ARG A 26 37.44 -49.08 -0.39
CA ARG A 26 37.68 -48.70 1.02
C ARG A 26 37.37 -47.25 1.30
N HIS A 27 37.75 -46.36 0.39
CA HIS A 27 37.53 -44.92 0.54
C HIS A 27 37.23 -44.26 -0.79
N LEU A 28 36.54 -43.13 -0.72
CA LEU A 28 36.09 -42.34 -1.87
C LEU A 28 36.07 -40.86 -1.50
N CYS A 29 36.57 -40.01 -2.42
CA CYS A 29 36.42 -38.56 -2.35
C CYS A 29 36.24 -37.98 -3.75
N LEU A 30 35.69 -36.78 -3.82
CA LEU A 30 35.35 -36.09 -5.06
C LEU A 30 36.23 -34.85 -5.22
N ASP A 31 36.57 -34.53 -6.45
CA ASP A 31 37.01 -33.20 -6.82
C ASP A 31 35.79 -32.32 -7.12
N SER A 32 35.60 -31.27 -6.33
CA SER A 32 34.47 -30.34 -6.47
C SER A 32 34.59 -29.43 -7.69
N GLU A 33 35.79 -29.21 -8.26
CA GLU A 33 35.96 -28.37 -9.45
C GLU A 33 35.78 -29.17 -10.75
N SER A 34 36.42 -30.34 -10.85
CA SER A 34 36.39 -31.15 -12.08
C SER A 34 35.28 -32.21 -12.11
N GLY A 35 34.65 -32.48 -10.96
CA GLY A 35 33.70 -33.57 -10.81
C GLY A 35 34.34 -34.96 -10.91
N ASN A 36 35.67 -35.07 -10.84
CA ASN A 36 36.34 -36.36 -10.88
C ASN A 36 36.19 -37.12 -9.56
N LEU A 37 36.03 -38.44 -9.65
CA LEU A 37 35.87 -39.34 -8.51
C LEU A 37 37.20 -40.04 -8.23
N PHE A 38 37.73 -39.86 -7.03
CA PHE A 38 38.91 -40.57 -6.57
C PHE A 38 38.51 -41.76 -5.70
N VAL A 39 39.02 -42.93 -6.05
CA VAL A 39 38.68 -44.20 -5.42
C VAL A 39 39.94 -44.87 -4.91
N ALA A 40 39.90 -45.38 -3.69
CA ALA A 40 40.96 -46.17 -3.10
C ALA A 40 40.49 -47.59 -2.74
N THR A 41 41.20 -48.61 -3.22
CA THR A 41 40.90 -50.03 -2.95
C THR A 41 41.73 -50.58 -1.79
N ALA A 42 41.24 -51.64 -1.16
CA ALA A 42 41.91 -52.33 -0.06
C ALA A 42 43.26 -52.97 -0.43
N GLU A 43 43.48 -53.26 -1.72
CA GLU A 43 44.66 -53.99 -2.23
C GLU A 43 45.80 -53.08 -2.73
N GLY A 44 45.67 -51.76 -2.63
CA GLY A 44 46.78 -50.85 -2.96
C GLY A 44 46.52 -49.86 -4.09
N GLN A 45 45.38 -49.87 -4.78
CA GLN A 45 45.15 -48.98 -5.92
C GLN A 45 44.44 -47.67 -5.54
N LEU A 46 44.90 -46.58 -6.16
CA LEU A 46 44.28 -45.27 -6.23
C LEU A 46 43.94 -44.97 -7.70
N SER A 47 42.67 -44.66 -7.97
CA SER A 47 42.21 -44.38 -9.33
C SER A 47 41.39 -43.11 -9.37
N CYS A 48 41.62 -42.29 -10.39
CA CYS A 48 40.76 -41.16 -10.74
C CYS A 48 39.82 -41.58 -11.88
N LEU A 49 38.52 -41.39 -11.67
CA LEU A 49 37.46 -41.73 -12.60
C LEU A 49 36.72 -40.44 -12.98
N SER A 50 36.40 -40.26 -14.26
CA SER A 50 35.49 -39.19 -14.67
C SER A 50 34.06 -39.53 -14.22
N ALA A 51 33.38 -38.66 -13.44
CA ALA A 51 32.07 -38.96 -12.85
C ALA A 51 30.94 -39.29 -13.84
N PHE A 52 31.13 -39.00 -15.14
CA PHE A 52 30.12 -39.28 -16.17
C PHE A 52 30.66 -40.05 -17.39
N GLY A 53 31.96 -40.39 -17.42
CA GLY A 53 32.64 -40.84 -18.64
C GLY A 53 32.97 -42.33 -18.76
N HIS A 54 32.77 -43.14 -17.71
CA HIS A 54 33.22 -44.56 -17.67
C HIS A 54 34.71 -44.77 -18.00
N GLN A 55 35.53 -43.73 -17.93
CA GLN A 55 36.95 -43.77 -18.26
C GLN A 55 37.79 -43.48 -17.01
N THR A 56 38.71 -44.40 -16.75
CA THR A 56 39.80 -44.20 -15.79
C THR A 56 40.74 -43.14 -16.36
N VAL A 57 40.81 -41.98 -15.70
CA VAL A 57 41.67 -40.85 -16.10
C VAL A 57 43.14 -41.20 -15.83
N TRP A 58 43.40 -41.77 -14.65
CA TRP A 58 44.68 -42.36 -14.28
C TRP A 58 44.46 -43.37 -13.14
N SER A 59 45.40 -44.31 -12.99
CA SER A 59 45.45 -45.26 -11.86
C SER A 59 46.90 -45.42 -11.41
N THR A 60 47.13 -45.43 -10.11
CA THR A 60 48.44 -45.61 -9.49
C THR A 60 48.30 -46.49 -8.24
N SER A 61 49.41 -47.04 -7.75
CA SER A 61 49.43 -47.83 -6.52
C SER A 61 49.91 -46.96 -5.36
N TRP A 62 49.09 -46.81 -4.31
CA TRP A 62 49.52 -46.11 -3.09
C TRP A 62 50.58 -46.90 -2.31
N LEU A 63 50.74 -48.20 -2.57
CA LEU A 63 51.83 -48.99 -2.01
C LEU A 63 53.21 -48.53 -2.54
N ASP A 64 53.27 -47.97 -3.75
CA ASP A 64 54.51 -47.50 -4.37
C ASP A 64 55.05 -46.22 -3.71
N SER A 65 54.22 -45.54 -2.92
CA SER A 65 54.58 -44.34 -2.15
C SER A 65 55.33 -44.64 -0.84
N LEU A 66 55.32 -45.89 -0.37
CA LEU A 66 55.78 -46.27 0.97
C LEU A 66 57.11 -47.02 0.88
N ALA A 67 58.24 -46.30 0.94
CA ALA A 67 59.59 -46.81 0.67
C ALA A 67 60.19 -47.77 1.73
N THR A 68 59.53 -47.95 2.88
CA THR A 68 60.07 -48.67 4.05
C THR A 68 59.21 -49.89 4.43
N GLU A 69 59.86 -50.99 4.82
CA GLU A 69 59.20 -52.18 5.40
C GLU A 69 58.54 -51.83 6.74
N PRO A 70 57.36 -52.39 7.07
CA PRO A 70 56.63 -52.05 8.30
C PRO A 70 57.45 -52.41 9.55
N VAL A 71 57.71 -51.42 10.41
CA VAL A 71 58.35 -51.66 11.71
C VAL A 71 57.33 -52.37 12.63
N ALA A 72 57.57 -53.64 12.92
CA ALA A 72 56.71 -54.46 13.77
C ALA A 72 56.74 -53.98 15.24
N GLY A 73 55.83 -53.06 15.59
CA GLY A 73 55.54 -52.69 16.98
C GLY A 73 54.39 -53.52 17.58
N PRO A 74 54.32 -53.68 18.92
CA PRO A 74 53.43 -54.61 19.61
C PRO A 74 51.91 -54.34 19.46
N VAL A 75 51.51 -53.26 18.77
CA VAL A 75 50.10 -52.82 18.62
C VAL A 75 49.70 -52.63 17.15
N CYS A 76 50.64 -52.67 16.20
CA CYS A 76 50.36 -52.42 14.78
C CYS A 76 49.71 -53.65 14.13
N LYS A 77 48.57 -53.46 13.45
CA LYS A 77 48.05 -54.50 12.54
C LYS A 77 49.12 -54.78 11.48
N PRO A 78 49.51 -56.04 11.22
CA PRO A 78 50.59 -56.38 10.27
C PRO A 78 50.22 -56.13 8.79
N VAL A 79 49.06 -55.53 8.54
CA VAL A 79 48.51 -55.28 7.20
C VAL A 79 48.30 -53.78 7.06
N ARG A 80 48.97 -53.17 6.06
CA ARG A 80 48.75 -51.76 5.68
C ARG A 80 47.33 -51.58 5.19
N GLN A 81 46.55 -50.73 5.85
CA GLN A 81 45.19 -50.37 5.44
C GLN A 81 45.04 -48.84 5.45
N LEU A 82 44.36 -48.30 4.45
CA LEU A 82 43.98 -46.89 4.44
C LEU A 82 43.00 -46.59 5.58
N THR A 83 43.30 -45.54 6.36
CA THR A 83 42.54 -45.11 7.54
C THR A 83 41.82 -43.78 7.38
N GLY A 84 42.16 -43.03 6.32
CA GLY A 84 41.38 -41.89 5.84
C GLY A 84 41.90 -41.41 4.49
N PHE A 85 41.04 -40.70 3.77
CA PHE A 85 41.22 -40.36 2.36
C PHE A 85 40.38 -39.13 2.03
N ALA A 86 41.02 -38.05 1.58
CA ALA A 86 40.36 -36.80 1.24
C ALA A 86 41.10 -36.08 0.10
N HIS A 87 40.35 -35.37 -0.73
CA HIS A 87 40.89 -34.40 -1.67
C HIS A 87 41.01 -33.05 -0.96
N VAL A 88 42.16 -32.39 -1.04
CA VAL A 88 42.41 -31.07 -0.44
C VAL A 88 42.61 -30.09 -1.57
N VAL A 89 41.55 -29.35 -1.91
CA VAL A 89 41.49 -28.46 -3.08
C VAL A 89 42.62 -27.43 -3.09
N GLU A 90 42.91 -26.80 -1.94
CA GLU A 90 43.96 -25.78 -1.83
C GLU A 90 45.39 -26.31 -2.10
N LEU A 91 45.60 -27.62 -1.94
CA LEU A 91 46.90 -28.26 -2.15
C LEU A 91 47.01 -28.95 -3.51
N ASP A 92 45.96 -28.98 -4.33
CA ASP A 92 45.89 -29.78 -5.58
C ASP A 92 46.34 -31.25 -5.35
N ALA A 93 45.92 -31.84 -4.21
CA ALA A 93 46.45 -33.12 -3.76
C ALA A 93 45.41 -34.01 -3.05
N LEU A 94 45.60 -35.32 -3.19
CA LEU A 94 44.91 -36.34 -2.39
C LEU A 94 45.70 -36.63 -1.12
N CYS A 95 45.12 -36.34 0.03
CA CYS A 95 45.66 -36.70 1.34
C CYS A 95 45.09 -38.03 1.82
N TYR A 96 45.98 -38.96 2.18
CA TYR A 96 45.57 -40.24 2.73
C TYR A 96 46.47 -40.70 3.88
N SER A 97 45.87 -41.45 4.81
CA SER A 97 46.56 -41.99 5.98
C SER A 97 46.55 -43.51 5.97
N VAL A 98 47.60 -44.12 6.51
CA VAL A 98 47.79 -45.57 6.55
C VAL A 98 47.86 -46.06 7.98
N SER A 99 47.33 -47.27 8.22
CA SER A 99 47.24 -47.87 9.55
C SER A 99 48.58 -48.09 10.26
N THR A 100 49.68 -48.09 9.52
CA THR A 100 51.05 -48.18 10.02
C THR A 100 51.59 -46.85 10.56
N GLY A 101 50.93 -45.73 10.29
CA GLY A 101 51.23 -44.43 10.85
C GLY A 101 51.50 -43.34 9.81
N GLU A 102 51.74 -43.68 8.55
CA GLU A 102 52.12 -42.71 7.51
C GLU A 102 50.93 -41.84 7.05
N LEU A 103 51.19 -40.56 6.82
CA LEU A 103 50.33 -39.57 6.14
C LEU A 103 51.01 -39.14 4.85
N VAL A 104 50.31 -39.30 3.73
CA VAL A 104 50.87 -39.09 2.38
C VAL A 104 49.97 -38.15 1.58
N LEU A 105 50.57 -37.23 0.85
CA LEU A 105 49.94 -36.42 -0.18
C LEU A 105 50.32 -36.96 -1.56
N LEU A 106 49.33 -37.09 -2.45
CA LEU A 106 49.53 -37.35 -3.87
C LEU A 106 49.13 -36.09 -4.64
N HIS A 107 50.11 -35.39 -5.19
CA HIS A 107 49.89 -34.19 -6.00
C HIS A 107 49.23 -34.57 -7.34
N LEU A 108 48.04 -34.03 -7.62
CA LEU A 108 47.21 -34.45 -8.75
C LEU A 108 47.78 -34.05 -10.11
N SER A 109 48.45 -32.90 -10.19
CA SER A 109 49.10 -32.40 -11.40
C SER A 109 50.36 -33.17 -11.82
N THR A 110 51.06 -33.81 -10.87
CA THR A 110 52.36 -34.49 -11.13
C THR A 110 52.34 -36.00 -10.86
N LEU A 111 51.31 -36.49 -10.19
CA LEU A 111 51.18 -37.87 -9.67
C LEU A 111 52.40 -38.31 -8.83
N GLN A 112 53.04 -37.36 -8.15
CA GLN A 112 54.13 -37.62 -7.21
C GLN A 112 53.61 -37.73 -5.78
N PHE A 113 54.20 -38.66 -5.02
CA PHE A 113 53.89 -38.85 -3.61
C PHE A 113 54.84 -38.07 -2.70
N GLU A 114 54.29 -37.43 -1.69
CA GLU A 114 55.00 -36.72 -0.64
C GLU A 114 54.56 -37.24 0.73
N GLU A 115 55.48 -37.82 1.50
CA GLU A 115 55.20 -38.22 2.89
C GLU A 115 55.25 -36.98 3.79
N VAL A 116 54.10 -36.61 4.36
CA VAL A 116 53.92 -35.39 5.16
C VAL A 116 54.22 -35.63 6.63
N GLY A 117 54.11 -36.88 7.09
CA GLY A 117 54.51 -37.27 8.43
C GLY A 117 54.13 -38.70 8.79
N ALA A 118 54.73 -39.22 9.85
CA ALA A 118 54.43 -40.55 10.39
C ALA A 118 54.06 -40.44 11.88
N VAL A 119 52.99 -41.12 12.28
CA VAL A 119 52.46 -41.12 13.65
C VAL A 119 52.87 -42.41 14.35
N ASP A 120 53.70 -42.28 15.38
CA ASP A 120 54.17 -43.41 16.19
C ASP A 120 52.99 -44.15 16.84
N GLY A 121 52.92 -45.46 16.61
CA GLY A 121 51.84 -46.33 17.10
C GLY A 121 50.68 -46.56 16.12
N GLY A 122 50.79 -46.06 14.89
CA GLY A 122 49.83 -46.29 13.81
C GLY A 122 48.61 -45.37 13.86
N ILE A 123 47.88 -45.26 12.75
CA ILE A 123 46.62 -44.52 12.65
C ILE A 123 45.47 -45.53 12.61
N VAL A 124 44.35 -45.23 13.25
CA VAL A 124 43.15 -46.06 13.32
C VAL A 124 42.05 -45.46 12.45
N ALA A 125 41.91 -44.13 12.47
CA ALA A 125 40.97 -43.38 11.65
C ALA A 125 41.48 -41.95 11.46
N SER A 126 41.19 -41.32 10.32
CA SER A 126 41.45 -39.90 10.11
C SER A 126 40.40 -39.20 9.25
N SER A 127 40.09 -37.95 9.56
CA SER A 127 39.17 -37.12 8.76
C SER A 127 39.56 -35.64 8.81
N TRP A 128 39.49 -34.97 7.67
CA TRP A 128 39.65 -33.52 7.53
C TRP A 128 38.34 -32.80 7.83
N SER A 129 38.40 -31.59 8.38
CA SER A 129 37.24 -30.71 8.49
C SER A 129 36.76 -30.25 7.11
N PRO A 130 35.46 -29.92 6.93
CA PRO A 130 34.90 -29.56 5.63
C PRO A 130 35.53 -28.31 4.98
N ASP A 131 36.18 -27.45 5.77
CA ASP A 131 36.93 -26.28 5.34
C ASP A 131 38.42 -26.55 5.09
N GLY A 132 38.90 -27.79 5.30
CA GLY A 132 40.30 -28.18 5.11
C GLY A 132 41.26 -27.74 6.22
N GLU A 133 40.79 -27.06 7.27
CA GLU A 133 41.63 -26.40 8.27
C GLU A 133 42.09 -27.31 9.43
N VAL A 134 41.36 -28.39 9.73
CA VAL A 134 41.61 -29.25 10.91
C VAL A 134 41.63 -30.72 10.51
N LEU A 135 42.74 -31.40 10.78
CA LEU A 135 42.87 -32.86 10.64
C LEU A 135 42.69 -33.55 12.00
N VAL A 136 41.76 -34.49 12.06
CA VAL A 136 41.50 -35.36 13.20
C VAL A 136 42.11 -36.73 12.94
N LEU A 137 42.99 -37.20 13.83
CA LEU A 137 43.63 -38.52 13.75
C LEU A 137 43.37 -39.31 15.04
N VAL A 138 42.97 -40.57 14.92
CA VAL A 138 42.95 -41.53 16.04
C VAL A 138 44.15 -42.44 15.87
N THR A 139 45.01 -42.57 16.88
CA THR A 139 46.22 -43.42 16.82
C THR A 139 45.95 -44.83 17.36
N GLY A 140 46.80 -45.80 17.01
CA GLY A 140 46.72 -47.19 17.49
C GLY A 140 46.97 -47.35 18.99
N LEU A 141 47.49 -46.32 19.65
CA LEU A 141 47.63 -46.24 21.12
C LEU A 141 46.36 -45.71 21.81
N ALA A 142 45.24 -45.66 21.10
CA ALA A 142 43.97 -45.07 21.55
C ALA A 142 44.11 -43.59 21.97
N GLN A 143 45.13 -42.89 21.46
CA GLN A 143 45.26 -41.46 21.61
C GLN A 143 44.62 -40.78 20.42
N LEU A 144 43.85 -39.76 20.71
CA LEU A 144 43.11 -39.02 19.72
C LEU A 144 43.86 -37.70 19.52
N VAL A 145 44.51 -37.60 18.37
CA VAL A 145 45.34 -36.47 17.95
C VAL A 145 44.45 -35.60 17.05
N VAL A 146 43.75 -34.67 17.67
CA VAL A 146 43.18 -33.51 16.97
C VAL A 146 44.09 -32.36 17.22
N MET A 147 44.36 -31.63 16.16
CA MET A 147 44.86 -30.28 16.30
C MET A 147 43.71 -29.39 16.81
N ASN A 148 43.64 -29.32 18.16
CA ASN A 148 42.80 -28.60 19.14
C ASN A 148 41.35 -29.09 19.47
N LYS A 149 40.81 -28.97 20.69
CA LYS A 149 41.34 -29.35 22.03
C LYS A 149 40.15 -29.76 22.93
N THR A 150 40.10 -31.04 23.35
CA THR A 150 39.69 -31.61 24.67
C THR A 150 38.84 -32.87 24.57
N TRP A 151 39.37 -33.96 25.12
CA TRP A 151 39.03 -35.36 24.88
C TRP A 151 38.46 -36.07 26.09
N GLU A 152 37.16 -36.38 26.08
CA GLU A 152 36.61 -37.39 27.01
C GLU A 152 35.54 -38.24 26.32
N LEU A 153 35.51 -39.53 26.64
CA LEU A 153 34.55 -40.50 26.12
C LEU A 153 34.04 -41.40 27.26
N ARG A 154 32.74 -41.69 27.29
CA ARG A 154 32.12 -42.73 28.13
C ARG A 154 30.92 -43.38 27.44
N GLU A 155 30.74 -44.67 27.74
CA GLU A 155 29.80 -45.63 27.14
C GLU A 155 28.32 -45.39 27.48
N GLY A 156 27.46 -45.74 26.53
CA GLY A 156 26.00 -45.81 26.59
C GLY A 156 25.42 -46.07 25.19
N LYS A 157 24.14 -46.47 25.07
CA LYS A 157 23.41 -46.77 23.81
C LYS A 157 23.84 -45.88 22.63
N LEU A 158 23.88 -46.46 21.41
CA LEU A 158 24.22 -45.76 20.16
C LEU A 158 23.37 -44.49 20.00
N SER A 159 23.97 -43.37 20.39
CA SER A 159 23.39 -42.05 20.42
C SER A 159 24.42 -41.08 19.86
N ILE A 160 23.97 -40.17 19.01
CA ILE A 160 24.81 -39.11 18.46
C ILE A 160 24.84 -38.01 19.50
N VAL A 161 26.02 -37.74 20.05
CA VAL A 161 26.25 -36.70 21.05
C VAL A 161 26.93 -35.51 20.38
N LEU A 162 26.38 -34.33 20.60
CA LEU A 162 26.90 -33.08 20.06
C LEU A 162 27.77 -32.40 21.13
N TYR A 163 28.89 -31.84 20.71
CA TYR A 163 29.79 -31.06 21.57
C TYR A 163 29.97 -29.65 20.99
N GLU A 164 30.09 -28.67 21.88
CA GLU A 164 30.51 -27.31 21.54
C GLU A 164 32.04 -27.23 21.40
N ARG A 165 32.54 -26.15 20.79
CA ARG A 165 33.99 -25.90 20.63
C ARG A 165 34.76 -25.83 21.95
N ASN A 166 34.07 -25.61 23.07
CA ASN A 166 34.63 -25.61 24.42
C ASN A 166 34.74 -27.02 25.04
N GLY A 167 34.36 -28.08 24.30
CA GLY A 167 34.37 -29.47 24.76
C GLY A 167 33.16 -29.85 25.63
N LEU A 168 32.20 -28.94 25.84
CA LEU A 168 30.99 -29.25 26.61
C LEU A 168 29.96 -29.94 25.73
N ARG A 169 29.29 -30.95 26.29
CA ARG A 169 28.16 -31.63 25.65
C ARG A 169 27.00 -30.65 25.49
N HIS A 170 26.48 -30.56 24.27
CA HIS A 170 25.41 -29.64 23.89
C HIS A 170 24.37 -30.34 23.01
N GLY A 171 23.70 -31.33 23.62
CA GLY A 171 22.62 -32.11 23.00
C GLY A 171 23.03 -33.52 22.59
N SER A 172 22.03 -34.35 22.38
CA SER A 172 22.18 -35.70 21.83
C SER A 172 20.85 -36.20 21.29
N PHE A 173 20.88 -37.19 20.40
CA PHE A 173 19.71 -37.94 19.99
C PHE A 173 20.05 -39.41 19.74
N ASP A 174 19.06 -40.28 19.86
CA ASP A 174 19.22 -41.73 19.75
C ASP A 174 19.01 -42.19 18.30
N ILE A 175 19.79 -43.17 17.86
CA ILE A 175 19.60 -43.82 16.56
C ILE A 175 18.71 -45.05 16.75
N PRO A 176 17.58 -45.17 16.03
CA PRO A 176 16.70 -46.34 16.12
C PRO A 176 17.32 -47.56 15.43
N GLU A 177 17.22 -48.73 16.07
CA GLU A 177 17.46 -50.06 15.48
C GLU A 177 18.88 -50.34 14.93
N ALA A 178 19.90 -49.56 15.33
CA ALA A 178 21.27 -49.73 14.85
C ALA A 178 22.18 -50.52 15.82
N ASP A 179 22.98 -51.44 15.27
CA ASP A 179 24.06 -52.15 15.98
C ASP A 179 25.41 -51.43 15.89
N GLU A 180 25.68 -50.77 14.76
CA GLU A 180 26.95 -50.11 14.45
C GLU A 180 26.72 -48.92 13.50
N VAL A 181 27.40 -47.80 13.71
CA VAL A 181 27.46 -46.69 12.72
C VAL A 181 28.64 -46.94 11.79
N ILE A 182 28.38 -46.99 10.49
CA ILE A 182 29.37 -47.26 9.44
C ILE A 182 30.03 -45.97 8.97
N ASP A 183 29.24 -44.95 8.70
CA ASP A 183 29.70 -43.64 8.24
C ASP A 183 28.70 -42.56 8.67
N MET A 184 29.17 -41.31 8.80
CA MET A 184 28.32 -40.17 9.14
C MET A 184 28.84 -38.89 8.52
N GLN A 185 27.94 -38.05 8.01
CA GLN A 185 28.35 -36.80 7.38
C GLN A 185 27.27 -35.72 7.40
N TRP A 186 27.70 -34.51 7.70
CA TRP A 186 26.88 -33.30 7.61
C TRP A 186 26.78 -32.78 6.18
N SER A 187 25.61 -32.26 5.82
CA SER A 187 25.46 -31.42 4.64
C SER A 187 26.24 -30.11 4.83
N HIS A 188 26.66 -29.51 3.72
CA HIS A 188 27.49 -28.30 3.74
C HIS A 188 26.78 -27.07 4.35
N ASP A 189 25.44 -27.05 4.32
CA ASP A 189 24.60 -26.03 4.96
C ASP A 189 24.26 -26.33 6.44
N SER A 190 24.77 -27.44 6.99
CA SER A 190 24.50 -27.92 8.35
C SER A 190 23.02 -28.18 8.68
N GLU A 191 22.16 -28.31 7.67
CA GLU A 191 20.73 -28.58 7.88
C GLU A 191 20.41 -30.08 8.00
N LEU A 192 21.18 -30.93 7.31
CA LEU A 192 20.99 -32.38 7.24
C LEU A 192 22.20 -33.14 7.76
N LEU A 193 21.94 -34.27 8.42
CA LEU A 193 22.94 -35.22 8.87
C LEU A 193 22.60 -36.59 8.29
N ALA A 194 23.49 -37.13 7.45
CA ALA A 194 23.39 -38.48 6.92
C ALA A 194 24.14 -39.44 7.83
N VAL A 195 23.53 -40.59 8.14
CA VAL A 195 24.12 -41.62 9.00
C VAL A 195 23.89 -42.98 8.35
N ALA A 196 24.96 -43.69 8.03
CA ALA A 196 24.91 -45.08 7.59
C ALA A 196 25.04 -45.99 8.81
N VAL A 197 24.10 -46.91 8.99
CA VAL A 197 24.04 -47.82 10.14
C VAL A 197 23.89 -49.26 9.68
N ARG A 198 24.52 -50.17 10.42
CA ARG A 198 24.32 -51.61 10.27
C ARG A 198 23.17 -52.05 11.16
N VAL A 199 22.23 -52.78 10.60
CA VAL A 199 21.08 -53.36 11.30
C VAL A 199 21.20 -54.90 11.24
N PRO A 200 21.03 -55.59 12.38
CA PRO A 200 21.06 -57.05 12.43
C PRO A 200 19.85 -57.60 11.70
N SER A 201 20.05 -58.63 10.88
CA SER A 201 18.92 -59.29 10.23
C SER A 201 18.09 -60.05 11.26
N THR A 202 16.79 -59.78 11.32
CA THR A 202 15.84 -60.42 12.25
C THR A 202 15.50 -61.87 11.90
N ALA A 203 16.05 -62.41 10.80
CA ALA A 203 15.89 -63.80 10.38
C ALA A 203 17.24 -64.54 10.44
N ASP A 204 17.30 -65.58 11.26
CA ASP A 204 18.48 -66.45 11.43
C ASP A 204 19.09 -66.84 10.08
N GLY A 205 20.27 -66.29 9.77
CA GLY A 205 21.09 -66.67 8.61
C GLY A 205 21.15 -65.70 7.42
N ARG A 206 20.51 -64.52 7.46
CA ARG A 206 20.70 -63.46 6.43
C ARG A 206 21.84 -62.49 6.78
N PRO A 207 22.58 -61.95 5.79
CA PRO A 207 23.66 -60.99 6.03
C PRO A 207 23.13 -59.69 6.68
N SER A 208 23.98 -59.03 7.47
CA SER A 208 23.69 -57.72 8.06
C SER A 208 23.35 -56.69 6.98
N VAL A 209 22.32 -55.88 7.20
CA VAL A 209 21.79 -54.92 6.22
C VAL A 209 22.30 -53.52 6.57
N VAL A 210 22.56 -52.68 5.57
CA VAL A 210 22.94 -51.28 5.79
C VAL A 210 21.75 -50.37 5.54
N HIS A 211 21.43 -49.52 6.51
CA HIS A 211 20.43 -48.46 6.38
C HIS A 211 21.14 -47.10 6.33
N VAL A 212 20.72 -46.22 5.43
CA VAL A 212 21.16 -44.81 5.38
C VAL A 212 20.01 -43.95 5.84
N GLN A 213 20.21 -43.22 6.92
CA GLN A 213 19.21 -42.36 7.55
C GLN A 213 19.58 -40.90 7.35
N ILE A 214 18.61 -40.09 6.91
CA ILE A 214 18.77 -38.64 6.76
C ILE A 214 18.00 -37.93 7.87
N TRP A 215 18.75 -37.23 8.71
CA TRP A 215 18.26 -36.52 9.87
C TRP A 215 18.23 -35.01 9.62
N HIS A 216 17.22 -34.34 10.16
CA HIS A 216 17.09 -32.88 10.10
C HIS A 216 16.83 -32.33 11.49
N ARG A 217 17.53 -31.24 11.86
CA ARG A 217 17.35 -30.60 13.16
C ARG A 217 16.53 -29.31 13.03
N SER A 218 15.44 -29.20 13.78
CA SER A 218 14.65 -27.96 13.86
C SER A 218 13.95 -27.87 15.22
N ASN A 219 13.83 -26.65 15.77
CA ASN A 219 13.27 -26.41 17.10
C ASN A 219 13.85 -27.32 18.19
N TRP A 220 15.17 -27.58 18.12
CA TRP A 220 15.90 -28.49 19.01
C TRP A 220 15.45 -29.96 18.99
N HIS A 221 14.61 -30.34 18.03
CA HIS A 221 14.23 -31.72 17.79
C HIS A 221 14.92 -32.29 16.54
N TRP A 222 15.27 -33.56 16.61
CA TRP A 222 15.87 -34.32 15.53
C TRP A 222 14.81 -35.18 14.85
N TYR A 223 14.56 -34.87 13.59
CA TYR A 223 13.59 -35.59 12.79
C TYR A 223 14.31 -36.58 11.88
N LEU A 224 13.91 -37.84 11.93
CA LEU A 224 14.32 -38.80 10.90
C LEU A 224 13.42 -38.59 9.68
N LYS A 225 13.97 -38.05 8.59
CA LYS A 225 13.19 -37.65 7.41
C LYS A 225 13.14 -38.69 6.31
N LEU A 226 14.21 -39.46 6.12
CA LEU A 226 14.30 -40.52 5.11
C LEU A 226 15.16 -41.66 5.64
N GLU A 227 14.85 -42.88 5.19
CA GLU A 227 15.68 -44.05 5.39
C GLU A 227 15.74 -44.87 4.08
N TRP A 228 16.95 -45.17 3.61
CA TRP A 228 17.19 -46.09 2.50
C TRP A 228 17.79 -47.40 3.01
N ARG A 229 17.29 -48.54 2.54
CA ARG A 229 17.71 -49.88 2.99
C ARG A 229 18.45 -50.63 1.89
N TYR A 230 19.64 -51.16 2.20
CA TYR A 230 20.53 -51.85 1.26
C TYR A 230 20.79 -53.29 1.75
N ALA A 231 20.21 -54.26 1.03
CA ALA A 231 20.17 -55.68 1.46
C ALA A 231 21.48 -56.48 1.25
N HIS A 232 22.38 -56.02 0.37
CA HIS A 232 23.53 -56.81 -0.07
C HIS A 232 24.91 -56.17 0.20
N SER A 233 24.94 -54.95 0.76
CA SER A 233 26.18 -54.23 1.01
C SER A 233 26.65 -54.42 2.44
N GLY A 234 27.93 -54.76 2.65
CA GLY A 234 28.53 -54.89 3.97
C GLY A 234 29.13 -53.58 4.48
N ARG A 235 29.42 -52.61 3.60
CA ARG A 235 29.94 -51.27 3.91
C ARG A 235 29.38 -50.23 2.94
N MET A 236 29.33 -48.98 3.37
CA MET A 236 28.91 -47.85 2.54
C MET A 236 29.64 -46.57 2.94
N VAL A 237 29.98 -45.76 1.94
CA VAL A 237 30.60 -44.43 2.11
C VAL A 237 29.61 -43.36 1.66
N LEU A 238 29.47 -42.30 2.46
CA LEU A 238 28.57 -41.17 2.24
C LEU A 238 29.39 -39.90 1.96
N ARG A 239 29.11 -39.17 0.88
CA ARG A 239 29.72 -37.86 0.58
C ARG A 239 28.66 -36.84 0.13
N TRP A 240 28.38 -35.80 0.91
CA TRP A 240 27.60 -34.64 0.47
C TRP A 240 28.38 -33.84 -0.57
N ASP A 241 27.67 -33.32 -1.56
CA ASP A 241 28.21 -32.41 -2.57
C ASP A 241 28.56 -31.06 -1.92
N GLU A 242 29.75 -30.53 -2.25
CA GLU A 242 30.26 -29.28 -1.68
C GLU A 242 29.56 -28.04 -2.24
N VAL A 243 29.05 -28.11 -3.48
CA VAL A 243 28.37 -27.02 -4.16
C VAL A 243 26.86 -27.16 -4.01
N ALA A 244 26.33 -28.38 -4.21
CA ALA A 244 24.92 -28.69 -4.13
C ALA A 244 24.56 -29.31 -2.76
N ALA A 245 24.40 -28.48 -1.72
CA ALA A 245 24.19 -28.91 -0.33
C ALA A 245 23.05 -29.95 -0.08
N MET A 246 22.09 -30.08 -1.00
CA MET A 246 20.99 -31.06 -0.94
C MET A 246 21.25 -32.33 -1.78
N GLN A 247 22.48 -32.55 -2.24
CA GLN A 247 22.89 -33.70 -3.04
C GLN A 247 23.89 -34.56 -2.26
N ILE A 248 23.65 -35.87 -2.22
CA ILE A 248 24.49 -36.84 -1.55
C ILE A 248 24.93 -37.93 -2.51
N HIS A 249 26.20 -38.31 -2.39
CA HIS A 249 26.87 -39.37 -3.14
C HIS A 249 27.02 -40.58 -2.22
N LEU A 250 26.57 -41.72 -2.69
CA LEU A 250 26.51 -42.98 -1.95
C LEU A 250 27.31 -44.02 -2.74
N CYS A 251 28.25 -44.70 -2.10
CA CYS A 251 28.98 -45.79 -2.73
C CYS A 251 28.95 -47.03 -1.85
N THR A 252 28.50 -48.15 -2.42
CA THR A 252 28.46 -49.45 -1.77
C THR A 252 29.71 -50.27 -2.09
N ASP A 253 30.01 -51.25 -1.24
CA ASP A 253 31.17 -52.14 -1.40
C ASP A 253 31.07 -53.14 -2.56
N ASP A 254 29.88 -53.34 -3.12
CA ASP A 254 29.64 -54.09 -4.37
C ASP A 254 29.80 -53.22 -5.64
N GLY A 255 30.27 -51.97 -5.49
CA GLY A 255 30.64 -51.12 -6.63
C GLY A 255 29.49 -50.31 -7.22
N GLN A 256 28.35 -50.22 -6.54
CA GLN A 256 27.27 -49.32 -6.95
C GLN A 256 27.57 -47.91 -6.45
N TYR A 257 27.61 -46.97 -7.37
CA TYR A 257 27.72 -45.54 -7.10
C TYR A 257 26.39 -44.88 -7.40
N ARG A 258 25.86 -44.12 -6.44
CA ARG A 258 24.53 -43.51 -6.51
C ARG A 258 24.59 -42.05 -6.10
N VAL A 259 24.02 -41.17 -6.91
CA VAL A 259 23.89 -39.73 -6.64
C VAL A 259 22.43 -39.43 -6.40
N VAL A 260 22.12 -38.92 -5.21
CA VAL A 260 20.76 -38.61 -4.78
C VAL A 260 20.63 -37.12 -4.51
N GLY A 261 19.73 -36.44 -5.24
CA GLY A 261 19.36 -35.05 -5.01
C GLY A 261 18.05 -34.97 -4.23
N LEU A 262 18.04 -34.22 -3.15
CA LEU A 262 16.89 -34.03 -2.27
C LEU A 262 16.27 -32.65 -2.47
N ALA A 263 14.99 -32.53 -2.11
CA ALA A 263 14.35 -31.25 -1.89
C ALA A 263 13.41 -31.26 -0.71
N ARG A 264 13.13 -30.06 -0.22
CA ARG A 264 12.18 -29.80 0.85
C ARG A 264 10.78 -29.69 0.29
N ASP A 265 9.86 -30.34 0.97
CA ASP A 265 8.46 -30.38 0.61
C ASP A 265 7.55 -30.18 1.82
N VAL A 266 6.28 -29.85 1.57
CA VAL A 266 5.26 -29.70 2.59
C VAL A 266 4.04 -30.51 2.16
N CYS A 267 3.60 -31.45 3.02
CA CYS A 267 2.40 -32.25 2.76
C CYS A 267 1.24 -31.65 3.57
N ILE A 268 0.30 -31.00 2.89
CA ILE A 268 -0.86 -30.36 3.49
C ILE A 268 -2.13 -30.80 2.77
N SER A 269 -3.17 -31.14 3.54
CA SER A 269 -4.50 -31.43 3.01
C SER A 269 -5.22 -30.16 2.55
N LEU A 270 -6.32 -30.32 1.80
CA LEU A 270 -7.15 -29.19 1.38
C LEU A 270 -7.68 -28.36 2.56
N ARG A 271 -8.01 -28.99 3.69
CA ARG A 271 -8.49 -28.33 4.92
C ARG A 271 -7.38 -27.64 5.72
N GLY A 272 -6.11 -27.86 5.36
CA GLY A 272 -4.97 -27.27 6.04
C GLY A 272 -4.35 -28.16 7.12
N THR A 273 -4.61 -29.46 7.13
CA THR A 273 -3.89 -30.41 7.99
C THR A 273 -2.51 -30.65 7.42
N ALA A 274 -1.47 -30.41 8.21
CA ALA A 274 -0.09 -30.67 7.81
C ALA A 274 0.40 -32.01 8.34
N ALA A 275 1.04 -32.80 7.46
CA ALA A 275 1.73 -34.05 7.80
C ALA A 275 3.25 -33.88 7.77
N VAL A 276 3.90 -34.19 8.89
CA VAL A 276 5.36 -34.12 9.05
C VAL A 276 5.93 -35.49 9.39
N VAL A 277 6.84 -36.00 8.57
CA VAL A 277 7.53 -37.28 8.80
C VAL A 277 8.54 -37.14 9.94
N ASP A 278 8.49 -38.07 10.88
CA ASP A 278 9.47 -38.28 11.94
C ASP A 278 9.71 -39.78 12.18
N GLY A 279 10.58 -40.37 11.36
CA GLY A 279 10.91 -41.78 11.37
C GLY A 279 9.68 -42.63 11.08
N THR A 280 9.32 -43.49 12.03
CA THR A 280 8.12 -44.35 11.93
C THR A 280 6.82 -43.59 12.15
N ARG A 281 6.86 -42.29 12.50
CA ARG A 281 5.67 -41.50 12.81
C ARG A 281 5.40 -40.44 11.74
N VAL A 282 4.12 -40.20 11.48
CA VAL A 282 3.66 -39.00 10.77
C VAL A 282 2.91 -38.14 11.77
N LEU A 283 3.46 -36.97 12.05
CA LEU A 283 2.90 -35.96 12.94
C LEU A 283 1.87 -35.14 12.17
N LEU A 284 0.64 -35.09 12.66
CA LEU A 284 -0.50 -34.41 12.02
C LEU A 284 -0.87 -33.17 12.83
N THR A 285 -1.10 -32.04 12.16
CA THR A 285 -1.52 -30.79 12.79
C THR A 285 -2.56 -30.08 11.92
N PRO A 286 -3.86 -30.11 12.31
CA PRO A 286 -4.92 -29.34 11.69
C PRO A 286 -4.75 -27.82 11.92
N LEU A 287 -4.12 -27.12 10.97
CA LEU A 287 -3.71 -25.73 11.17
C LEU A 287 -4.89 -24.75 11.27
N GLY A 288 -6.07 -25.14 10.79
CA GLY A 288 -7.31 -24.38 10.91
C GLY A 288 -7.92 -24.42 12.32
N GLN A 289 -7.69 -25.51 13.07
CA GLN A 289 -8.22 -25.69 14.43
C GLN A 289 -7.25 -25.13 15.49
N GLY A 290 -5.95 -25.35 15.31
CA GLY A 290 -4.94 -24.88 16.26
C GLY A 290 -3.52 -24.89 15.69
N LEU A 291 -2.73 -23.86 16.05
CA LEU A 291 -1.32 -23.76 15.66
C LEU A 291 -0.43 -24.44 16.71
N VAL A 292 -0.42 -25.77 16.74
CA VAL A 292 0.49 -26.53 17.60
C VAL A 292 1.93 -26.31 17.12
N PRO A 293 2.84 -25.75 17.94
CA PRO A 293 4.17 -25.41 17.48
C PRO A 293 5.07 -26.66 17.37
N PRO A 294 5.85 -26.81 16.28
CA PRO A 294 6.80 -27.90 16.18
C PRO A 294 7.83 -27.86 17.34
N PRO A 295 8.26 -29.02 17.89
CA PRO A 295 8.03 -30.37 17.40
C PRO A 295 6.71 -31.01 17.83
N MET A 296 5.89 -30.32 18.61
CA MET A 296 4.58 -30.84 19.01
C MET A 296 3.64 -30.90 17.80
N CYS A 297 2.65 -31.77 17.90
CA CYS A 297 1.60 -31.98 16.90
C CYS A 297 0.28 -32.27 17.61
N ALA A 298 -0.83 -32.16 16.88
CA ALA A 298 -2.16 -32.50 17.40
C ALA A 298 -2.27 -34.02 17.65
N THR A 299 -1.81 -34.83 16.68
CA THR A 299 -1.75 -36.29 16.81
C THR A 299 -0.60 -36.87 15.98
N ALA A 300 -0.29 -38.15 16.18
CA ALA A 300 0.67 -38.88 15.36
C ALA A 300 0.18 -40.28 14.98
N VAL A 301 0.39 -40.65 13.72
CA VAL A 301 0.14 -42.00 13.20
C VAL A 301 1.48 -42.74 13.17
N SER A 302 1.54 -43.96 13.72
CA SER A 302 2.77 -44.78 13.70
C SER A 302 2.69 -45.90 12.68
N PHE A 303 3.78 -46.10 11.95
CA PHE A 303 3.96 -47.09 10.91
C PHE A 303 4.98 -48.16 11.33
N ALA A 304 4.98 -49.30 10.65
CA ALA A 304 5.86 -50.43 10.98
C ALA A 304 7.35 -50.20 10.66
N ALA A 305 7.65 -49.22 9.82
CA ALA A 305 9.01 -48.83 9.43
C ALA A 305 9.04 -47.32 9.09
N PRO A 306 10.22 -46.68 9.08
CA PRO A 306 10.34 -45.26 8.76
C PRO A 306 9.64 -44.87 7.45
N VAL A 307 8.92 -43.75 7.44
CA VAL A 307 8.15 -43.31 6.28
C VAL A 307 9.08 -42.67 5.24
N GLN A 308 8.99 -43.11 3.98
CA GLN A 308 9.72 -42.54 2.84
C GLN A 308 8.90 -41.50 2.07
N ALA A 309 7.60 -41.74 1.91
CA ALA A 309 6.69 -40.84 1.21
C ALA A 309 5.34 -40.79 1.92
N VAL A 310 4.72 -39.61 1.96
CA VAL A 310 3.42 -39.37 2.62
C VAL A 310 2.52 -38.54 1.72
N ALA A 311 1.24 -38.86 1.68
CA ALA A 311 0.23 -38.14 0.91
C ALA A 311 -1.07 -38.02 1.72
N LEU A 312 -1.55 -36.79 1.88
CA LEU A 312 -2.81 -36.47 2.53
C LEU A 312 -3.91 -36.21 1.48
N ARG A 313 -5.14 -36.63 1.80
CA ARG A 313 -6.34 -36.31 1.00
C ARG A 313 -7.51 -35.96 1.92
N ASP A 314 -8.27 -34.95 1.51
CA ASP A 314 -9.59 -34.64 2.07
C ASP A 314 -10.65 -35.41 1.29
N MET A 315 -11.45 -36.22 1.98
CA MET A 315 -12.55 -37.03 1.42
C MET A 315 -13.91 -36.35 1.60
N GLY A 316 -13.94 -35.11 2.10
CA GLY A 316 -15.15 -34.35 2.39
C GLY A 316 -15.71 -34.66 3.78
N GLN A 317 -15.90 -35.94 4.11
CA GLN A 317 -16.40 -36.37 5.42
C GLN A 317 -15.30 -36.66 6.44
N PHE A 318 -14.10 -36.99 5.97
CA PHE A 318 -12.92 -37.30 6.78
C PHE A 318 -11.66 -37.06 5.94
N GLU A 319 -10.49 -37.12 6.58
CA GLU A 319 -9.19 -37.04 5.93
C GLU A 319 -8.50 -38.40 5.97
N VAL A 320 -7.67 -38.68 4.97
CA VAL A 320 -6.87 -39.90 4.91
C VAL A 320 -5.41 -39.54 4.68
N VAL A 321 -4.53 -40.11 5.48
CA VAL A 321 -3.09 -40.12 5.26
C VAL A 321 -2.66 -41.47 4.71
N ALA A 322 -1.97 -41.45 3.58
CA ALA A 322 -1.28 -42.61 3.03
C ALA A 322 0.23 -42.43 3.21
N ALA A 323 0.92 -43.51 3.56
CA ALA A 323 2.36 -43.52 3.67
C ALA A 323 2.95 -44.77 3.01
N VAL A 324 4.12 -44.60 2.39
CA VAL A 324 4.97 -45.71 1.98
C VAL A 324 6.18 -45.73 2.90
N THR A 325 6.45 -46.89 3.49
CA THR A 325 7.55 -47.09 4.44
C THR A 325 8.84 -47.52 3.75
N SER A 326 9.98 -47.40 4.43
CA SER A 326 11.29 -47.83 3.95
C SER A 326 11.41 -49.35 3.75
N ALA A 327 10.48 -50.11 4.32
CA ALA A 327 10.31 -51.54 4.07
C ALA A 327 9.53 -51.85 2.78
N GLY A 328 9.05 -50.84 2.06
CA GLY A 328 8.22 -51.00 0.86
C GLY A 328 6.74 -51.29 1.13
N ALA A 329 6.29 -51.23 2.39
CA ALA A 329 4.89 -51.41 2.75
C ALA A 329 4.09 -50.11 2.56
N VAL A 330 2.87 -50.23 2.02
CA VAL A 330 1.89 -49.14 1.90
C VAL A 330 0.91 -49.25 3.06
N ALA A 331 0.59 -48.11 3.67
CA ALA A 331 -0.27 -48.06 4.84
C ALA A 331 -1.11 -46.79 4.81
N VAL A 332 -2.36 -46.86 5.30
CA VAL A 332 -3.24 -45.69 5.40
C VAL A 332 -3.86 -45.58 6.79
N ALA A 333 -4.16 -44.35 7.19
CA ALA A 333 -4.95 -44.03 8.38
C ALA A 333 -5.93 -42.90 8.05
N SER A 334 -7.09 -42.89 8.69
CA SER A 334 -8.18 -41.94 8.47
C SER A 334 -8.60 -41.26 9.76
N SER A 335 -9.17 -40.06 9.65
CA SER A 335 -9.86 -39.38 10.75
C SER A 335 -11.30 -39.87 10.89
N LEU A 336 -11.89 -39.67 12.08
CA LEU A 336 -13.30 -39.96 12.35
C LEU A 336 -14.24 -39.07 11.53
N GLU A 337 -14.04 -37.76 11.61
CA GLU A 337 -14.85 -36.76 10.93
C GLU A 337 -13.97 -35.54 10.59
N ALA A 338 -14.14 -35.01 9.38
CA ALA A 338 -13.37 -33.91 8.81
C ALA A 338 -11.87 -34.01 9.14
N ASP A 339 -11.31 -33.01 9.81
CA ASP A 339 -9.92 -32.94 10.27
C ASP A 339 -9.77 -33.17 11.80
N LEU A 340 -10.76 -33.82 12.45
CA LEU A 340 -10.79 -34.12 13.90
C LEU A 340 -9.86 -35.28 14.28
N TRP A 341 -8.57 -35.07 14.03
CA TRP A 341 -7.51 -36.04 14.29
C TRP A 341 -7.20 -36.24 15.78
N GLU A 342 -7.52 -35.25 16.64
CA GLU A 342 -7.42 -35.38 18.10
C GLU A 342 -8.49 -36.32 18.65
N ASP A 343 -9.76 -36.10 18.28
CA ASP A 343 -10.88 -36.98 18.66
C ASP A 343 -10.67 -38.41 18.15
N THR A 344 -10.06 -38.56 16.96
CA THR A 344 -9.67 -39.87 16.41
C THR A 344 -8.68 -40.60 17.31
N LEU A 345 -7.71 -39.87 17.88
CA LEU A 345 -6.77 -40.42 18.84
C LEU A 345 -7.46 -40.79 20.15
N GLU A 346 -8.32 -39.92 20.69
CA GLU A 346 -9.06 -40.19 21.92
C GLU A 346 -9.94 -41.44 21.81
N ALA A 347 -10.73 -41.55 20.73
CA ALA A 347 -11.55 -42.73 20.47
C ALA A 347 -10.71 -44.00 20.32
N SER A 348 -9.55 -43.90 19.66
CA SER A 348 -8.60 -45.01 19.53
C SER A 348 -8.02 -45.43 20.89
N LEU A 349 -7.71 -44.47 21.76
CA LEU A 349 -7.23 -44.71 23.12
C LEU A 349 -8.32 -45.37 23.98
N GLU A 350 -9.58 -44.94 23.87
CA GLU A 350 -10.70 -45.59 24.56
C GLU A 350 -10.92 -47.03 24.09
N ALA A 351 -10.87 -47.27 22.77
CA ALA A 351 -10.99 -48.62 22.20
C ALA A 351 -9.83 -49.52 22.65
N GLN A 352 -8.60 -49.00 22.67
CA GLN A 352 -7.42 -49.72 23.15
C GLN A 352 -7.46 -49.96 24.65
N ALA A 353 -7.94 -49.01 25.46
CA ALA A 353 -8.15 -49.20 26.90
C ALA A 353 -9.19 -50.29 27.18
N ARG A 354 -10.26 -50.37 26.38
CA ARG A 354 -11.25 -51.46 26.44
C ARG A 354 -10.63 -52.82 26.05
N ALA A 355 -9.75 -52.87 25.06
CA ALA A 355 -9.08 -54.10 24.61
C ALA A 355 -7.89 -54.55 25.50
N ALA A 356 -7.19 -53.62 26.14
CA ALA A 356 -6.06 -53.89 27.03
C ALA A 356 -6.48 -54.52 28.37
N TYR A 357 -7.76 -54.39 28.75
CA TYR A 357 -8.34 -55.14 29.87
C TYR A 357 -8.36 -56.66 29.62
N ASP A 358 -8.21 -57.12 28.36
CA ASP A 358 -8.22 -58.54 28.00
C ASP A 358 -6.84 -59.18 27.81
N MET A 359 -5.75 -58.42 27.57
CA MET A 359 -4.41 -58.99 27.36
C MET A 359 -3.29 -58.08 27.90
N ALA A 360 -2.46 -58.62 28.80
CA ALA A 360 -1.30 -57.95 29.36
C ALA A 360 -0.15 -57.85 28.33
N GLY A 361 0.12 -56.65 27.83
CA GLY A 361 1.32 -56.36 27.03
C GLY A 361 1.30 -55.00 26.35
N GLN A 362 2.22 -54.12 26.76
CA GLN A 362 2.64 -52.83 26.17
C GLN A 362 1.69 -52.13 25.16
N VAL A 363 1.10 -51.03 25.65
CA VAL A 363 0.29 -50.07 24.88
C VAL A 363 1.20 -49.21 23.99
N CYS A 364 1.05 -49.31 22.66
CA CYS A 364 1.55 -48.31 21.73
C CYS A 364 0.47 -47.23 21.52
N LEU A 365 0.76 -46.00 21.95
CA LEU A 365 -0.11 -44.83 21.90
C LEU A 365 -0.14 -44.22 20.47
N CYS A 366 -1.04 -44.69 19.60
CA CYS A 366 -1.31 -44.09 18.27
C CYS A 366 -2.48 -44.79 17.53
N ALA A 367 -3.11 -44.08 16.59
CA ALA A 367 -3.97 -44.70 15.58
C ALA A 367 -3.14 -45.68 14.74
N ARG A 368 -3.55 -46.96 14.66
CA ARG A 368 -2.84 -48.00 13.92
C ARG A 368 -3.32 -48.02 12.45
N PRO A 369 -2.42 -47.93 11.47
CA PRO A 369 -2.81 -47.99 10.07
C PRO A 369 -3.17 -49.43 9.64
N ALA A 370 -4.05 -49.56 8.65
CA ALA A 370 -4.26 -50.85 7.99
C ALA A 370 -3.03 -51.19 7.12
N LEU A 371 -2.38 -52.31 7.41
CA LEU A 371 -1.25 -52.84 6.63
C LEU A 371 -1.75 -53.42 5.31
N LEU A 372 -1.14 -53.01 4.21
CA LEU A 372 -1.50 -53.45 2.86
C LEU A 372 -0.32 -54.21 2.27
N ASP A 373 -0.47 -55.51 2.05
CA ASP A 373 0.53 -56.36 1.39
C ASP A 373 0.63 -55.97 -0.11
N ALA A 374 1.42 -54.95 -0.42
CA ALA A 374 1.82 -54.62 -1.78
C ALA A 374 3.33 -54.81 -1.92
N CYS A 375 3.75 -55.74 -2.79
CA CYS A 375 5.16 -55.97 -3.12
C CYS A 375 5.69 -54.85 -4.03
N LEU A 376 6.02 -53.69 -3.46
CA LEU A 376 6.79 -52.67 -4.18
C LEU A 376 8.23 -53.17 -4.42
N PRO A 377 8.87 -52.80 -5.54
CA PRO A 377 10.22 -53.25 -5.85
C PRO A 377 11.19 -52.82 -4.73
N PRO A 378 11.84 -53.77 -4.04
CA PRO A 378 12.79 -53.43 -2.99
C PRO A 378 13.96 -52.67 -3.63
N HIS A 379 14.41 -51.59 -2.97
CA HIS A 379 15.59 -50.79 -3.32
C HIS A 379 15.43 -49.70 -4.41
N GLN A 380 14.23 -49.47 -4.96
CA GLN A 380 13.99 -48.27 -5.80
C GLN A 380 13.62 -47.06 -4.94
N ALA A 381 14.15 -45.87 -5.24
CA ALA A 381 13.68 -44.65 -4.59
C ALA A 381 12.27 -44.30 -5.03
N ILE A 382 11.43 -43.95 -4.07
CA ILE A 382 10.17 -43.29 -4.33
C ILE A 382 10.44 -41.79 -4.55
N ARG A 383 10.03 -41.28 -5.70
CA ARG A 383 10.09 -39.85 -6.04
C ARG A 383 8.84 -39.11 -5.60
N ALA A 384 7.67 -39.73 -5.72
CA ALA A 384 6.41 -39.12 -5.31
C ALA A 384 5.34 -40.16 -4.93
N LEU A 385 4.43 -39.75 -4.05
CA LEU A 385 3.19 -40.45 -3.72
C LEU A 385 2.06 -39.43 -3.81
N VAL A 386 1.07 -39.68 -4.67
CA VAL A 386 0.00 -38.72 -4.95
C VAL A 386 -1.34 -39.44 -5.02
N TRP A 387 -2.36 -38.87 -4.40
CA TRP A 387 -3.73 -39.34 -4.56
C TRP A 387 -4.29 -38.90 -5.92
N VAL A 388 -4.85 -39.84 -6.67
CA VAL A 388 -5.43 -39.59 -8.02
C VAL A 388 -6.93 -39.79 -8.05
N GLY A 389 -7.48 -40.56 -7.11
CA GLY A 389 -8.90 -40.77 -6.91
C GLY A 389 -9.23 -41.10 -5.45
N PRO A 390 -10.51 -41.24 -5.08
CA PRO A 390 -10.90 -41.50 -3.70
C PRO A 390 -10.33 -42.82 -3.15
N THR A 391 -10.10 -43.79 -4.02
CA THR A 391 -9.56 -45.11 -3.67
C THR A 391 -8.32 -45.45 -4.48
N SER A 392 -7.64 -44.47 -5.07
CA SER A 392 -6.49 -44.71 -5.93
C SER A 392 -5.37 -43.69 -5.69
N LEU A 393 -4.15 -44.20 -5.64
CA LEU A 393 -2.92 -43.43 -5.57
C LEU A 393 -2.00 -43.80 -6.73
N ILE A 394 -1.05 -42.93 -7.03
CA ILE A 394 0.13 -43.28 -7.79
C ILE A 394 1.36 -43.17 -6.91
N ALA A 395 2.25 -44.14 -7.04
CA ALA A 395 3.61 -44.08 -6.52
C ALA A 395 4.58 -44.05 -7.71
N VAL A 396 5.45 -43.04 -7.75
CA VAL A 396 6.44 -42.90 -8.82
C VAL A 396 7.80 -43.32 -8.30
N PHE A 397 8.38 -44.32 -8.94
CA PHE A 397 9.67 -44.89 -8.60
C PHE A 397 10.74 -44.45 -9.59
N ALA A 398 11.93 -44.17 -9.07
CA ALA A 398 13.12 -44.00 -9.88
C ALA A 398 13.41 -45.28 -10.67
N ALA A 399 14.01 -45.13 -11.85
CA ALA A 399 14.40 -46.26 -12.69
C ALA A 399 15.25 -47.30 -11.91
N PRO A 400 15.08 -48.61 -12.19
CA PRO A 400 15.82 -49.66 -11.50
C PRO A 400 17.35 -49.50 -11.65
N PRO A 401 18.12 -49.77 -10.58
CA PRO A 401 19.58 -49.72 -10.62
C PRO A 401 20.13 -50.72 -11.65
N GLY A 402 21.01 -50.24 -12.55
CA GLY A 402 21.61 -51.03 -13.63
C GLY A 402 21.17 -50.64 -15.05
N CYS A 403 20.05 -49.93 -15.20
CA CYS A 403 19.69 -49.28 -16.46
C CYS A 403 20.23 -47.85 -16.50
N GLN A 404 21.42 -47.66 -17.08
CA GLN A 404 21.86 -46.32 -17.47
C GLN A 404 20.83 -45.81 -18.50
N GLN A 405 19.98 -44.85 -18.12
CA GLN A 405 18.90 -44.24 -18.92
C GLN A 405 17.52 -44.96 -18.95
N GLY A 406 17.17 -45.75 -17.93
CA GLY A 406 15.79 -46.25 -17.80
C GLY A 406 14.78 -45.13 -17.45
N PRO A 407 13.53 -45.18 -17.95
CA PRO A 407 12.48 -44.24 -17.56
C PRO A 407 11.95 -44.51 -16.14
N ASP A 408 11.61 -43.44 -15.40
CA ASP A 408 10.89 -43.55 -14.12
C ASP A 408 9.54 -44.25 -14.31
N GLN A 409 9.08 -44.99 -13.29
CA GLN A 409 7.87 -45.80 -13.37
C GLN A 409 6.77 -45.25 -12.47
N VAL A 410 5.61 -44.95 -13.05
CA VAL A 410 4.37 -44.61 -12.34
C VAL A 410 3.60 -45.90 -12.08
N VAL A 411 3.42 -46.26 -10.82
CA VAL A 411 2.66 -47.44 -10.38
C VAL A 411 1.35 -46.98 -9.75
N GLU A 412 0.23 -47.39 -10.34
CA GLU A 412 -1.10 -47.15 -9.78
C GLU A 412 -1.39 -48.14 -8.63
N LEU A 413 -1.86 -47.62 -7.50
CA LEU A 413 -2.23 -48.37 -6.30
C LEU A 413 -3.72 -48.18 -6.06
N MET A 414 -4.49 -49.25 -6.18
CA MET A 414 -5.95 -49.24 -5.96
C MET A 414 -6.26 -49.83 -4.58
N LEU A 415 -6.88 -49.02 -3.73
CA LEU A 415 -7.36 -49.41 -2.42
C LEU A 415 -8.75 -50.04 -2.54
N SER A 416 -8.94 -51.22 -1.95
CA SER A 416 -10.26 -51.84 -1.80
C SER A 416 -10.54 -52.15 -0.33
N GLY A 417 -11.76 -51.83 0.11
CA GLY A 417 -12.18 -51.91 1.51
C GLY A 417 -12.63 -50.54 2.04
N ASP A 418 -13.15 -50.53 3.27
CA ASP A 418 -13.54 -49.31 3.95
C ASP A 418 -12.33 -48.59 4.56
N LEU A 419 -12.12 -47.33 4.18
CA LEU A 419 -10.99 -46.51 4.62
C LEU A 419 -11.14 -46.02 6.07
N GLN A 420 -12.35 -46.01 6.64
CA GLN A 420 -12.56 -45.71 8.06
C GLN A 420 -12.37 -46.92 8.98
N GLY A 421 -12.29 -48.13 8.39
CA GLY A 421 -12.00 -49.35 9.11
C GLY A 421 -13.21 -50.02 9.77
N ASP A 422 -14.44 -49.61 9.46
CA ASP A 422 -15.67 -50.20 10.02
C ASP A 422 -16.05 -51.53 9.33
N ALA A 423 -15.58 -51.76 8.09
CA ALA A 423 -15.94 -52.95 7.29
C ALA A 423 -14.75 -53.65 6.59
N GLY A 424 -14.16 -54.65 7.26
CA GLY A 424 -13.24 -55.63 6.66
C GLY A 424 -11.77 -55.17 6.49
N PRO A 425 -10.85 -56.09 6.14
CA PRO A 425 -9.44 -55.75 5.93
C PRO A 425 -9.28 -54.94 4.65
N LEU A 426 -8.60 -53.79 4.75
CA LEU A 426 -8.20 -52.99 3.60
C LEU A 426 -7.13 -53.76 2.79
N THR A 427 -7.21 -53.74 1.45
CA THR A 427 -6.22 -54.37 0.55
C THR A 427 -5.75 -53.39 -0.52
N VAL A 428 -4.46 -53.44 -0.90
CA VAL A 428 -3.93 -52.69 -2.05
C VAL A 428 -3.76 -53.65 -3.23
N ASN A 429 -4.35 -53.29 -4.36
CA ASN A 429 -4.11 -53.94 -5.64
C ASN A 429 -3.23 -53.03 -6.51
N ILE A 430 -2.16 -53.59 -7.08
CA ILE A 430 -1.33 -52.86 -8.04
C ILE A 430 -2.09 -52.81 -9.38
N GLY A 431 -2.36 -51.60 -9.86
CA GLY A 431 -2.97 -51.31 -11.14
C GLY A 431 -1.95 -51.28 -12.28
N ARG A 432 -2.07 -50.29 -13.17
CA ARG A 432 -1.14 -50.16 -14.30
C ARG A 432 0.22 -49.62 -13.84
N THR A 433 1.27 -50.06 -14.53
CA THR A 433 2.62 -49.46 -14.45
C THR A 433 2.94 -48.79 -15.77
N LEU A 434 3.28 -47.50 -15.74
CA LEU A 434 3.58 -46.68 -16.91
C LEU A 434 5.01 -46.14 -16.81
N ALA A 435 5.73 -46.10 -17.93
CA ALA A 435 7.07 -45.51 -18.02
C ALA A 435 6.98 -44.04 -18.44
N LEU A 436 7.68 -43.15 -17.74
CA LEU A 436 7.77 -41.72 -18.07
C LEU A 436 8.84 -41.47 -19.15
N PRO A 437 8.63 -40.53 -20.09
CA PRO A 437 9.61 -40.29 -21.16
C PRO A 437 10.92 -39.63 -20.66
N SER A 438 10.89 -38.99 -19.49
CA SER A 438 12.02 -38.36 -18.80
C SER A 438 11.82 -38.53 -17.28
N PRO A 439 12.87 -38.44 -16.44
CA PRO A 439 12.70 -38.55 -15.00
C PRO A 439 11.70 -37.53 -14.43
N LEU A 440 10.94 -37.97 -13.44
CA LEU A 440 9.98 -37.12 -12.75
C LEU A 440 10.73 -36.13 -11.85
N LEU A 441 10.47 -34.83 -12.06
CA LEU A 441 10.87 -33.81 -11.12
C LEU A 441 9.87 -33.68 -9.98
N ARG A 442 8.57 -33.59 -10.30
CA ARG A 442 7.53 -33.35 -9.29
C ARG A 442 6.17 -33.90 -9.71
N ALA A 443 5.40 -34.41 -8.74
CA ALA A 443 4.01 -34.80 -8.93
C ALA A 443 3.11 -34.15 -7.87
N ILE A 444 1.93 -33.67 -8.28
CA ILE A 444 0.91 -33.13 -7.39
C ILE A 444 -0.48 -33.62 -7.80
N PRO A 445 -1.48 -33.64 -6.90
CA PRO A 445 -2.86 -33.93 -7.28
C PRO A 445 -3.37 -32.93 -8.30
N ALA A 446 -4.12 -33.41 -9.30
CA ALA A 446 -4.83 -32.53 -10.21
C ALA A 446 -6.11 -31.98 -9.53
N PRO A 447 -6.63 -30.81 -9.95
CA PRO A 447 -7.76 -30.16 -9.29
C PRO A 447 -9.07 -30.96 -9.31
N ALA A 448 -9.34 -31.67 -10.41
CA ALA A 448 -10.57 -32.44 -10.59
C ALA A 448 -10.37 -33.93 -10.27
N SER A 449 -9.53 -34.60 -11.06
CA SER A 449 -9.19 -36.02 -10.95
C SER A 449 -7.79 -36.24 -11.50
N GLY A 450 -7.06 -37.22 -10.98
CA GLY A 450 -5.74 -37.57 -11.48
C GLY A 450 -4.58 -36.83 -10.82
N ALA A 451 -3.46 -36.74 -11.51
CA ALA A 451 -2.25 -36.07 -11.06
C ALA A 451 -1.59 -35.26 -12.19
N LEU A 452 -0.93 -34.16 -11.80
CA LEU A 452 -0.05 -33.38 -12.67
C LEU A 452 1.39 -33.82 -12.41
N LEU A 453 2.09 -34.22 -13.46
CA LEU A 453 3.48 -34.70 -13.41
C LEU A 453 4.37 -33.74 -14.20
N GLN A 454 5.37 -33.16 -13.54
CA GLN A 454 6.43 -32.38 -14.18
C GLN A 454 7.67 -33.24 -14.35
N LEU A 455 8.20 -33.27 -15.56
CA LEU A 455 9.45 -33.94 -15.91
C LEU A 455 10.66 -33.00 -15.73
N GLU A 456 11.89 -33.54 -15.71
CA GLU A 456 13.12 -32.75 -15.57
C GLU A 456 13.34 -31.71 -16.68
N ASP A 457 12.77 -31.92 -17.87
CA ASP A 457 12.84 -31.00 -19.01
C ASP A 457 11.82 -29.84 -18.94
N GLY A 458 10.96 -29.82 -17.92
CA GLY A 458 9.92 -28.80 -17.74
C GLY A 458 8.55 -29.18 -18.33
N CYS A 459 8.45 -30.29 -19.06
CA CYS A 459 7.19 -30.77 -19.65
C CYS A 459 6.18 -31.20 -18.58
N LEU A 460 4.91 -30.84 -18.78
CA LEU A 460 3.80 -31.25 -17.94
C LEU A 460 2.97 -32.36 -18.59
N LEU A 461 2.73 -33.43 -17.83
CA LEU A 461 1.85 -34.54 -18.18
C LEU A 461 0.65 -34.59 -17.21
N ALA A 462 -0.53 -34.87 -17.76
CA ALA A 462 -1.70 -35.29 -16.99
C ALA A 462 -1.71 -36.82 -16.86
N TYR A 463 -1.90 -37.30 -15.64
CA TYR A 463 -2.25 -38.68 -15.37
C TYR A 463 -3.73 -38.75 -14.98
N GLU A 464 -4.53 -39.48 -15.73
CA GLU A 464 -5.93 -39.77 -15.39
C GLU A 464 -6.08 -41.24 -15.01
N PRO A 465 -6.82 -41.57 -13.93
CA PRO A 465 -7.05 -42.96 -13.51
C PRO A 465 -7.64 -43.81 -14.65
N GLY A 466 -6.97 -44.90 -15.02
CA GLY A 466 -7.42 -45.80 -16.09
C GLY A 466 -7.12 -45.38 -17.53
N GLU A 467 -6.66 -44.15 -17.79
CA GLU A 467 -6.27 -43.65 -19.14
C GLU A 467 -4.73 -43.62 -19.35
N LEU A 468 -4.27 -43.04 -20.47
CA LEU A 468 -2.85 -42.86 -20.82
C LEU A 468 -2.31 -41.54 -20.26
N LEU A 469 -0.98 -41.41 -20.15
CA LEU A 469 -0.32 -40.13 -19.86
C LEU A 469 -0.54 -39.14 -21.03
N LEU A 470 -1.15 -37.99 -20.76
CA LEU A 470 -1.48 -36.99 -21.77
C LEU A 470 -0.59 -35.74 -21.61
N PRO A 471 0.15 -35.31 -22.65
CA PRO A 471 0.89 -34.04 -22.60
C PRO A 471 -0.06 -32.85 -22.73
N PHE A 472 0.18 -31.78 -21.97
CA PHE A 472 -0.59 -30.53 -22.10
C PHE A 472 -0.14 -29.66 -23.29
N GLY A 473 1.12 -29.80 -23.71
CA GLY A 473 1.73 -29.05 -24.80
C GLY A 473 2.50 -27.79 -24.35
N PRO A 474 3.24 -27.15 -25.27
CA PRO A 474 4.30 -26.17 -24.95
C PRO A 474 3.81 -24.87 -24.29
N ALA A 475 2.52 -24.55 -24.37
CA ALA A 475 1.97 -23.36 -23.71
C ALA A 475 1.74 -23.57 -22.20
N ALA A 476 1.58 -24.83 -21.77
CA ALA A 476 1.41 -25.21 -20.38
C ALA A 476 2.75 -25.56 -19.70
N ASP A 477 3.75 -25.97 -20.50
CA ASP A 477 5.08 -26.33 -20.02
C ASP A 477 5.81 -25.12 -19.42
N PHE A 478 6.69 -25.38 -18.45
CA PHE A 478 7.50 -24.34 -17.81
C PHE A 478 8.80 -24.10 -18.57
N LEU A 479 9.24 -22.85 -18.62
CA LEU A 479 10.51 -22.47 -19.26
C LEU A 479 11.75 -22.98 -18.51
N GLU A 480 11.60 -23.25 -17.21
CA GLU A 480 12.63 -23.81 -16.35
C GLU A 480 12.03 -24.89 -15.41
N PRO A 481 12.82 -25.89 -14.97
CA PRO A 481 12.35 -26.90 -14.04
C PRO A 481 11.95 -26.28 -12.68
N CYS A 482 10.75 -26.61 -12.22
CA CYS A 482 10.13 -26.03 -11.02
C CYS A 482 9.94 -27.08 -9.92
N PRO A 483 10.89 -27.22 -8.96
CA PRO A 483 10.78 -28.23 -7.90
C PRO A 483 9.57 -28.05 -6.98
N TRP A 484 9.05 -26.82 -6.87
CA TRP A 484 7.84 -26.53 -6.11
C TRP A 484 6.72 -26.20 -7.08
N LEU A 485 5.65 -26.98 -6.99
CA LEU A 485 4.51 -26.91 -7.90
C LEU A 485 3.22 -26.86 -7.09
N VAL A 486 2.29 -26.00 -7.48
CA VAL A 486 0.94 -25.92 -6.91
C VAL A 486 -0.08 -25.92 -8.04
N ALA A 487 -1.19 -26.64 -7.87
CA ALA A 487 -2.19 -26.78 -8.92
C ALA A 487 -3.01 -25.48 -9.08
N THR A 488 -3.37 -25.15 -10.32
CA THR A 488 -4.36 -24.11 -10.62
C THR A 488 -5.73 -24.62 -10.17
N PRO A 489 -6.46 -23.92 -9.27
CA PRO A 489 -7.74 -24.40 -8.77
C PRO A 489 -8.77 -24.60 -9.90
N GLU A 490 -9.66 -25.57 -9.75
CA GLU A 490 -10.65 -25.94 -10.78
C GLU A 490 -11.52 -24.75 -11.22
N GLN A 491 -11.93 -23.90 -10.27
CA GLN A 491 -12.71 -22.68 -10.53
C GLN A 491 -11.97 -21.65 -11.40
N ALA A 492 -10.64 -21.74 -11.51
CA ALA A 492 -9.81 -20.84 -12.29
C ALA A 492 -9.46 -21.39 -13.69
N LEU A 493 -9.83 -22.64 -14.00
CA LEU A 493 -9.61 -23.26 -15.31
C LEU A 493 -10.69 -22.81 -16.30
N LEU A 494 -10.49 -21.63 -16.91
CA LEU A 494 -11.44 -20.99 -17.84
C LEU A 494 -11.46 -21.61 -19.25
N GLY A 495 -10.66 -22.66 -19.51
CA GLY A 495 -10.62 -23.38 -20.79
C GLY A 495 -9.41 -24.32 -20.91
N PRO A 496 -9.28 -25.10 -22.00
CA PRO A 496 -8.17 -26.05 -22.18
C PRO A 496 -6.79 -25.38 -22.34
N THR A 497 -6.76 -24.07 -22.57
CA THR A 497 -5.53 -23.29 -22.74
C THR A 497 -5.03 -22.65 -21.45
N THR A 498 -5.78 -22.70 -20.34
CA THR A 498 -5.32 -22.15 -19.06
C THR A 498 -4.25 -23.06 -18.45
N PRO A 499 -3.11 -22.51 -17.99
CA PRO A 499 -2.06 -23.34 -17.42
C PRO A 499 -2.54 -24.14 -16.20
N PRO A 500 -2.28 -25.46 -16.14
CA PRO A 500 -2.82 -26.33 -15.09
C PRO A 500 -2.11 -26.18 -13.74
N ALA A 501 -0.94 -25.54 -13.69
CA ALA A 501 -0.17 -25.38 -12.46
C ALA A 501 0.66 -24.09 -12.44
N VAL A 502 1.05 -23.67 -11.23
CA VAL A 502 2.01 -22.61 -10.95
C VAL A 502 3.28 -23.24 -10.40
N GLY A 503 4.43 -22.93 -10.98
CA GLY A 503 5.73 -23.51 -10.65
C GLY A 503 6.71 -22.47 -10.10
N LEU A 504 7.52 -22.83 -9.11
CA LEU A 504 8.59 -22.01 -8.55
C LEU A 504 9.95 -22.70 -8.75
N THR A 505 10.90 -21.98 -9.36
CA THR A 505 12.25 -22.48 -9.61
C THR A 505 13.17 -22.33 -8.39
N LYS A 506 14.31 -23.03 -8.37
CA LYS A 506 15.36 -22.87 -7.34
C LYS A 506 15.91 -21.43 -7.28
N LYS A 507 15.90 -20.73 -8.43
CA LYS A 507 16.34 -19.33 -8.54
C LYS A 507 15.31 -18.32 -8.04
N GLY A 508 14.11 -18.76 -7.63
CA GLY A 508 13.04 -17.89 -7.13
C GLY A 508 12.12 -17.32 -8.21
N GLN A 509 12.14 -17.87 -9.42
CA GLN A 509 11.23 -17.46 -10.48
C GLN A 509 9.92 -18.24 -10.38
N LEU A 510 8.80 -17.51 -10.32
CA LEU A 510 7.45 -18.04 -10.23
C LEU A 510 6.78 -17.96 -11.60
N PHE A 511 6.28 -19.07 -12.10
CA PHE A 511 5.66 -19.20 -13.42
C PHE A 511 4.22 -19.71 -13.32
N TRP A 512 3.36 -19.29 -14.24
CA TRP A 512 2.05 -19.89 -14.50
C TRP A 512 1.97 -20.25 -15.99
N GLY A 513 2.21 -21.52 -16.30
CA GLY A 513 2.59 -21.96 -17.65
C GLY A 513 3.86 -21.25 -18.13
N GLY A 514 3.86 -20.71 -19.35
CA GLY A 514 4.95 -19.90 -19.87
C GLY A 514 5.07 -18.47 -19.30
N GLN A 515 4.11 -17.99 -18.50
CA GLN A 515 4.12 -16.62 -17.99
C GLN A 515 4.93 -16.50 -16.68
N LEU A 516 5.96 -15.67 -16.67
CA LEU A 516 6.68 -15.30 -15.44
C LEU A 516 5.79 -14.34 -14.61
N LEU A 517 5.52 -14.68 -13.36
CA LEU A 517 4.72 -13.90 -12.41
C LEU A 517 5.55 -13.09 -11.41
N ALA A 518 6.73 -13.59 -11.03
CA ALA A 518 7.69 -12.94 -10.13
C ALA A 518 9.07 -13.60 -10.30
N ASP A 519 10.16 -12.87 -10.04
CA ASP A 519 11.55 -13.36 -10.17
C ASP A 519 12.31 -13.45 -8.83
N ASP A 520 11.69 -12.97 -7.74
CA ASP A 520 12.25 -12.93 -6.40
C ASP A 520 11.40 -13.71 -5.37
N CYS A 521 10.64 -14.71 -5.82
CA CYS A 521 9.76 -15.51 -4.97
C CYS A 521 10.54 -16.53 -4.11
N THR A 522 10.07 -16.73 -2.88
CA THR A 522 10.67 -17.64 -1.87
C THR A 522 9.75 -18.77 -1.43
N SER A 523 8.43 -18.57 -1.52
CA SER A 523 7.42 -19.58 -1.22
C SER A 523 6.10 -19.21 -1.86
N VAL A 524 5.31 -20.21 -2.22
CA VAL A 524 4.01 -20.07 -2.88
C VAL A 524 3.01 -21.06 -2.28
N VAL A 525 1.75 -20.64 -2.16
CA VAL A 525 0.59 -21.47 -1.78
C VAL A 525 -0.61 -21.01 -2.60
N THR A 526 -1.46 -21.96 -2.99
CA THR A 526 -2.77 -21.66 -3.59
C THR A 526 -3.88 -21.88 -2.58
N ARG A 527 -4.85 -20.96 -2.59
CA ARG A 527 -6.13 -21.11 -1.94
C ARG A 527 -7.15 -21.47 -3.02
N THR A 528 -7.78 -22.62 -2.88
CA THR A 528 -8.60 -23.24 -3.94
C THR A 528 -10.00 -22.66 -4.06
N SER A 529 -10.63 -22.29 -2.94
CA SER A 529 -11.99 -21.78 -2.88
C SER A 529 -12.23 -20.91 -1.63
N GLY A 530 -13.50 -20.56 -1.35
CA GLY A 530 -13.95 -19.75 -0.22
C GLY A 530 -14.19 -18.28 -0.59
N PRO A 531 -14.37 -17.39 0.41
CA PRO A 531 -14.65 -15.98 0.13
C PRO A 531 -13.68 -15.32 -0.85
N GLY A 532 -14.22 -14.68 -1.89
CA GLY A 532 -13.47 -14.07 -2.99
C GLY A 532 -12.92 -15.05 -4.03
N GLY A 533 -13.19 -16.35 -3.88
CA GLY A 533 -12.77 -17.39 -4.81
C GLY A 533 -11.30 -17.81 -4.66
N ALA A 534 -10.78 -18.43 -5.72
CA ALA A 534 -9.41 -18.93 -5.80
C ALA A 534 -8.37 -17.79 -5.78
N HIS A 535 -7.33 -17.95 -4.94
CA HIS A 535 -6.23 -16.98 -4.82
C HIS A 535 -4.86 -17.66 -4.87
N LEU A 536 -3.89 -16.99 -5.51
CA LEU A 536 -2.48 -17.31 -5.45
C LEU A 536 -1.81 -16.43 -4.39
N LEU A 537 -1.08 -17.04 -3.46
CA LEU A 537 -0.32 -16.35 -2.43
C LEU A 537 1.16 -16.67 -2.60
N TYR A 538 2.01 -15.65 -2.61
CA TYR A 538 3.46 -15.83 -2.66
C TYR A 538 4.21 -14.80 -1.81
N ILE A 539 5.39 -15.19 -1.31
CA ILE A 539 6.28 -14.29 -0.56
C ILE A 539 7.55 -14.03 -1.37
N THR A 540 7.95 -12.78 -1.45
CA THR A 540 9.15 -12.32 -2.17
C THR A 540 10.37 -12.18 -1.24
N ARG A 541 11.57 -12.10 -1.83
CA ARG A 541 12.83 -11.84 -1.11
C ARG A 541 12.84 -10.48 -0.42
N THR A 542 12.00 -9.55 -0.87
CA THR A 542 11.76 -8.26 -0.22
C THR A 542 10.81 -8.33 1.00
N HIS A 543 10.51 -9.55 1.46
CA HIS A 543 9.69 -9.82 2.65
C HIS A 543 8.27 -9.26 2.53
N ARG A 544 7.68 -9.45 1.35
CA ARG A 544 6.29 -9.07 1.06
C ARG A 544 5.50 -10.28 0.61
N MET A 545 4.34 -10.47 1.22
CA MET A 545 3.33 -11.44 0.82
C MET A 545 2.34 -10.76 -0.13
N HIS A 546 2.20 -11.33 -1.32
CA HIS A 546 1.27 -10.93 -2.36
C HIS A 546 0.09 -11.89 -2.39
N ILE A 547 -1.12 -11.35 -2.53
CA ILE A 547 -2.39 -12.10 -2.57
C ILE A 547 -3.10 -11.71 -3.85
N VAL A 548 -3.17 -12.64 -4.80
CA VAL A 548 -3.66 -12.35 -6.16
C VAL A 548 -4.81 -13.29 -6.49
N PRO A 549 -6.02 -12.81 -6.78
CA PRO A 549 -7.10 -13.67 -7.25
C PRO A 549 -6.74 -14.25 -8.61
N PHE A 550 -7.04 -15.54 -8.84
CA PHE A 550 -6.72 -16.22 -10.09
C PHE A 550 -7.36 -15.54 -11.32
N THR A 551 -8.52 -14.91 -11.13
CA THR A 551 -9.22 -14.13 -12.18
C THR A 551 -8.42 -12.93 -12.70
N ARG A 552 -7.42 -12.45 -11.94
CA ARG A 552 -6.54 -11.34 -12.34
C ARG A 552 -5.14 -11.77 -12.78
N LEU A 553 -4.79 -13.04 -12.69
CA LEU A 553 -3.48 -13.54 -13.10
C LEU A 553 -3.15 -13.30 -14.60
N PRO A 554 -4.10 -13.45 -15.56
CA PRO A 554 -3.78 -13.21 -16.97
C PRO A 554 -3.28 -11.79 -17.28
N THR A 555 -3.69 -10.81 -16.47
CA THR A 555 -3.28 -9.40 -16.60
C THR A 555 -2.34 -8.98 -15.46
N HIS A 556 -1.91 -9.90 -14.60
CA HIS A 556 -1.05 -9.61 -13.47
C HIS A 556 0.38 -9.35 -13.94
N GLN A 557 0.92 -8.19 -13.56
CA GLN A 557 2.32 -7.85 -13.70
C GLN A 557 2.92 -7.66 -12.31
N HIS A 558 4.10 -8.23 -12.06
CA HIS A 558 4.76 -8.10 -10.76
C HIS A 558 5.03 -6.62 -10.43
N PRO A 559 4.72 -6.13 -9.21
CA PRO A 559 4.92 -4.73 -8.87
C PRO A 559 6.38 -4.26 -8.95
N ALA A 560 7.36 -5.16 -8.80
CA ALA A 560 8.77 -4.80 -9.01
C ALA A 560 9.06 -4.44 -10.47
N TRP A 561 8.36 -5.04 -11.43
CA TRP A 561 8.49 -4.70 -12.86
C TRP A 561 7.71 -3.43 -13.21
N GLN A 562 6.65 -3.11 -12.45
CA GLN A 562 6.04 -1.78 -12.50
C GLN A 562 6.99 -0.71 -11.98
N ALA A 563 7.81 -1.00 -10.95
CA ALA A 563 8.81 -0.08 -10.41
C ALA A 563 10.11 -0.01 -11.25
N ALA A 564 10.42 -1.05 -12.03
CA ALA A 564 11.53 -1.02 -13.00
C ALA A 564 11.17 -0.28 -14.29
N GLY A 565 9.87 -0.21 -14.65
CA GLY A 565 9.33 0.70 -15.69
C GLY A 565 8.81 2.04 -15.15
N ALA A 566 8.87 2.25 -13.84
CA ALA A 566 8.51 3.49 -13.15
C ALA A 566 9.54 3.75 -12.05
N SER A 567 10.69 4.33 -12.44
CA SER A 567 11.78 4.60 -11.53
C SER A 567 11.35 5.50 -10.35
N ALA A 568 11.34 4.88 -9.17
CA ALA A 568 11.85 5.39 -7.90
C ALA A 568 11.66 6.89 -7.58
N HIS A 569 10.63 7.23 -6.80
CA HIS A 569 10.76 8.15 -5.65
C HIS A 569 9.55 8.03 -4.69
N ALA A 570 9.56 6.99 -3.86
CA ALA A 570 8.86 6.99 -2.59
C ALA A 570 9.89 6.74 -1.49
N SER A 571 10.36 7.81 -0.84
CA SER A 571 11.17 7.69 0.37
C SER A 571 10.27 7.60 1.62
N PRO A 572 10.64 6.79 2.63
CA PRO A 572 9.83 6.54 3.82
C PRO A 572 10.01 7.65 4.85
N LEU A 573 8.92 8.31 5.26
CA LEU A 573 8.94 9.27 6.38
C LEU A 573 9.01 8.52 7.72
N ALA A 574 10.07 8.76 8.48
CA ALA A 574 10.23 8.35 9.87
C ALA A 574 9.32 9.19 10.80
N PRO A 575 8.78 8.62 11.89
CA PRO A 575 7.96 9.36 12.84
C PRO A 575 8.83 10.27 13.71
N SER A 576 8.62 11.58 13.64
CA SER A 576 9.26 12.52 14.56
C SER A 576 8.53 12.55 15.90
N ALA A 577 9.29 12.27 16.97
CA ALA A 577 8.83 12.42 18.35
C ALA A 577 8.76 13.91 18.72
N GLY A 578 7.53 14.42 18.91
CA GLY A 578 7.28 15.74 19.52
C GLY A 578 6.55 15.57 20.85
N ARG A 579 7.30 15.69 21.96
CA ARG A 579 6.76 15.73 23.34
C ARG A 579 6.27 17.14 23.69
N GLY A 580 5.00 17.24 24.12
CA GLY A 580 4.44 18.25 25.04
C GLY A 580 3.85 19.50 24.35
N ARG A 581 2.68 20.04 24.70
CA ARG A 581 1.81 19.89 25.89
C ARG A 581 0.40 20.38 25.49
N GLY A 582 -0.60 19.53 25.69
CA GLY A 582 -2.03 19.84 25.56
C GLY A 582 -2.78 18.58 25.96
N LYS A 583 -3.06 18.46 27.25
CA LYS A 583 -3.60 17.27 27.90
C LYS A 583 -5.12 17.29 27.76
N HIS A 584 -5.68 16.17 27.30
CA HIS A 584 -7.10 15.82 27.17
C HIS A 584 -7.87 16.66 26.14
N ASP A 585 -8.33 15.99 25.07
CA ASP A 585 -9.76 15.80 24.81
C ASP A 585 -9.96 14.94 23.55
N ASN A 586 -10.92 14.03 23.60
CA ASN A 586 -11.33 13.05 22.57
C ASN A 586 -10.61 11.70 22.56
N LEU A 587 -10.92 10.88 23.58
CA LEU A 587 -10.63 9.43 23.64
C LEU A 587 -11.08 8.68 22.37
N HIS A 588 -12.19 9.12 21.75
CA HIS A 588 -12.75 8.53 20.53
C HIS A 588 -11.83 8.75 19.30
N THR A 589 -11.28 9.95 19.14
CA THR A 589 -10.37 10.27 18.04
C THR A 589 -9.03 9.54 18.20
N ALA A 590 -8.56 9.36 19.44
CA ALA A 590 -7.38 8.56 19.74
C ALA A 590 -7.60 7.06 19.48
N MET A 591 -8.79 6.52 19.79
CA MET A 591 -9.17 5.15 19.46
C MET A 591 -9.29 4.92 17.95
N HIS A 592 -9.90 5.85 17.19
CA HIS A 592 -9.96 5.78 15.72
C HIS A 592 -8.58 5.92 15.07
N ALA A 593 -7.71 6.79 15.61
CA ALA A 593 -6.33 6.90 15.14
C ALA A 593 -5.51 5.63 15.45
N ALA A 594 -5.77 4.96 16.57
CA ALA A 594 -5.17 3.67 16.91
C ALA A 594 -5.74 2.48 16.10
N MET A 595 -6.94 2.64 15.52
CA MET A 595 -7.51 1.68 14.56
C MET A 595 -6.93 1.80 13.14
N ARG A 596 -6.19 2.87 12.85
CA ARG A 596 -5.30 2.92 11.67
C ARG A 596 -3.91 2.45 12.11
N PRO A 597 -3.36 1.36 11.54
CA PRO A 597 -2.03 0.92 11.91
C PRO A 597 -1.00 1.96 11.44
N ALA A 598 -0.59 2.86 12.34
CA ALA A 598 0.45 3.87 12.11
C ALA A 598 1.88 3.27 12.01
N GLY A 599 1.99 1.95 11.80
CA GLY A 599 3.25 1.21 11.77
C GLY A 599 3.61 0.58 10.42
N ALA A 600 2.79 0.77 9.38
CA ALA A 600 3.11 0.24 8.06
C ALA A 600 3.55 1.39 7.14
N ASN A 601 4.87 1.51 6.92
CA ASN A 601 5.39 2.00 5.63
C ASN A 601 5.12 0.97 4.49
N GLY A 602 4.04 0.20 4.64
CA GLY A 602 3.61 -0.87 3.75
C GLY A 602 2.79 -0.30 2.61
N SER A 603 2.93 -0.94 1.45
CA SER A 603 2.08 -0.80 0.27
C SER A 603 0.68 -0.23 0.58
N LYS A 604 0.28 0.83 -0.14
CA LYS A 604 -1.13 1.30 -0.15
C LYS A 604 -2.09 0.21 -0.64
N ASP A 605 -1.59 -0.77 -1.39
CA ASP A 605 -2.36 -1.91 -1.86
C ASP A 605 -2.52 -2.97 -0.77
N VAL A 606 -3.78 -3.24 -0.45
CA VAL A 606 -4.27 -4.18 0.57
C VAL A 606 -3.97 -5.64 0.20
N ASN A 607 -3.68 -5.91 -1.07
CA ASN A 607 -3.25 -7.21 -1.57
C ASN A 607 -1.77 -7.51 -1.26
N ILE A 608 -1.02 -6.56 -0.68
CA ILE A 608 0.38 -6.72 -0.32
C ILE A 608 0.56 -6.51 1.18
N ARG A 609 1.23 -7.45 1.85
CA ARG A 609 1.50 -7.41 3.29
C ARG A 609 2.99 -7.61 3.56
N ALA A 610 3.59 -6.78 4.41
CA ALA A 610 4.93 -7.03 4.91
C ALA A 610 4.95 -8.25 5.86
N VAL A 611 5.94 -9.11 5.70
CA VAL A 611 6.18 -10.29 6.54
C VAL A 611 7.57 -10.22 7.17
N GLU A 612 7.83 -11.03 8.19
CA GLU A 612 9.16 -11.12 8.79
C GLU A 612 10.16 -11.69 7.77
N GLN A 613 11.42 -11.27 7.89
CA GLN A 613 12.50 -11.75 7.06
C GLN A 613 12.61 -13.28 7.15
N GLY A 614 12.53 -13.96 6.00
CA GLY A 614 12.67 -15.40 5.90
C GLY A 614 11.43 -16.22 6.29
N SER A 615 10.29 -15.58 6.57
CA SER A 615 9.00 -16.27 6.67
C SER A 615 8.64 -16.98 5.37
N ARG A 616 8.05 -18.17 5.47
CA ARG A 616 7.57 -18.94 4.31
C ARG A 616 6.12 -19.34 4.46
N LEU A 617 5.37 -19.33 3.37
CA LEU A 617 4.00 -19.82 3.33
C LEU A 617 3.96 -21.33 3.59
N VAL A 618 2.96 -21.75 4.36
CA VAL A 618 2.70 -23.15 4.68
C VAL A 618 1.33 -23.54 4.13
N ALA A 619 0.25 -22.92 4.60
CA ALA A 619 -1.11 -23.27 4.22
C ALA A 619 -2.02 -22.03 4.08
N ALA A 620 -3.03 -22.13 3.22
CA ALA A 620 -4.12 -21.15 3.12
C ALA A 620 -5.46 -21.92 2.94
N PRO A 621 -6.05 -22.42 4.05
CA PRO A 621 -7.28 -23.21 3.98
C PRO A 621 -8.42 -22.44 3.27
N PRO A 622 -9.20 -23.10 2.39
CA PRO A 622 -10.22 -22.43 1.58
C PRO A 622 -11.34 -21.82 2.43
N ASP A 623 -11.85 -22.55 3.41
CA ASP A 623 -13.01 -22.11 4.22
C ASP A 623 -12.66 -21.02 5.24
N LEU A 624 -11.37 -20.73 5.42
CA LEU A 624 -10.88 -19.75 6.37
C LEU A 624 -10.28 -18.54 5.66
N MET A 625 -10.33 -17.38 6.31
CA MET A 625 -9.60 -16.18 5.90
C MET A 625 -8.13 -16.22 6.39
N LEU A 626 -7.64 -17.41 6.76
CA LEU A 626 -6.40 -17.65 7.48
C LEU A 626 -5.28 -18.00 6.50
N VAL A 627 -4.10 -17.45 6.73
CA VAL A 627 -2.87 -17.86 6.05
C VAL A 627 -1.84 -18.19 7.11
N VAL A 628 -1.28 -19.39 7.02
CA VAL A 628 -0.30 -19.91 7.98
C VAL A 628 1.09 -19.84 7.35
N MET A 629 2.04 -19.31 8.11
CA MET A 629 3.43 -19.14 7.74
C MET A 629 4.33 -19.80 8.77
N GLN A 630 5.48 -20.26 8.32
CA GLN A 630 6.56 -20.70 9.19
C GLN A 630 7.65 -19.63 9.23
N MET A 631 7.99 -19.20 10.43
CA MET A 631 9.05 -18.23 10.71
C MET A 631 10.42 -18.89 10.57
N PRO A 632 11.53 -18.13 10.37
CA PRO A 632 12.87 -18.71 10.22
C PRO A 632 13.30 -19.59 11.40
N ARG A 633 12.85 -19.21 12.60
CA ARG A 633 13.11 -19.94 13.85
C ARG A 633 12.29 -21.23 13.98
N GLY A 634 11.41 -21.53 13.02
CA GLY A 634 10.59 -22.74 12.97
C GLY A 634 9.18 -22.60 13.56
N ASN A 635 8.88 -21.49 14.26
CA ASN A 635 7.55 -21.19 14.80
C ASN A 635 6.49 -21.03 13.69
N LEU A 636 5.25 -21.36 14.01
CA LEU A 636 4.10 -21.12 13.11
C LEU A 636 3.42 -19.81 13.52
N GLU A 637 3.08 -19.01 12.52
CA GLU A 637 2.26 -17.81 12.69
C GLU A 637 1.11 -17.86 11.72
N ALA A 638 -0.07 -17.41 12.16
CA ALA A 638 -1.19 -17.23 11.27
C ALA A 638 -1.64 -15.78 11.21
N VAL A 639 -1.94 -15.35 10.00
CA VAL A 639 -2.39 -14.00 9.68
C VAL A 639 -3.74 -14.07 8.98
N TYR A 640 -4.53 -13.01 9.13
CA TYR A 640 -5.77 -12.81 8.40
C TYR A 640 -5.55 -11.70 7.39
N PRO A 641 -5.17 -12.01 6.13
CA PRO A 641 -4.88 -11.00 5.15
C PRO A 641 -6.14 -10.20 4.82
N ARG A 642 -5.97 -8.89 4.71
CA ARG A 642 -7.10 -7.97 4.58
C ARG A 642 -7.89 -8.18 3.28
N ALA A 643 -7.23 -8.59 2.19
CA ALA A 643 -7.88 -8.97 0.94
C ALA A 643 -8.92 -10.10 1.14
N LEU A 644 -8.56 -11.16 1.87
CA LEU A 644 -9.46 -12.29 2.14
C LEU A 644 -10.61 -11.90 3.09
N VAL A 645 -10.32 -11.07 4.10
CA VAL A 645 -11.35 -10.57 5.03
C VAL A 645 -12.35 -9.66 4.32
N LEU A 646 -11.89 -8.79 3.42
CA LEU A 646 -12.77 -7.92 2.63
C LEU A 646 -13.65 -8.71 1.68
N ALA A 647 -13.11 -9.76 1.06
CA ALA A 647 -13.89 -10.67 0.23
C ALA A 647 -14.99 -11.38 1.04
N ALA A 648 -14.69 -11.83 2.26
CA ALA A 648 -15.69 -12.40 3.17
C ALA A 648 -16.76 -11.39 3.60
N ILE A 649 -16.39 -10.14 3.84
CA ILE A 649 -17.36 -9.06 4.13
C ILE A 649 -18.23 -8.81 2.91
N ALA A 650 -17.66 -8.73 1.71
CA ALA A 650 -18.40 -8.52 0.46
C ALA A 650 -19.45 -9.62 0.25
N GLU A 651 -19.07 -10.89 0.39
CA GLU A 651 -19.98 -12.03 0.28
C GLU A 651 -21.16 -11.95 1.26
N ARG A 652 -20.91 -11.55 2.53
CA ARG A 652 -21.97 -11.36 3.53
C ARG A 652 -22.89 -10.18 3.20
N LEU A 653 -22.34 -9.11 2.65
CA LEU A 653 -23.12 -7.96 2.19
C LEU A 653 -23.98 -8.30 0.96
N GLU A 654 -23.55 -9.22 0.10
CA GLU A 654 -24.35 -9.67 -1.05
C GLU A 654 -25.59 -10.46 -0.67
N VAL A 655 -25.53 -11.22 0.43
CA VAL A 655 -26.69 -11.93 0.99
C VAL A 655 -27.45 -11.10 2.03
N HIS A 656 -27.11 -9.81 2.18
CA HIS A 656 -27.67 -8.88 3.17
C HIS A 656 -27.57 -9.35 4.63
N ASP A 657 -26.57 -10.19 4.96
CA ASP A 657 -26.24 -10.58 6.33
C ASP A 657 -25.38 -9.50 7.00
N PHE A 658 -26.03 -8.38 7.33
CA PHE A 658 -25.38 -7.22 7.91
C PHE A 658 -24.75 -7.48 9.29
N ALA A 659 -25.30 -8.40 10.07
CA ALA A 659 -24.77 -8.74 11.39
C ALA A 659 -23.42 -9.44 11.28
N ALA A 660 -23.30 -10.46 10.42
CA ALA A 660 -22.02 -11.13 10.18
C ALA A 660 -21.00 -10.19 9.52
N ALA A 661 -21.43 -9.38 8.54
CA ALA A 661 -20.56 -8.40 7.88
C ALA A 661 -19.98 -7.39 8.87
N TYR A 662 -20.81 -6.84 9.78
CA TYR A 662 -20.35 -5.93 10.83
C TYR A 662 -19.39 -6.62 11.80
N GLN A 663 -19.70 -7.83 12.27
CA GLN A 663 -18.82 -8.57 13.19
C GLN A 663 -17.45 -8.86 12.57
N LEU A 664 -17.39 -9.25 11.30
CA LEU A 664 -16.15 -9.42 10.56
C LEU A 664 -15.37 -8.11 10.46
N ALA A 665 -16.06 -7.02 10.12
CA ALA A 665 -15.44 -5.70 10.04
C ALA A 665 -14.88 -5.25 11.39
N ALA A 666 -15.66 -5.35 12.47
CA ALA A 666 -15.25 -4.94 13.81
C ALA A 666 -14.10 -5.82 14.36
N ARG A 667 -14.22 -7.16 14.26
CA ARG A 667 -13.21 -8.12 14.77
C ARG A 667 -11.85 -7.91 14.11
N HIS A 668 -11.83 -7.72 12.79
CA HIS A 668 -10.61 -7.53 12.02
C HIS A 668 -10.22 -6.04 11.87
N ARG A 669 -10.93 -5.11 12.53
CA ARG A 669 -10.70 -3.66 12.46
C ARG A 669 -10.69 -3.13 11.02
N VAL A 670 -11.69 -3.52 10.23
CA VAL A 670 -12.04 -2.98 8.92
C VAL A 670 -12.70 -1.62 9.10
N ASP A 671 -12.41 -0.70 8.18
CA ASP A 671 -13.11 0.58 8.17
C ASP A 671 -14.60 0.31 7.91
N LEU A 672 -15.43 0.66 8.89
CA LEU A 672 -16.86 0.38 8.87
C LEU A 672 -17.58 1.03 7.69
N ASN A 673 -16.99 2.04 7.06
CA ASN A 673 -17.52 2.63 5.82
C ASN A 673 -17.70 1.59 4.70
N VAL A 674 -16.97 0.46 4.70
CA VAL A 674 -17.15 -0.63 3.72
C VAL A 674 -18.58 -1.14 3.70
N LEU A 675 -19.24 -1.22 4.87
CA LEU A 675 -20.61 -1.72 5.00
C LEU A 675 -21.63 -0.84 4.24
N VAL A 676 -21.29 0.43 4.05
CA VAL A 676 -22.12 1.44 3.38
C VAL A 676 -21.68 1.65 1.94
N ASP A 677 -20.37 1.64 1.69
CA ASP A 677 -19.78 1.95 0.39
C ASP A 677 -19.87 0.79 -0.61
N TYR A 678 -20.03 -0.45 -0.13
CA TYR A 678 -20.23 -1.59 -1.01
C TYR A 678 -21.57 -1.45 -1.75
N LYS A 679 -21.52 -1.41 -3.09
CA LYS A 679 -22.68 -1.20 -3.97
C LYS A 679 -23.50 0.07 -3.61
N TRP A 680 -22.82 1.14 -3.18
CA TRP A 680 -23.48 2.44 -2.93
C TRP A 680 -24.31 2.90 -4.14
N PRO A 681 -25.56 3.44 -3.98
CA PRO A 681 -26.26 3.76 -2.73
C PRO A 681 -27.25 2.70 -2.21
N GLU A 682 -27.09 1.41 -2.57
CA GLU A 682 -28.02 0.33 -2.22
C GLU A 682 -28.30 0.22 -0.70
N PHE A 683 -27.29 0.50 0.13
CA PHE A 683 -27.42 0.53 1.59
C PHE A 683 -28.60 1.37 2.11
N LEU A 684 -28.95 2.47 1.42
CA LEU A 684 -30.05 3.34 1.86
C LEU A 684 -31.41 2.63 1.88
N ALA A 685 -31.64 1.71 0.93
CA ALA A 685 -32.87 0.93 0.87
C ALA A 685 -32.92 -0.13 2.00
N HIS A 686 -31.76 -0.67 2.38
CA HIS A 686 -31.63 -1.74 3.38
C HIS A 686 -31.27 -1.24 4.78
N ALA A 687 -31.23 0.08 5.02
CA ALA A 687 -30.98 0.64 6.34
C ALA A 687 -31.91 0.11 7.45
N PRO A 688 -33.23 -0.13 7.22
CA PRO A 688 -34.09 -0.77 8.22
C PRO A 688 -33.66 -2.19 8.60
N GLU A 689 -33.26 -2.99 7.61
CA GLU A 689 -32.77 -4.36 7.82
C GLU A 689 -31.45 -4.36 8.60
N PHE A 690 -30.56 -3.42 8.30
CA PHE A 690 -29.30 -3.22 9.01
C PHE A 690 -29.52 -2.93 10.51
N VAL A 691 -30.39 -1.96 10.85
CA VAL A 691 -30.69 -1.61 12.24
C VAL A 691 -31.38 -2.78 12.96
N HIS A 692 -32.26 -3.50 12.26
CA HIS A 692 -32.93 -4.69 12.80
C HIS A 692 -31.97 -5.87 13.05
N ALA A 693 -30.94 -6.03 12.23
CA ALA A 693 -29.97 -7.11 12.34
C ALA A 693 -29.01 -6.89 13.52
N LEU A 694 -28.52 -5.66 13.74
CA LEU A 694 -27.57 -5.38 14.81
C LEU A 694 -28.23 -5.32 16.20
N ARG A 695 -29.42 -4.67 16.31
CA ARG A 695 -30.15 -4.42 17.58
C ARG A 695 -29.29 -3.87 18.73
N SER A 696 -28.11 -3.34 18.43
CA SER A 696 -27.08 -2.92 19.38
C SER A 696 -26.87 -1.42 19.27
N ASP A 697 -27.14 -0.73 20.38
CA ASP A 697 -26.98 0.73 20.55
C ASP A 697 -25.54 1.17 20.29
N GLN A 698 -24.56 0.36 20.69
CA GLN A 698 -23.15 0.69 20.51
C GLN A 698 -22.69 0.50 19.06
N ASP A 699 -23.09 -0.58 18.40
CA ASP A 699 -22.57 -0.91 17.06
C ASP A 699 -23.03 0.09 15.99
N ILE A 700 -24.27 0.56 16.08
CA ILE A 700 -24.80 1.61 15.19
C ILE A 700 -24.11 2.95 15.50
N THR A 701 -23.84 3.23 16.77
CA THR A 701 -23.11 4.43 17.19
C THR A 701 -21.68 4.43 16.63
N ASP A 702 -20.99 3.28 16.66
CA ASP A 702 -19.64 3.11 16.14
C ASP A 702 -19.60 3.32 14.62
N LEU A 703 -20.59 2.79 13.88
CA LEU A 703 -20.72 3.05 12.44
C LEU A 703 -20.92 4.54 12.17
N LEU A 704 -21.88 5.19 12.85
CA LEU A 704 -22.18 6.61 12.66
C LEU A 704 -20.96 7.50 12.96
N ALA A 705 -20.21 7.19 14.02
CA ALA A 705 -18.98 7.89 14.37
C ALA A 705 -17.85 7.65 13.36
N ALA A 706 -17.83 6.48 12.70
CA ALA A 706 -16.83 6.13 11.70
C ALA A 706 -17.11 6.76 10.31
N LEU A 707 -18.34 7.19 10.01
CA LEU A 707 -18.74 7.66 8.68
C LEU A 707 -17.83 8.77 8.13
N GLN A 708 -17.39 8.60 6.89
CA GLN A 708 -16.57 9.58 6.16
C GLN A 708 -17.24 9.96 4.81
N PRO A 709 -17.01 11.19 4.30
CA PRO A 709 -17.54 11.62 3.00
C PRO A 709 -16.97 10.83 1.82
N GLY A 710 -15.73 10.34 1.92
CA GLY A 710 -15.10 9.52 0.88
C GLY A 710 -15.67 8.10 0.83
N SER A 711 -15.55 7.46 -0.34
CA SER A 711 -15.83 6.04 -0.52
C SER A 711 -14.56 5.21 -0.32
N THR A 712 -14.66 4.18 0.50
CA THR A 712 -13.59 3.21 0.75
C THR A 712 -13.48 2.15 -0.36
N THR A 713 -14.53 1.93 -1.15
CA THR A 713 -14.60 0.91 -2.21
C THR A 713 -14.58 1.50 -3.63
N GLY A 714 -14.73 2.82 -3.79
CA GLY A 714 -14.67 3.48 -5.11
C GLY A 714 -13.25 3.53 -5.71
N LEU A 715 -13.09 4.01 -6.95
CA LEU A 715 -11.83 3.97 -7.74
C LEU A 715 -10.56 4.50 -7.03
N ARG A 716 -10.69 5.44 -6.09
CA ARG A 716 -9.57 5.97 -5.25
C ARG A 716 -9.66 5.55 -3.78
N GLY A 717 -10.60 4.66 -3.47
CA GLY A 717 -10.85 4.12 -2.14
C GLY A 717 -9.82 3.10 -1.72
N LEU A 718 -9.60 3.00 -0.41
CA LEU A 718 -8.59 2.12 0.19
C LEU A 718 -8.74 0.64 -0.22
N TYR A 719 -9.95 0.17 -0.49
CA TYR A 719 -10.27 -1.22 -0.72
C TYR A 719 -10.64 -1.55 -2.17
N PHE A 720 -10.56 -0.59 -3.10
CA PHE A 720 -10.95 -0.77 -4.50
C PHE A 720 -10.37 -2.04 -5.14
N ASN A 721 -9.06 -2.25 -5.00
CA ASN A 721 -8.35 -3.40 -5.57
C ASN A 721 -8.64 -4.72 -4.85
N ALA A 722 -9.23 -4.73 -3.65
CA ALA A 722 -9.50 -5.94 -2.89
C ALA A 722 -10.97 -6.36 -2.94
N MET A 723 -11.88 -5.46 -3.34
CA MET A 723 -13.30 -5.81 -3.48
C MET A 723 -13.56 -6.54 -4.80
N PRO A 724 -14.53 -7.48 -4.83
CA PRO A 724 -14.98 -8.12 -6.06
C PRO A 724 -15.43 -7.09 -7.10
N SER A 725 -15.15 -7.36 -8.38
CA SER A 725 -15.50 -6.47 -9.49
C SER A 725 -16.99 -6.18 -9.51
N GLN A 726 -17.37 -4.92 -9.29
CA GLN A 726 -18.77 -4.48 -9.36
C GLN A 726 -19.26 -4.62 -10.81
N SER A 727 -20.23 -5.50 -11.05
CA SER A 727 -20.87 -5.66 -12.36
C SER A 727 -21.62 -4.38 -12.76
N SER A 728 -20.98 -3.57 -13.60
CA SER A 728 -21.56 -2.65 -14.59
C SER A 728 -22.97 -2.10 -14.33
N VAL A 729 -23.10 -1.01 -13.56
CA VAL A 729 -24.09 0.07 -13.78
C VAL A 729 -23.48 1.37 -13.20
N GLN A 730 -23.54 2.47 -13.96
CA GLN A 730 -22.98 3.83 -13.73
C GLN A 730 -21.48 3.94 -14.08
N GLY A 731 -21.06 4.43 -15.25
CA GLY A 731 -21.64 5.52 -16.04
C GLY A 731 -21.12 6.85 -15.50
N ASP A 732 -20.25 7.49 -16.27
CA ASP A 732 -19.81 8.89 -16.18
C ASP A 732 -20.61 9.77 -15.20
N LEU A 733 -20.22 9.79 -13.92
CA LEU A 733 -20.71 10.75 -12.93
C LEU A 733 -19.60 11.08 -11.93
N ASP A 734 -19.08 12.30 -12.09
CA ASP A 734 -18.47 13.17 -11.08
C ASP A 734 -17.31 12.63 -10.22
N ASP A 735 -16.11 13.19 -10.46
CA ASP A 735 -14.97 13.25 -9.51
C ASP A 735 -15.28 14.17 -8.29
N GLN A 736 -16.58 14.41 -8.02
CA GLN A 736 -17.10 14.91 -6.75
C GLN A 736 -17.76 13.73 -6.05
N GLY A 737 -17.14 13.23 -4.98
CA GLY A 737 -17.75 12.17 -4.17
C GLY A 737 -19.22 12.47 -3.82
N PRO A 738 -20.05 11.45 -3.54
CA PRO A 738 -21.49 11.59 -3.37
C PRO A 738 -21.83 12.80 -2.49
N GLN A 739 -22.43 13.84 -3.09
CA GLN A 739 -22.80 15.04 -2.37
C GLN A 739 -23.66 14.62 -1.17
N ASN A 740 -23.12 14.86 0.03
CA ASN A 740 -23.77 14.55 1.31
C ASN A 740 -24.04 13.05 1.62
N LYS A 741 -23.15 12.11 1.27
CA LYS A 741 -23.23 10.68 1.71
C LYS A 741 -23.51 10.55 3.20
N VAL A 742 -22.69 11.22 4.02
CA VAL A 742 -22.80 11.15 5.49
C VAL A 742 -24.21 11.56 5.94
N GLY A 743 -24.76 12.63 5.36
CA GLY A 743 -26.10 13.08 5.68
C GLY A 743 -27.20 12.11 5.23
N GLN A 744 -27.09 11.53 4.03
CA GLN A 744 -28.06 10.57 3.53
C GLN A 744 -28.13 9.30 4.39
N VAL A 745 -26.96 8.77 4.78
CA VAL A 745 -26.86 7.58 5.64
C VAL A 745 -27.37 7.88 7.05
N ALA A 746 -26.96 9.02 7.63
CA ALA A 746 -27.40 9.46 8.95
C ALA A 746 -28.93 9.60 9.03
N HIS A 747 -29.57 10.18 8.00
CA HIS A 747 -31.02 10.29 7.91
C HIS A 747 -31.73 8.95 7.69
N ALA A 748 -31.20 8.06 6.84
CA ALA A 748 -31.77 6.74 6.62
C ALA A 748 -31.75 5.90 7.91
N LEU A 749 -30.63 5.94 8.65
CA LEU A 749 -30.51 5.27 9.95
C LEU A 749 -31.43 5.91 11.00
N GLN A 750 -31.57 7.23 11.03
CA GLN A 750 -32.54 7.92 11.91
C GLN A 750 -33.98 7.45 11.65
N ALA A 751 -34.41 7.41 10.38
CA ALA A 751 -35.74 6.96 10.01
C ALA A 751 -35.98 5.49 10.40
N ALA A 752 -34.99 4.63 10.18
CA ALA A 752 -35.04 3.22 10.58
C ALA A 752 -35.16 3.03 12.10
N MET A 753 -34.37 3.77 12.89
CA MET A 753 -34.40 3.69 14.35
C MET A 753 -35.72 4.23 14.94
N GLN A 754 -36.25 5.32 14.38
CA GLN A 754 -37.54 5.90 14.78
C GLN A 754 -38.73 4.96 14.53
N ALA A 755 -38.68 4.16 13.47
CA ALA A 755 -39.74 3.22 13.10
C ALA A 755 -39.83 2.00 14.04
N MET A 756 -38.74 1.60 14.70
CA MET A 756 -38.72 0.45 15.60
C MET A 756 -39.03 0.80 17.06
N ASP A 757 -38.16 1.59 17.71
CA ASP A 757 -38.34 2.08 19.08
C ASP A 757 -37.34 3.21 19.38
N SER A 758 -37.80 4.46 19.32
CA SER A 758 -36.96 5.63 19.57
C SER A 758 -36.32 5.68 20.97
N ALA A 759 -36.87 4.98 21.97
CA ALA A 759 -36.33 4.99 23.34
C ALA A 759 -35.13 4.04 23.50
N ALA A 760 -35.06 2.98 22.69
CA ALA A 760 -33.98 2.00 22.75
C ALA A 760 -32.67 2.48 22.06
N PHE A 761 -32.77 3.42 21.12
CA PHE A 761 -31.64 3.89 20.28
C PHE A 761 -31.22 5.34 20.58
N LEU A 762 -31.34 5.77 21.83
CA LEU A 762 -31.04 7.16 22.21
C LEU A 762 -29.63 7.60 21.80
N LYS A 763 -28.59 6.78 22.01
CA LYS A 763 -27.21 7.18 21.73
C LYS A 763 -26.89 7.29 20.23
N PRO A 764 -27.25 6.33 19.35
CA PRO A 764 -27.06 6.48 17.92
C PRO A 764 -27.91 7.61 17.34
N MET A 765 -29.11 7.88 17.86
CA MET A 765 -29.91 9.04 17.44
C MET A 765 -29.17 10.35 17.72
N LEU A 766 -28.63 10.52 18.94
CA LEU A 766 -27.83 11.69 19.31
C LEU A 766 -26.53 11.78 18.49
N THR A 767 -25.88 10.65 18.24
CA THR A 767 -24.66 10.58 17.42
C THR A 767 -24.95 11.00 15.98
N SER A 768 -26.07 10.56 15.41
CA SER A 768 -26.49 10.96 14.07
C SER A 768 -26.72 12.48 13.97
N HIS A 769 -27.43 13.08 14.93
CA HIS A 769 -27.58 14.55 14.99
C HIS A 769 -26.23 15.28 15.15
N ALA A 770 -25.32 14.75 15.98
CA ALA A 770 -23.99 15.32 16.16
C ALA A 770 -23.15 15.27 14.87
N VAL A 771 -23.18 14.14 14.14
CA VAL A 771 -22.49 13.95 12.85
C VAL A 771 -23.04 14.88 11.76
N LEU A 772 -24.36 15.12 11.76
CA LEU A 772 -25.02 16.10 10.89
C LEU A 772 -24.71 17.56 11.26
N GLY A 773 -24.14 17.80 12.45
CA GLY A 773 -23.95 19.15 13.01
C GLY A 773 -25.23 19.78 13.56
N ASP A 774 -26.33 19.03 13.65
CA ASP A 774 -27.64 19.44 14.17
C ASP A 774 -27.68 19.30 15.70
N LEU A 775 -27.00 20.22 16.40
CA LEU A 775 -26.96 20.23 17.86
C LEU A 775 -28.29 20.66 18.48
N GLU A 776 -29.09 21.46 17.78
CA GLU A 776 -30.41 21.90 18.26
C GLU A 776 -31.39 20.72 18.30
N GLY A 777 -31.41 19.87 17.26
CA GLY A 777 -32.18 18.63 17.22
C GLY A 777 -31.76 17.62 18.29
N ALA A 778 -30.45 17.45 18.51
CA ALA A 778 -29.94 16.58 19.57
C ALA A 778 -30.38 17.02 20.97
N LEU A 779 -30.27 18.32 21.28
CA LEU A 779 -30.67 18.91 22.56
C LEU A 779 -32.20 18.88 22.76
N ALA A 780 -32.98 19.10 21.70
CA ALA A 780 -34.43 18.95 21.73
C ALA A 780 -34.86 17.51 22.05
N LEU A 781 -34.14 16.51 21.52
CA LEU A 781 -34.37 15.10 21.83
C LEU A 781 -34.07 14.80 23.30
N ILE A 782 -32.95 15.30 23.84
CA ILE A 782 -32.62 15.18 25.28
C ILE A 782 -33.72 15.82 26.15
N LYS A 783 -34.21 17.00 25.78
CA LYS A 783 -35.32 17.68 26.48
C LYS A 783 -36.58 16.81 26.49
N ARG A 784 -36.99 16.27 25.35
CA ARG A 784 -38.17 15.39 25.24
C ARG A 784 -38.03 14.13 26.11
N VAL A 785 -36.84 13.54 26.18
CA VAL A 785 -36.57 12.40 27.07
C VAL A 785 -36.66 12.81 28.54
N LYS A 786 -36.17 14.00 28.92
CA LYS A 786 -36.28 14.50 30.29
C LYS A 786 -37.73 14.80 30.69
N GLU A 787 -38.53 15.37 29.80
CA GLU A 787 -39.95 15.66 30.02
C GLU A 787 -40.76 14.37 30.24
N THR A 788 -40.59 13.38 29.36
CA THR A 788 -41.24 12.06 29.50
C THR A 788 -40.85 11.32 30.79
N GLN A 789 -39.60 11.48 31.27
CA GLN A 789 -39.17 10.96 32.57
C GLN A 789 -39.85 11.63 33.76
N LEU A 790 -40.11 12.93 33.68
CA LEU A 790 -40.78 13.69 34.73
C LEU A 790 -42.28 13.39 34.75
N GLU A 791 -42.91 13.23 33.58
CA GLU A 791 -44.30 12.80 33.43
C GLU A 791 -44.52 11.38 33.99
N GLY A 792 -43.59 10.45 33.76
CA GLY A 792 -43.65 9.09 34.31
C GLY A 792 -43.51 9.03 35.85
N ARG A 793 -42.88 10.02 36.47
CA ARG A 793 -42.81 10.17 37.95
C ARG A 793 -44.09 10.77 38.56
N SER A 794 -45.00 11.28 37.72
CA SER A 794 -46.22 11.97 38.15
C SER A 794 -47.43 11.03 38.35
N GLN A 795 -47.28 9.74 38.05
CA GLN A 795 -48.26 8.72 38.45
C GLN A 795 -48.02 8.32 39.92
N PRO A 796 -49.04 8.32 40.80
CA PRO A 796 -48.87 7.88 42.18
C PRO A 796 -48.48 6.40 42.21
N PRO A 797 -47.64 5.97 43.17
CA PRO A 797 -47.30 4.56 43.31
C PRO A 797 -48.58 3.80 43.65
N SER A 798 -49.05 2.93 42.76
CA SER A 798 -49.95 1.87 43.18
C SER A 798 -49.18 0.99 44.15
N ALA A 799 -49.67 0.97 45.39
CA ALA A 799 -49.06 0.30 46.52
C ALA A 799 -48.73 -1.16 46.18
N GLY A 800 -47.46 -1.53 46.32
CA GLY A 800 -47.03 -2.92 46.39
C GLY A 800 -45.78 -3.26 45.60
N ARG A 801 -44.61 -2.89 46.14
CA ARG A 801 -43.35 -3.67 46.21
C ARG A 801 -42.13 -2.74 46.13
N GLU A 802 -41.81 -2.12 47.25
CA GLU A 802 -40.43 -1.84 47.59
C GLU A 802 -39.96 -2.96 48.52
N GLN A 803 -39.01 -3.80 48.08
CA GLN A 803 -37.91 -4.33 48.89
C GLN A 803 -36.99 -5.28 48.09
N ALA A 804 -35.70 -4.96 48.17
CA ALA A 804 -34.50 -5.82 48.02
C ALA A 804 -34.16 -6.29 46.58
N VAL A 805 -32.91 -6.34 46.10
CA VAL A 805 -31.63 -6.77 46.70
C VAL A 805 -30.45 -6.21 45.86
N GLU A 806 -29.34 -5.89 46.52
CA GLU A 806 -27.98 -5.69 45.96
C GLU A 806 -27.34 -7.01 45.49
N GLU A 807 -26.51 -6.96 44.43
CA GLU A 807 -25.43 -7.89 44.08
C GLU A 807 -25.75 -9.40 43.86
N GLY A 808 -25.43 -9.90 42.65
CA GLY A 808 -25.45 -11.33 42.35
C GLY A 808 -25.39 -11.64 40.85
N GLU A 809 -24.54 -12.59 40.47
CA GLU A 809 -24.04 -12.90 39.14
C GLU A 809 -25.06 -13.40 38.09
N ALA A 810 -24.72 -13.13 36.83
CA ALA A 810 -24.93 -13.89 35.59
C ALA A 810 -26.15 -14.84 35.46
N GLY A 811 -27.07 -14.48 34.55
CA GLY A 811 -28.12 -15.41 34.08
C GLY A 811 -29.15 -14.82 33.12
N ARG A 812 -28.73 -14.52 31.88
CA ARG A 812 -29.51 -14.45 30.62
C ARG A 812 -31.03 -14.14 30.70
N THR A 813 -31.34 -12.84 30.64
CA THR A 813 -32.34 -12.15 29.78
C THR A 813 -32.65 -10.79 30.42
N GLY A 814 -31.61 -9.97 30.57
CA GLY A 814 -31.75 -8.64 31.17
C GLY A 814 -32.46 -7.69 30.20
N ARG A 815 -33.68 -7.27 30.52
CA ARG A 815 -34.26 -6.05 29.93
C ARG A 815 -33.35 -4.89 30.32
N VAL A 816 -32.54 -4.43 29.38
CA VAL A 816 -31.66 -3.27 29.53
C VAL A 816 -32.53 -2.05 29.89
N ARG A 817 -32.16 -1.34 30.96
CA ARG A 817 -32.85 -0.11 31.38
C ARG A 817 -32.76 0.92 30.24
N PRO A 818 -33.86 1.60 29.86
CA PRO A 818 -33.80 2.62 28.83
C PRO A 818 -32.86 3.76 29.26
N PRO A 819 -31.99 4.26 28.37
CA PRO A 819 -31.00 5.26 28.69
C PRO A 819 -31.67 6.57 29.13
N THR A 820 -31.10 7.22 30.15
CA THR A 820 -31.66 8.46 30.69
C THR A 820 -31.24 9.69 29.88
N ALA A 821 -31.94 10.83 30.04
CA ALA A 821 -31.51 12.10 29.46
C ALA A 821 -30.08 12.50 29.89
N GLU A 822 -29.67 12.14 31.11
CA GLU A 822 -28.32 12.38 31.63
C GLU A 822 -27.29 11.46 30.95
N ASP A 823 -27.66 10.21 30.67
CA ASP A 823 -26.80 9.29 29.91
C ASP A 823 -26.62 9.73 28.45
N GLY A 824 -27.70 10.22 27.83
CA GLY A 824 -27.65 10.81 26.48
C GLY A 824 -26.79 12.07 26.42
N LEU A 825 -26.89 12.94 27.42
CA LEU A 825 -26.06 14.13 27.52
C LEU A 825 -24.57 13.79 27.73
N LYS A 826 -24.26 12.85 28.64
CA LYS A 826 -22.89 12.35 28.82
C LYS A 826 -22.32 11.76 27.53
N HIS A 827 -23.13 11.02 26.78
CA HIS A 827 -22.74 10.47 25.47
C HIS A 827 -22.38 11.57 24.47
N LEU A 828 -23.23 12.60 24.36
CA LEU A 828 -23.00 13.71 23.43
C LEU A 828 -21.76 14.54 23.80
N LEU A 829 -21.48 14.69 25.09
CA LEU A 829 -20.25 15.33 25.59
C LEU A 829 -18.95 14.55 25.26
N LEU A 830 -19.04 13.28 24.83
CA LEU A 830 -17.87 12.54 24.35
C LEU A 830 -17.44 12.94 22.93
N THR A 831 -18.34 13.50 22.14
CA THR A 831 -18.14 13.79 20.71
C THR A 831 -18.20 15.28 20.37
N VAL A 832 -18.92 16.08 21.16
CA VAL A 832 -19.13 17.51 20.93
C VAL A 832 -18.48 18.32 22.05
N ASP A 833 -17.77 19.38 21.68
CA ASP A 833 -17.20 20.34 22.62
C ASP A 833 -18.26 20.95 23.56
N VAL A 834 -17.92 21.03 24.85
CA VAL A 834 -18.80 21.52 25.93
C VAL A 834 -19.28 22.94 25.65
N GLU A 835 -18.39 23.83 25.18
CA GLU A 835 -18.74 25.22 24.95
C GLU A 835 -19.69 25.36 23.76
N ARG A 836 -19.43 24.61 22.69
CA ARG A 836 -20.33 24.56 21.53
C ARG A 836 -21.73 24.08 21.94
N LEU A 837 -21.81 23.06 22.80
CA LEU A 837 -23.09 22.54 23.29
C LEU A 837 -23.81 23.52 24.22
N TYR A 838 -23.09 24.17 25.14
CA TYR A 838 -23.63 25.18 26.05
C TYR A 838 -24.17 26.40 25.29
N ARG A 839 -23.39 26.92 24.33
CA ARG A 839 -23.81 28.04 23.47
C ARG A 839 -25.04 27.69 22.62
N CYS A 840 -25.14 26.43 22.17
CA CYS A 840 -26.33 25.94 21.47
C CYS A 840 -27.55 25.93 22.39
N ALA A 841 -27.44 25.35 23.60
CA ALA A 841 -28.51 25.29 24.58
C ALA A 841 -28.99 26.69 25.00
N LEU A 842 -28.07 27.63 25.27
CA LEU A 842 -28.40 29.04 25.49
C LEU A 842 -29.10 29.67 24.28
N GLY A 843 -28.65 29.33 23.07
CA GLY A 843 -29.22 29.80 21.82
C GLY A 843 -30.65 29.33 21.54
N MET A 844 -31.11 28.27 22.22
CA MET A 844 -32.50 27.81 22.22
C MET A 844 -33.37 28.60 23.22
N TYR A 845 -32.76 29.51 23.99
CA TYR A 845 -33.37 30.29 25.08
C TYR A 845 -33.90 29.45 26.25
N GLU A 846 -33.37 28.23 26.42
CA GLU A 846 -33.75 27.27 27.46
C GLU A 846 -32.66 27.21 28.55
N VAL A 847 -32.78 28.08 29.56
CA VAL A 847 -31.78 28.25 30.63
C VAL A 847 -31.59 26.96 31.45
N GLU A 848 -32.65 26.18 31.65
CA GLU A 848 -32.61 24.91 32.40
C GLU A 848 -31.81 23.82 31.66
N LEU A 849 -31.94 23.77 30.32
CA LEU A 849 -31.18 22.84 29.49
C LEU A 849 -29.69 23.22 29.46
N ALA A 850 -29.39 24.53 29.38
CA ALA A 850 -28.03 25.06 29.47
C ALA A 850 -27.40 24.75 30.84
N TYR A 851 -28.16 24.85 31.92
CA TYR A 851 -27.71 24.42 33.25
C TYR A 851 -27.37 22.93 33.29
N MET A 852 -28.23 22.08 32.72
CA MET A 852 -28.00 20.64 32.68
C MET A 852 -26.71 20.27 31.92
N VAL A 853 -26.41 20.96 30.81
CA VAL A 853 -25.14 20.81 30.06
C VAL A 853 -23.93 21.13 30.96
N VAL A 854 -23.98 22.26 31.69
CA VAL A 854 -22.88 22.69 32.57
C VAL A 854 -22.73 21.76 33.76
N ALA A 855 -23.84 21.35 34.38
CA ALA A 855 -23.85 20.48 35.56
C ALA A 855 -23.20 19.10 35.31
N HIS A 856 -23.26 18.61 34.07
CA HIS A 856 -22.61 17.37 33.65
C HIS A 856 -21.26 17.58 32.94
N SER A 857 -20.79 18.83 32.86
CA SER A 857 -19.46 19.17 32.33
C SER A 857 -18.42 19.28 33.44
N GLN A 858 -17.13 19.20 33.11
CA GLN A 858 -16.03 19.38 34.07
C GLN A 858 -15.68 20.86 34.34
N ARG A 859 -16.55 21.81 33.97
CA ARG A 859 -16.30 23.24 34.16
C ARG A 859 -16.69 23.72 35.56
N ASP A 860 -16.14 24.87 35.97
CA ASP A 860 -16.43 25.48 37.27
C ASP A 860 -17.89 25.97 37.32
N PRO A 861 -18.73 25.44 38.24
CA PRO A 861 -20.13 25.85 38.36
C PRO A 861 -20.30 27.35 38.69
N GLY A 862 -19.32 27.98 39.34
CA GLY A 862 -19.46 29.35 39.86
C GLY A 862 -19.66 30.43 38.80
N GLU A 863 -18.96 30.33 37.66
CA GLU A 863 -19.01 31.35 36.60
C GLU A 863 -20.33 31.31 35.83
N TYR A 864 -20.77 30.11 35.44
CA TYR A 864 -21.97 29.92 34.63
C TYR A 864 -23.27 30.02 35.43
N LEU A 865 -23.26 29.68 36.72
CA LEU A 865 -24.44 29.85 37.58
C LEU A 865 -24.83 31.32 37.72
N LEU A 866 -23.84 32.20 37.94
CA LEU A 866 -24.08 33.65 38.05
C LEU A 866 -24.60 34.22 36.73
N GLU A 867 -24.08 33.72 35.61
CA GLU A 867 -24.52 34.11 34.28
C GLU A 867 -25.96 33.65 33.96
N LEU A 868 -26.29 32.38 34.22
CA LEU A 868 -27.63 31.84 34.00
C LEU A 868 -28.67 32.51 34.91
N GLN A 869 -28.30 32.79 36.17
CA GLN A 869 -29.14 33.58 37.08
C GLN A 869 -29.35 35.01 36.57
N ARG A 870 -28.31 35.65 36.03
CA ARG A 870 -28.43 36.97 35.40
C ARG A 870 -29.41 36.95 34.24
N PHE A 871 -29.34 35.96 33.34
CA PHE A 871 -30.28 35.86 32.21
C PHE A 871 -31.72 35.58 32.67
N ALA A 872 -31.91 34.70 33.66
CA ALA A 872 -33.23 34.39 34.22
C ALA A 872 -33.87 35.60 34.94
N GLY A 873 -33.06 36.50 35.50
CA GLY A 873 -33.51 37.70 36.22
C GLY A 873 -33.95 38.88 35.35
N LEU A 874 -33.68 38.86 34.03
CA LEU A 874 -34.02 39.97 33.13
C LEU A 874 -35.50 39.96 32.73
N ARG A 875 -36.18 41.09 32.91
CA ARG A 875 -37.58 41.33 32.47
C ARG A 875 -37.65 42.63 31.65
N PRO A 876 -38.42 42.70 30.55
CA PRO A 876 -39.25 41.65 29.92
C PRO A 876 -38.43 40.54 29.22
N PRO A 877 -39.04 39.39 28.86
CA PRO A 877 -38.32 38.25 28.27
C PRO A 877 -37.57 38.60 26.96
N ALA A 878 -38.01 39.63 26.24
CA ALA A 878 -37.29 40.16 25.08
C ALA A 878 -35.89 40.70 25.45
N LEU A 879 -35.72 41.33 26.62
CA LEU A 879 -34.40 41.75 27.10
C LEU A 879 -33.50 40.58 27.49
N ALA A 880 -34.08 39.50 28.03
CA ALA A 880 -33.32 38.28 28.32
C ALA A 880 -32.79 37.65 27.02
N LYS A 881 -33.64 37.52 25.98
CA LYS A 881 -33.22 37.04 24.65
C LYS A 881 -32.18 37.93 23.99
N HIS A 882 -32.35 39.25 24.09
CA HIS A 882 -31.35 40.22 23.63
C HIS A 882 -30.01 40.02 24.34
N ALA A 883 -30.00 39.90 25.68
CA ALA A 883 -28.78 39.72 26.45
C ALA A 883 -28.09 38.39 26.14
N ILE A 884 -28.85 37.32 25.92
CA ILE A 884 -28.35 36.01 25.49
C ILE A 884 -27.72 36.10 24.10
N ASP A 885 -28.43 36.68 23.12
CA ASP A 885 -27.87 36.83 21.76
C ASP A 885 -26.67 37.77 21.72
N MET A 886 -26.63 38.80 22.57
CA MET A 886 -25.45 39.66 22.75
C MET A 886 -24.26 38.89 23.30
N HIS A 887 -24.47 38.02 24.31
CA HIS A 887 -23.44 37.13 24.84
C HIS A 887 -22.97 36.12 23.77
N LEU A 888 -23.91 35.56 22.99
CA LEU A 888 -23.61 34.63 21.91
C LEU A 888 -23.02 35.31 20.66
N GLN A 889 -22.93 36.65 20.64
CA GLN A 889 -22.49 37.47 19.51
C GLN A 889 -23.39 37.36 18.26
N ARG A 890 -24.67 37.03 18.44
CA ARG A 890 -25.71 36.94 17.41
C ARG A 890 -26.43 38.29 17.25
N TYR A 891 -25.69 39.32 16.87
CA TYR A 891 -26.16 40.71 16.88
C TYR A 891 -27.40 40.96 16.01
N GLU A 892 -27.52 40.27 14.87
CA GLU A 892 -28.69 40.34 13.96
C GLU A 892 -29.99 39.88 14.64
N ARG A 893 -29.92 38.87 15.52
CA ARG A 893 -31.07 38.38 16.32
C ARG A 893 -31.28 39.23 17.58
N ALA A 894 -30.21 39.76 18.16
CA ALA A 894 -30.29 40.61 19.34
C ALA A 894 -31.05 41.92 19.06
N LEU A 895 -30.90 42.50 17.87
CA LEU A 895 -31.49 43.78 17.48
C LEU A 895 -33.04 43.80 17.51
N PRO A 896 -33.77 42.85 16.88
CA PRO A 896 -35.23 42.81 16.96
C PRO A 896 -35.75 42.56 18.38
N HIS A 897 -35.04 41.76 19.20
CA HIS A 897 -35.42 41.56 20.61
C HIS A 897 -35.30 42.84 21.44
N LEU A 898 -34.31 43.69 21.15
CA LEU A 898 -34.14 44.99 21.83
C LEU A 898 -35.27 45.97 21.47
N LEU A 899 -35.69 45.99 20.20
CA LEU A 899 -36.82 46.81 19.76
C LEU A 899 -38.15 46.31 20.36
N ALA A 900 -38.33 44.99 20.46
CA ALA A 900 -39.49 44.36 21.10
C ALA A 900 -39.58 44.63 22.61
N ALA A 901 -38.47 44.98 23.26
CA ALA A 901 -38.44 45.33 24.68
C ALA A 901 -39.04 46.71 25.01
N GLY A 902 -39.29 47.56 24.00
CA GLY A 902 -40.04 48.81 24.14
C GLY A 902 -39.40 50.02 23.43
N PRO A 903 -40.16 51.12 23.24
CA PRO A 903 -39.73 52.27 22.44
C PRO A 903 -38.54 53.05 23.03
N HIS A 904 -38.32 52.97 24.34
CA HIS A 904 -37.20 53.63 25.03
C HIS A 904 -35.82 53.05 24.68
N HIS A 905 -35.75 51.88 24.05
CA HIS A 905 -34.48 51.23 23.67
C HIS A 905 -34.05 51.55 22.23
N PHE A 906 -34.78 52.39 21.50
CA PHE A 906 -34.48 52.69 20.10
C PHE A 906 -33.10 53.37 19.92
N GLU A 907 -32.71 54.27 20.81
CA GLU A 907 -31.37 54.89 20.76
C GLU A 907 -30.26 53.86 20.97
N GLN A 908 -30.46 52.92 21.89
CA GLN A 908 -29.52 51.82 22.14
C GLN A 908 -29.45 50.87 20.93
N ALA A 909 -30.57 50.59 20.28
CA ALA A 909 -30.62 49.80 19.05
C ALA A 909 -29.94 50.50 17.87
N LEU A 910 -30.08 51.83 17.76
CA LEU A 910 -29.40 52.65 16.75
C LEU A 910 -27.88 52.65 16.95
N GLN A 911 -27.43 52.79 18.19
CA GLN A 911 -26.00 52.73 18.52
C GLN A 911 -25.43 51.33 18.24
N LEU A 912 -26.11 50.27 18.67
CA LEU A 912 -25.71 48.89 18.39
C LEU A 912 -25.63 48.62 16.88
N ALA A 913 -26.63 49.08 16.11
CA ALA A 913 -26.65 48.92 14.66
C ALA A 913 -25.53 49.69 13.97
N ARG A 914 -25.16 50.89 14.46
CA ARG A 914 -24.00 51.63 13.96
C ARG A 914 -22.69 50.88 14.24
N ASP A 915 -22.48 50.45 15.48
CA ASP A 915 -21.21 49.83 15.92
C ASP A 915 -20.97 48.46 15.27
N LYS A 916 -22.05 47.71 14.98
CA LYS A 916 -22.00 46.36 14.40
C LYS A 916 -22.32 46.30 12.90
N GLY A 917 -22.61 47.43 12.26
CA GLY A 917 -22.90 47.49 10.82
C GLY A 917 -24.29 46.98 10.41
N LEU A 918 -25.25 46.94 11.32
CA LEU A 918 -26.61 46.41 11.13
C LEU A 918 -27.66 47.49 10.78
N LEU A 919 -27.22 48.68 10.35
CA LEU A 919 -28.12 49.80 10.04
C LEU A 919 -29.15 49.45 8.94
N ARG A 920 -28.82 48.55 8.01
CA ARG A 920 -29.76 48.06 6.99
C ARG A 920 -30.88 47.21 7.58
N GLU A 921 -30.57 46.31 8.50
CA GLU A 921 -31.57 45.49 9.20
C GLU A 921 -32.45 46.37 10.09
N LEU A 922 -31.85 47.36 10.77
CA LEU A 922 -32.61 48.33 11.55
C LEU A 922 -33.61 49.09 10.67
N LEU A 923 -33.22 49.52 9.46
CA LEU A 923 -34.12 50.19 8.50
C LEU A 923 -35.32 49.32 8.10
N HIS A 924 -35.13 48.00 7.93
CA HIS A 924 -36.23 47.07 7.68
C HIS A 924 -37.16 46.93 8.89
N LEU A 925 -36.60 46.92 10.11
CA LEU A 925 -37.38 46.77 11.35
C LEU A 925 -38.17 48.04 11.73
N VAL A 926 -37.72 49.24 11.34
CA VAL A 926 -38.43 50.51 11.59
C VAL A 926 -39.15 51.09 10.37
N ASP A 927 -39.42 50.26 9.34
CA ASP A 927 -40.09 50.72 8.12
C ASP A 927 -41.49 51.32 8.37
N SER A 928 -42.16 50.86 9.43
CA SER A 928 -43.47 51.34 9.87
C SER A 928 -43.46 52.72 10.55
N ASP A 929 -42.29 53.25 10.94
CA ASP A 929 -42.14 54.54 11.63
C ASP A 929 -41.27 55.52 10.79
N PRO A 930 -41.88 56.45 10.03
CA PRO A 930 -41.15 57.33 9.12
C PRO A 930 -40.23 58.31 9.86
N ALA A 931 -40.50 58.64 11.12
CA ALA A 931 -39.66 59.54 11.90
C ALA A 931 -38.36 58.84 12.31
N LYS A 932 -38.45 57.61 12.83
CA LYS A 932 -37.28 56.78 13.16
C LYS A 932 -36.48 56.42 11.92
N ARG A 933 -37.14 56.09 10.80
CA ARG A 933 -36.48 55.79 9.52
C ARG A 933 -35.59 56.94 9.05
N ARG A 934 -36.05 58.20 9.13
CA ARG A 934 -35.24 59.37 8.76
C ARG A 934 -33.99 59.52 9.63
N VAL A 935 -34.09 59.23 10.92
CA VAL A 935 -32.95 59.27 11.85
C VAL A 935 -31.93 58.19 11.49
N VAL A 936 -32.37 56.96 11.24
CA VAL A 936 -31.48 55.86 10.83
C VAL A 936 -30.82 56.15 9.47
N LEU A 937 -31.56 56.69 8.49
CA LEU A 937 -31.02 57.10 7.19
C LEU A 937 -29.98 58.21 7.31
N GLY A 938 -30.17 59.17 8.23
CA GLY A 938 -29.17 60.20 8.52
C GLY A 938 -27.85 59.62 9.04
N VAL A 939 -27.92 58.70 10.01
CA VAL A 939 -26.73 58.01 10.54
C VAL A 939 -26.08 57.10 9.48
N GLN A 940 -26.89 56.43 8.66
CA GLN A 940 -26.40 55.63 7.53
C GLN A 940 -25.64 56.50 6.51
N ALA A 941 -26.15 57.71 6.22
CA ALA A 941 -25.50 58.65 5.32
C ALA A 941 -24.15 59.13 5.88
N GLU A 942 -24.06 59.39 7.19
CA GLU A 942 -22.82 59.73 7.88
C GLU A 942 -21.77 58.61 7.76
N VAL A 943 -22.16 57.37 8.04
CA VAL A 943 -21.28 56.19 7.91
C VAL A 943 -20.83 55.97 6.47
N LEU A 944 -21.72 56.14 5.48
CA LEU A 944 -21.37 56.01 4.07
C LEU A 944 -20.39 57.11 3.61
N ALA A 945 -20.55 58.33 4.13
CA ALA A 945 -19.64 59.44 3.86
C ALA A 945 -18.24 59.19 4.45
N GLU A 946 -18.15 58.68 5.69
CA GLU A 946 -16.87 58.27 6.32
C GLU A 946 -16.15 57.19 5.50
N CYS A 947 -16.92 56.27 4.90
CA CYS A 947 -16.43 55.21 4.01
C CYS A 947 -16.10 55.69 2.57
N SER A 948 -16.15 56.99 2.29
CA SER A 948 -15.90 57.57 0.96
C SER A 948 -16.87 57.10 -0.15
N ARG A 949 -18.04 56.58 0.22
CA ARG A 949 -19.13 56.23 -0.72
C ARG A 949 -20.06 57.43 -0.90
N HIS A 950 -19.52 58.49 -1.50
CA HIS A 950 -20.16 59.80 -1.54
C HIS A 950 -21.51 59.81 -2.30
N GLU A 951 -21.68 59.01 -3.35
CA GLU A 951 -22.95 58.93 -4.09
C GLU A 951 -24.07 58.31 -3.26
N ASP A 952 -23.78 57.18 -2.60
CA ASP A 952 -24.74 56.50 -1.73
C ASP A 952 -25.05 57.33 -0.49
N ALA A 953 -24.06 58.03 0.06
CA ALA A 953 -24.23 58.97 1.15
C ALA A 953 -25.14 60.14 0.74
N ALA A 954 -24.95 60.70 -0.46
CA ALA A 954 -25.79 61.77 -1.00
C ALA A 954 -27.25 61.33 -1.14
N LEU A 955 -27.49 60.12 -1.67
CA LEU A 955 -28.82 59.52 -1.78
C LEU A 955 -29.45 59.30 -0.40
N ALA A 956 -28.69 58.80 0.58
CA ALA A 956 -29.17 58.60 1.93
C ALA A 956 -29.50 59.93 2.63
N TYR A 957 -28.70 60.98 2.43
CA TYR A 957 -28.99 62.34 2.91
C TYR A 957 -30.23 62.95 2.25
N LEU A 958 -30.42 62.74 0.94
CA LEU A 958 -31.65 63.14 0.25
C LEU A 958 -32.88 62.43 0.82
N ALA A 959 -32.79 61.11 1.03
CA ALA A 959 -33.86 60.31 1.63
C ALA A 959 -34.17 60.71 3.09
N ALA A 960 -33.16 61.20 3.82
CA ALA A 960 -33.31 61.76 5.16
C ALA A 960 -33.82 63.22 5.18
N GLY A 961 -33.97 63.86 4.01
CA GLY A 961 -34.40 65.27 3.87
C GLY A 961 -33.32 66.31 4.15
N ARG A 962 -32.04 65.93 4.15
CA ARG A 962 -30.88 66.80 4.41
C ARG A 962 -30.21 67.21 3.09
N HIS A 963 -30.79 68.20 2.40
CA HIS A 963 -30.38 68.57 1.04
C HIS A 963 -28.99 69.20 0.94
N ASP A 964 -28.57 70.03 1.91
CA ASP A 964 -27.27 70.70 1.88
C ASP A 964 -26.11 69.70 2.01
N GLN A 965 -26.26 68.72 2.89
CA GLN A 965 -25.28 67.65 3.07
C GLN A 965 -25.20 66.76 1.82
N ALA A 966 -26.35 66.46 1.18
CA ALA A 966 -26.37 65.69 -0.06
C ALA A 966 -25.64 66.41 -1.21
N LEU A 967 -25.80 67.73 -1.33
CA LEU A 967 -25.15 68.54 -2.36
C LEU A 967 -23.63 68.45 -2.25
N GLU A 968 -23.11 68.57 -1.04
CA GLU A 968 -21.67 68.49 -0.77
C GLU A 968 -21.12 67.09 -1.06
N GLN A 969 -21.88 66.03 -0.76
CA GLN A 969 -21.49 64.66 -1.12
C GLN A 969 -21.54 64.43 -2.64
N TYR A 970 -22.52 64.96 -3.38
CA TYR A 970 -22.52 64.87 -4.85
C TYR A 970 -21.37 65.63 -5.50
N ARG A 971 -20.96 66.77 -4.92
CA ARG A 971 -19.76 67.51 -5.32
C ARG A 971 -18.52 66.66 -5.12
N ALA A 972 -18.35 66.07 -3.94
CA ALA A 972 -17.22 65.19 -3.62
C ALA A 972 -17.18 63.94 -4.52
N ALA A 973 -18.34 63.45 -4.99
CA ALA A 973 -18.44 62.35 -5.94
C ALA A 973 -18.15 62.72 -7.41
N GLY A 974 -17.98 64.01 -7.73
CA GLY A 974 -17.81 64.45 -9.12
C GLY A 974 -19.10 64.43 -9.95
N GLN A 975 -20.28 64.30 -9.32
CA GLN A 975 -21.57 64.18 -10.03
C GLN A 975 -22.19 65.56 -10.31
N TRP A 976 -21.55 66.34 -11.18
CA TRP A 976 -21.89 67.75 -11.43
C TRP A 976 -23.34 67.94 -11.89
N ARG A 977 -23.86 67.02 -12.71
CA ARG A 977 -25.25 67.05 -13.19
C ARG A 977 -26.24 67.04 -12.03
N MET A 978 -26.00 66.20 -11.01
CA MET A 978 -26.84 66.13 -9.81
C MET A 978 -26.67 67.33 -8.90
N VAL A 979 -25.45 67.89 -8.80
CA VAL A 979 -25.20 69.13 -8.05
C VAL A 979 -26.02 70.28 -8.63
N PHE A 980 -25.96 70.54 -9.95
CA PHE A 980 -26.70 71.63 -10.57
C PHE A 980 -28.22 71.35 -10.67
N SER A 981 -28.63 70.10 -10.80
CA SER A 981 -30.06 69.73 -10.72
C SER A 981 -30.63 70.02 -9.32
N LEU A 982 -29.89 69.67 -8.27
CA LEU A 982 -30.30 69.92 -6.89
C LEU A 982 -30.25 71.42 -6.55
N ALA A 983 -29.22 72.14 -7.01
CA ALA A 983 -29.13 73.59 -6.89
C ALA A 983 -30.30 74.31 -7.59
N GLY A 984 -30.69 73.83 -8.78
CA GLY A 984 -31.87 74.33 -9.49
C GLY A 984 -33.17 74.07 -8.72
N ARG A 985 -33.33 72.88 -8.13
CA ARG A 985 -34.48 72.56 -7.25
C ARG A 985 -34.53 73.45 -6.00
N LEU A 986 -33.38 73.86 -5.48
CA LEU A 986 -33.26 74.74 -4.33
C LEU A 986 -33.34 76.24 -4.68
N GLY A 987 -33.50 76.58 -5.97
CA GLY A 987 -33.70 77.97 -6.42
C GLY A 987 -32.46 78.86 -6.27
N TRP A 988 -31.25 78.33 -6.49
CA TRP A 988 -30.01 79.11 -6.37
C TRP A 988 -29.92 80.25 -7.40
N GLU A 989 -29.38 81.39 -6.97
CA GLU A 989 -29.11 82.54 -7.85
C GLU A 989 -27.97 82.26 -8.84
N GLU A 990 -27.98 82.92 -10.00
CA GLU A 990 -27.01 82.73 -11.09
C GLU A 990 -25.55 82.97 -10.64
N VAL A 991 -25.33 83.91 -9.71
CA VAL A 991 -24.00 84.21 -9.16
C VAL A 991 -23.46 83.04 -8.32
N ALA A 992 -24.31 82.45 -7.46
CA ALA A 992 -23.94 81.28 -6.67
C ALA A 992 -23.71 80.05 -7.55
N LEU A 993 -24.47 79.92 -8.64
CA LEU A 993 -24.35 78.84 -9.60
C LEU A 993 -23.02 78.92 -10.38
N ARG A 994 -22.61 80.12 -10.83
CA ARG A 994 -21.30 80.34 -11.47
C ARG A 994 -20.12 80.07 -10.53
N HIS A 995 -20.20 80.52 -9.28
CA HIS A 995 -19.17 80.22 -8.29
C HIS A 995 -19.02 78.71 -8.08
N LYS A 996 -20.14 77.99 -7.94
CA LYS A 996 -20.13 76.53 -7.80
C LYS A 996 -19.65 75.83 -9.07
N ALA A 997 -19.92 76.37 -10.25
CA ALA A 997 -19.39 75.89 -11.53
C ALA A 997 -17.86 76.02 -11.61
N SER A 998 -17.28 77.12 -11.16
CA SER A 998 -15.81 77.27 -11.07
C SER A 998 -15.18 76.22 -10.16
N GLU A 999 -15.71 76.04 -8.94
CA GLU A 999 -15.27 74.98 -8.01
C GLU A 999 -15.40 73.58 -8.62
N MET A 1000 -16.47 73.35 -9.39
CA MET A 1000 -16.71 72.04 -10.02
C MET A 1000 -15.77 71.78 -11.19
N VAL A 1001 -15.43 72.79 -11.99
CA VAL A 1001 -14.43 72.68 -13.07
C VAL A 1001 -13.07 72.31 -12.50
N GLU A 1002 -12.60 73.03 -11.47
CA GLU A 1002 -11.34 72.71 -10.78
C GLU A 1002 -11.37 71.32 -10.14
N GLY A 1003 -12.48 70.97 -9.46
CA GLY A 1003 -12.66 69.67 -8.82
C GLY A 1003 -12.68 68.50 -9.83
N LEU A 1004 -13.41 68.63 -10.94
CA LEU A 1004 -13.47 67.62 -12.00
C LEU A 1004 -12.14 67.49 -12.75
N ALA A 1005 -11.45 68.60 -13.00
CA ALA A 1005 -10.12 68.59 -13.60
C ALA A 1005 -9.11 67.90 -12.69
N GLY A 1006 -9.13 68.19 -11.38
CA GLY A 1006 -8.31 67.49 -10.37
C GLY A 1006 -8.62 65.99 -10.25
N MET A 1007 -9.85 65.57 -10.55
CA MET A 1007 -10.26 64.15 -10.62
C MET A 1007 -9.92 63.47 -11.96
N GLY A 1008 -9.36 64.20 -12.94
CA GLY A 1008 -9.04 63.68 -14.28
C GLY A 1008 -10.24 63.55 -15.23
N ARG A 1009 -11.42 64.06 -14.86
CA ARG A 1009 -12.63 64.07 -15.70
C ARG A 1009 -12.71 65.33 -16.56
N LEU A 1010 -11.69 65.50 -17.41
CA LEU A 1010 -11.47 66.72 -18.19
C LEU A 1010 -12.60 67.05 -19.18
N ALA A 1011 -13.22 66.04 -19.80
CA ALA A 1011 -14.36 66.26 -20.70
C ALA A 1011 -15.62 66.76 -19.97
N ASP A 1012 -15.88 66.28 -18.75
CA ASP A 1012 -16.98 66.79 -17.92
C ASP A 1012 -16.67 68.20 -17.40
N ALA A 1013 -15.41 68.48 -17.04
CA ALA A 1013 -14.96 69.82 -16.66
C ALA A 1013 -15.14 70.82 -17.82
N ALA A 1014 -14.79 70.42 -19.04
CA ALA A 1014 -15.00 71.22 -20.23
C ALA A 1014 -16.50 71.49 -20.48
N ALA A 1015 -17.36 70.49 -20.31
CA ALA A 1015 -18.81 70.67 -20.43
C ALA A 1015 -19.34 71.69 -19.42
N VAL A 1016 -18.91 71.62 -18.15
CA VAL A 1016 -19.32 72.60 -17.13
C VAL A 1016 -18.80 74.01 -17.45
N ALA A 1017 -17.55 74.13 -17.93
CA ALA A 1017 -16.97 75.41 -18.34
C ALA A 1017 -17.70 76.02 -19.55
N LEU A 1018 -18.09 75.20 -20.52
CA LEU A 1018 -18.82 75.66 -21.71
C LEU A 1018 -20.28 76.01 -21.39
N ASP A 1019 -20.99 75.18 -20.62
CA ASP A 1019 -22.43 75.34 -20.40
C ASP A 1019 -22.77 76.38 -19.31
N TYR A 1020 -21.96 76.47 -18.24
CA TYR A 1020 -22.26 77.35 -17.09
C TYR A 1020 -21.34 78.56 -16.95
N LEU A 1021 -20.10 78.48 -17.43
CA LEU A 1021 -19.15 79.61 -17.41
C LEU A 1021 -19.03 80.32 -18.77
N ALA A 1022 -19.51 79.69 -19.85
CA ALA A 1022 -19.35 80.16 -21.23
C ALA A 1022 -17.88 80.43 -21.63
N ASP A 1023 -16.92 79.75 -20.98
CA ASP A 1023 -15.49 79.90 -21.25
C ASP A 1023 -15.04 78.92 -22.35
N VAL A 1024 -15.01 79.44 -23.58
CA VAL A 1024 -14.67 78.65 -24.78
C VAL A 1024 -13.18 78.27 -24.81
N GLU A 1025 -12.29 79.14 -24.34
CA GLU A 1025 -10.85 78.91 -24.40
C GLU A 1025 -10.42 77.83 -23.39
N ALA A 1026 -10.91 77.94 -22.15
CA ALA A 1026 -10.74 76.89 -21.14
C ALA A 1026 -11.41 75.58 -21.57
N GLY A 1027 -12.61 75.65 -22.17
CA GLY A 1027 -13.32 74.48 -22.69
C GLY A 1027 -12.55 73.74 -23.78
N VAL A 1028 -12.02 74.45 -24.79
CA VAL A 1028 -11.23 73.85 -25.88
C VAL A 1028 -9.92 73.29 -25.34
N SER A 1029 -9.23 73.98 -24.43
CA SER A 1029 -8.00 73.49 -23.78
C SER A 1029 -8.25 72.22 -22.95
N LEU A 1030 -9.35 72.16 -22.20
CA LEU A 1030 -9.71 70.96 -21.43
C LEU A 1030 -10.11 69.80 -22.34
N LEU A 1031 -10.77 70.05 -23.49
CA LEU A 1031 -11.11 69.01 -24.47
C LEU A 1031 -9.88 68.45 -25.20
N THR A 1032 -8.89 69.29 -25.53
CA THR A 1032 -7.63 68.82 -26.13
C THR A 1032 -6.83 67.99 -25.13
N GLN A 1033 -6.77 68.41 -23.85
CA GLN A 1033 -6.17 67.60 -22.78
C GLN A 1033 -6.94 66.29 -22.53
N ALA A 1034 -8.26 66.29 -22.70
CA ALA A 1034 -9.10 65.09 -22.65
C ALA A 1034 -8.93 64.15 -23.85
N ARG A 1035 -8.19 64.55 -24.89
CA ARG A 1035 -8.01 63.85 -26.18
C ARG A 1035 -9.31 63.69 -26.97
N GLU A 1036 -10.29 64.57 -26.77
CA GLU A 1036 -11.56 64.59 -27.51
C GLU A 1036 -11.46 65.54 -28.71
N TRP A 1037 -10.64 65.16 -29.69
CA TRP A 1037 -10.21 66.01 -30.80
C TRP A 1037 -11.37 66.53 -31.67
N ARG A 1038 -12.35 65.67 -31.93
CA ARG A 1038 -13.54 66.01 -32.74
C ARG A 1038 -14.38 67.09 -32.07
N GLU A 1039 -14.55 66.99 -30.75
CA GLU A 1039 -15.36 67.93 -30.00
C GLU A 1039 -14.63 69.26 -29.80
N ALA A 1040 -13.30 69.23 -29.57
CA ALA A 1040 -12.47 70.44 -29.55
C ALA A 1040 -12.58 71.23 -30.88
N LEU A 1041 -12.47 70.55 -32.02
CA LEU A 1041 -12.65 71.18 -33.34
C LEU A 1041 -14.07 71.74 -33.53
N ARG A 1042 -15.09 70.94 -33.19
CA ARG A 1042 -16.49 71.35 -33.33
C ARG A 1042 -16.80 72.58 -32.48
N VAL A 1043 -16.33 72.61 -31.24
CA VAL A 1043 -16.54 73.74 -30.31
C VAL A 1043 -15.79 74.99 -30.78
N ALA A 1044 -14.53 74.85 -31.20
CA ALA A 1044 -13.73 75.97 -31.73
C ALA A 1044 -14.40 76.62 -32.96
N TYR A 1045 -14.81 75.81 -33.95
CA TYR A 1045 -15.50 76.32 -35.13
C TYR A 1045 -16.92 76.83 -34.83
N ARG A 1046 -17.69 76.17 -33.96
CA ARG A 1046 -19.02 76.64 -33.54
C ARG A 1046 -18.96 77.99 -32.84
N ALA A 1047 -17.93 78.22 -32.04
CA ALA A 1047 -17.70 79.48 -31.35
C ALA A 1047 -17.03 80.54 -32.24
N MET A 1048 -16.85 80.27 -33.55
CA MET A 1048 -16.18 81.16 -34.50
C MET A 1048 -14.74 81.52 -34.09
N ARG A 1049 -14.09 80.66 -33.30
CA ARG A 1049 -12.70 80.78 -32.81
C ARG A 1049 -11.79 79.79 -33.53
N GLY A 1050 -11.70 79.92 -34.86
CA GLY A 1050 -10.82 79.07 -35.68
C GLY A 1050 -9.33 79.25 -35.34
N ASP A 1051 -8.97 80.40 -34.77
CA ASP A 1051 -7.64 80.69 -34.23
C ASP A 1051 -7.19 79.69 -33.16
N LEU A 1052 -8.12 79.15 -32.37
CA LEU A 1052 -7.83 78.13 -31.35
C LEU A 1052 -7.42 76.79 -31.96
N VAL A 1053 -7.80 76.53 -33.23
CA VAL A 1053 -7.38 75.31 -33.93
C VAL A 1053 -5.88 75.36 -34.21
N GLU A 1054 -5.35 76.51 -34.63
CA GLU A 1054 -3.91 76.68 -34.89
C GLU A 1054 -3.10 76.85 -33.62
N THR A 1055 -3.64 77.54 -32.60
CA THR A 1055 -2.90 77.89 -31.37
C THR A 1055 -2.98 76.86 -30.26
N VAL A 1056 -4.08 76.09 -30.17
CA VAL A 1056 -4.32 75.12 -29.08
C VAL A 1056 -4.46 73.70 -29.60
N VAL A 1057 -5.27 73.46 -30.64
CA VAL A 1057 -5.57 72.10 -31.11
C VAL A 1057 -4.42 71.48 -31.91
N ALA A 1058 -3.82 72.20 -32.85
CA ALA A 1058 -2.75 71.69 -33.70
C ALA A 1058 -1.45 71.36 -32.93
N PRO A 1059 -0.95 72.23 -32.01
CA PRO A 1059 0.21 71.90 -31.19
C PRO A 1059 -0.05 70.71 -30.26
N ALA A 1060 -1.22 70.66 -29.63
CA ALA A 1060 -1.61 69.54 -28.76
C ALA A 1060 -1.78 68.22 -29.54
N GLY A 1061 -2.32 68.28 -30.76
CA GLY A 1061 -2.42 67.13 -31.66
C GLY A 1061 -1.06 66.61 -32.10
N ALA A 1062 -0.12 67.48 -32.45
CA ALA A 1062 1.24 67.11 -32.84
C ALA A 1062 2.01 66.46 -31.67
N GLU A 1063 1.93 67.04 -30.47
CA GLU A 1063 2.54 66.47 -29.26
C GLU A 1063 1.92 65.11 -28.92
N ALA A 1064 0.59 64.98 -28.98
CA ALA A 1064 -0.09 63.72 -28.77
C ALA A 1064 0.32 62.65 -29.80
N ALA A 1065 0.49 63.03 -31.07
CA ALA A 1065 0.92 62.13 -32.14
C ALA A 1065 2.36 61.63 -31.91
N ALA A 1066 3.28 62.52 -31.54
CA ALA A 1066 4.66 62.16 -31.22
C ALA A 1066 4.74 61.25 -29.98
N SER A 1067 3.98 61.56 -28.93
CA SER A 1067 3.90 60.75 -27.71
C SER A 1067 3.35 59.35 -28.01
N GLN A 1068 2.26 59.26 -28.76
CA GLN A 1068 1.66 57.97 -29.14
C GLN A 1068 2.56 57.16 -30.07
N LEU A 1069 3.25 57.80 -31.02
CA LEU A 1069 4.19 57.11 -31.91
C LEU A 1069 5.36 56.47 -31.14
N THR A 1070 5.93 57.20 -30.17
CA THR A 1070 6.99 56.67 -29.30
C THR A 1070 6.48 55.49 -28.48
N GLN A 1071 5.30 55.62 -27.87
CA GLN A 1071 4.69 54.56 -27.09
C GLN A 1071 4.43 53.29 -27.92
N LEU A 1072 3.87 53.43 -29.13
CA LEU A 1072 3.61 52.30 -30.03
C LEU A 1072 4.90 51.58 -30.43
N ARG A 1073 5.98 52.31 -30.75
CA ARG A 1073 7.28 51.70 -31.07
C ARG A 1073 7.88 50.94 -29.89
N GLU A 1074 7.78 51.49 -28.69
CA GLU A 1074 8.23 50.81 -27.46
C GLU A 1074 7.39 49.57 -27.17
N ASP A 1075 6.08 49.63 -27.40
CA ASP A 1075 5.17 48.50 -27.20
C ASP A 1075 5.47 47.37 -28.21
N VAL A 1076 5.74 47.69 -29.49
CA VAL A 1076 6.20 46.71 -30.49
C VAL A 1076 7.50 46.04 -30.03
N SER A 1077 8.50 46.85 -29.61
CA SER A 1077 9.77 46.32 -29.11
C SER A 1077 9.58 45.44 -27.86
N ARG A 1078 8.65 45.80 -26.97
CA ARG A 1078 8.34 45.01 -25.77
C ARG A 1078 7.69 43.68 -26.12
N VAL A 1079 6.73 43.65 -27.04
CA VAL A 1079 6.09 42.41 -27.51
C VAL A 1079 7.15 41.46 -28.10
N ASP A 1080 8.03 41.96 -28.97
CA ASP A 1080 9.10 41.16 -29.56
C ASP A 1080 10.07 40.62 -28.49
N LYS A 1081 10.51 41.46 -27.54
CA LYS A 1081 11.42 41.05 -26.46
C LYS A 1081 10.80 39.98 -25.55
N TYR A 1082 9.55 40.16 -25.13
CA TYR A 1082 8.89 39.20 -24.23
C TYR A 1082 8.50 37.92 -24.96
N LEU A 1083 8.11 37.98 -26.23
CA LEU A 1083 7.86 36.79 -27.04
C LEU A 1083 9.13 35.98 -27.26
N ALA A 1084 10.26 36.63 -27.58
CA ALA A 1084 11.55 35.97 -27.69
C ALA A 1084 11.96 35.30 -26.36
N ARG A 1085 11.82 36.02 -25.23
CA ARG A 1085 12.10 35.45 -23.91
C ARG A 1085 11.21 34.26 -23.56
N LEU A 1086 9.93 34.32 -23.91
CA LEU A 1086 9.01 33.20 -23.70
C LEU A 1086 9.44 31.97 -24.50
N LYS A 1087 9.80 32.15 -25.77
CA LYS A 1087 10.37 31.09 -26.63
C LYS A 1087 11.63 30.47 -26.02
N ASP A 1088 12.56 31.30 -25.53
CA ASP A 1088 13.79 30.83 -24.90
C ASP A 1088 13.53 30.00 -23.64
N VAL A 1089 12.61 30.45 -22.79
CA VAL A 1089 12.26 29.74 -21.54
C VAL A 1089 11.58 28.40 -21.85
N GLN A 1090 10.67 28.37 -22.84
CA GLN A 1090 10.02 27.15 -23.29
C GLN A 1090 10.99 26.17 -23.94
N GLN A 1091 11.89 26.64 -24.80
CA GLN A 1091 12.93 25.81 -25.41
C GLN A 1091 13.88 25.23 -24.37
N LYS A 1092 14.29 26.01 -23.37
CA LYS A 1092 15.11 25.50 -22.26
C LYS A 1092 14.41 24.43 -21.44
N ARG A 1093 13.10 24.59 -21.18
CA ARG A 1093 12.30 23.56 -20.51
C ARG A 1093 12.25 22.28 -21.35
N ILE A 1094 11.96 22.40 -22.64
CA ILE A 1094 11.89 21.26 -23.56
C ILE A 1094 13.26 20.57 -23.68
N SER A 1095 14.36 21.33 -23.74
CA SER A 1095 15.72 20.77 -23.81
C SER A 1095 16.17 20.13 -22.49
N LEU A 1096 15.80 20.68 -21.34
CA LEU A 1096 16.06 20.08 -20.03
C LEU A 1096 15.24 18.80 -19.85
N GLN A 1097 13.99 18.80 -20.32
CA GLN A 1097 13.14 17.63 -20.28
C GLN A 1097 13.67 16.53 -21.23
N ALA A 1098 14.06 16.89 -22.46
CA ALA A 1098 14.69 15.96 -23.40
C ALA A 1098 16.07 15.45 -22.93
N ALA A 1099 16.85 16.25 -22.17
CA ALA A 1099 18.12 15.81 -21.59
C ALA A 1099 17.90 14.83 -20.43
N LEU A 1100 16.87 15.04 -19.61
CA LEU A 1100 16.44 14.07 -18.58
C LEU A 1100 15.93 12.78 -19.23
N ASP A 1101 15.14 12.90 -20.30
CA ASP A 1101 14.63 11.74 -21.06
C ASP A 1101 15.77 10.97 -21.77
N ALA A 1102 16.86 11.65 -22.17
CA ALA A 1102 18.04 11.02 -22.79
C ALA A 1102 19.00 10.37 -21.76
N GLU A 1103 19.12 10.92 -20.55
CA GLU A 1103 19.87 10.29 -19.45
C GLU A 1103 19.17 9.01 -18.94
N ASP A 1104 17.83 8.93 -19.07
CA ASP A 1104 17.05 7.72 -18.78
C ASP A 1104 17.21 6.62 -19.88
N GLU A 1105 17.67 6.96 -21.09
CA GLU A 1105 17.87 6.00 -22.21
C GLU A 1105 19.33 5.47 -22.37
N GLU A 1106 20.37 6.12 -21.81
CA GLU A 1106 21.79 5.72 -21.95
C GLU A 1106 22.43 5.07 -20.69
N GLY A 1107 21.64 4.36 -19.89
CA GLY A 1107 22.13 3.52 -18.76
C GLY A 1107 22.57 2.11 -19.16
N GLN A 1108 23.47 1.95 -20.13
CA GLN A 1108 24.16 0.69 -20.45
C GLN A 1108 25.68 0.90 -20.36
N GLU A 1109 26.36 0.06 -19.55
CA GLU A 1109 27.79 0.13 -19.24
C GLU A 1109 28.71 0.12 -20.49
N THR A 1110 29.74 0.96 -20.50
CA THR A 1110 31.07 0.58 -21.03
C THR A 1110 32.19 1.45 -20.47
N GLU A 1111 33.35 0.81 -20.36
CA GLU A 1111 34.56 1.16 -19.62
C GLU A 1111 35.49 2.22 -20.28
N VAL A 1112 36.08 3.04 -19.40
CA VAL A 1112 37.45 3.61 -19.39
C VAL A 1112 37.95 4.46 -20.58
N ALA A 1113 38.21 5.76 -20.32
CA ALA A 1113 39.40 6.47 -20.80
C ALA A 1113 39.72 7.73 -19.97
N ASP A 1114 41.00 7.89 -19.67
CA ASP A 1114 41.65 8.93 -18.86
C ASP A 1114 41.76 10.31 -19.56
N VAL A 1115 41.67 11.40 -18.75
CA VAL A 1115 42.23 12.77 -18.94
C VAL A 1115 41.39 13.76 -19.80
N PRO A 1116 41.32 15.12 -19.53
CA PRO A 1116 41.99 15.97 -18.52
C PRO A 1116 41.08 16.84 -17.62
N ASP A 1117 41.73 17.26 -16.54
CA ASP A 1117 41.32 18.19 -15.49
C ASP A 1117 41.32 19.66 -15.97
N ASP A 1118 40.25 20.14 -16.62
CA ASP A 1118 39.98 21.58 -16.79
C ASP A 1118 38.51 21.89 -17.18
N VAL A 1119 37.57 21.75 -16.24
CA VAL A 1119 36.29 22.47 -16.21
C VAL A 1119 35.69 22.38 -14.80
N SER A 1120 36.31 23.11 -13.88
CA SER A 1120 35.69 23.44 -12.59
C SER A 1120 34.64 24.52 -12.83
N GLU A 1121 33.37 24.15 -13.00
CA GLU A 1121 32.16 24.99 -12.74
C GLU A 1121 30.84 24.31 -13.19
N THR A 1122 30.48 23.13 -12.64
CA THR A 1122 29.13 22.55 -12.88
C THR A 1122 28.50 21.90 -11.64
N SER A 1123 28.73 22.45 -10.45
CA SER A 1123 28.01 22.04 -9.23
C SER A 1123 26.86 22.97 -8.84
N SER A 1124 26.32 23.76 -9.78
CA SER A 1124 25.27 24.76 -9.48
C SER A 1124 23.99 24.65 -10.32
N VAL A 1125 23.81 23.61 -11.14
CA VAL A 1125 22.65 23.50 -12.04
C VAL A 1125 21.44 22.81 -11.37
N VAL A 1126 21.63 22.02 -10.31
CA VAL A 1126 20.54 21.27 -9.65
C VAL A 1126 19.72 22.10 -8.63
N SER A 1127 20.15 23.32 -8.28
CA SER A 1127 19.34 24.22 -7.41
C SER A 1127 18.29 25.06 -8.16
N GLY A 1128 18.23 24.99 -9.49
CA GLY A 1128 17.25 25.74 -10.31
C GLY A 1128 15.90 25.04 -10.53
N MET A 1129 15.78 23.75 -10.18
CA MET A 1129 14.65 22.90 -10.61
C MET A 1129 13.45 22.86 -9.66
N SER A 1130 13.50 23.50 -8.49
CA SER A 1130 12.33 23.56 -7.59
C SER A 1130 11.24 24.55 -8.06
N ALA A 1131 11.37 25.07 -9.27
CA ALA A 1131 10.54 26.15 -9.78
C ALA A 1131 9.37 25.70 -10.67
N TYR A 1132 9.46 24.60 -11.40
CA TYR A 1132 8.45 24.28 -12.42
C TYR A 1132 7.47 23.14 -12.06
N THR A 1133 7.48 22.67 -10.82
CA THR A 1133 6.51 21.66 -10.34
C THR A 1133 5.64 22.22 -9.23
N SER A 1134 4.40 22.58 -9.56
CA SER A 1134 3.35 23.02 -8.64
C SER A 1134 2.77 21.85 -7.85
N ALA A 1135 3.59 21.19 -7.03
CA ALA A 1135 3.11 20.25 -6.03
C ALA A 1135 4.13 20.06 -4.91
N THR A 1136 4.12 20.94 -3.90
CA THR A 1136 4.72 20.60 -2.61
C THR A 1136 3.97 21.29 -1.47
N HIS A 1137 3.30 20.45 -0.68
CA HIS A 1137 2.80 20.77 0.64
C HIS A 1137 3.98 21.12 1.57
N SER A 1138 3.70 22.03 2.51
CA SER A 1138 4.59 22.51 3.56
C SER A 1138 5.47 21.44 4.22
N ALA A 1139 6.78 21.69 4.30
CA ALA A 1139 7.52 21.53 5.54
C ALA A 1139 8.82 22.37 5.56
N THR A 1140 8.83 23.22 6.57
CA THR A 1140 9.89 23.98 7.23
C THR A 1140 11.29 23.34 7.22
N SER A 1141 12.31 24.16 6.95
CA SER A 1141 13.67 23.97 7.46
C SER A 1141 14.10 25.17 8.32
N THR A 1142 14.85 24.83 9.35
CA THR A 1142 15.20 25.59 10.56
C THR A 1142 16.65 26.07 10.55
N THR A 1143 16.97 27.00 11.48
CA THR A 1143 18.30 27.45 11.97
C THR A 1143 19.01 28.52 11.11
N THR A 1144 19.73 29.55 11.60
CA THR A 1144 20.25 29.95 12.93
C THR A 1144 20.79 31.39 12.88
N SER A 1145 20.58 32.13 13.99
CA SER A 1145 21.46 33.16 14.61
C SER A 1145 21.95 34.45 13.89
N SER A 1146 21.96 35.51 14.72
CA SER A 1146 22.69 36.80 14.64
C SER A 1146 22.03 37.88 13.74
N ALA A 1147 21.86 39.16 14.10
CA ALA A 1147 22.35 39.97 15.21
C ALA A 1147 21.37 41.13 15.47
N ARG A 1148 21.27 41.60 16.73
CA ARG A 1148 20.85 42.98 17.09
C ARG A 1148 22.04 43.92 16.85
N PRO A 1149 21.88 45.23 16.53
CA PRO A 1149 21.48 46.24 17.54
C PRO A 1149 20.73 47.49 16.93
N PRO A 1150 20.64 48.67 17.58
CA PRO A 1150 19.76 49.00 18.71
C PRO A 1150 18.91 50.30 18.49
N SER A 1151 18.24 50.78 19.55
CA SER A 1151 17.60 52.11 19.76
C SER A 1151 16.20 52.33 19.13
N THR A 1152 15.20 53.00 19.71
CA THR A 1152 14.99 53.73 20.98
C THR A 1152 13.47 53.96 21.16
N LEU A 1153 13.04 53.99 22.42
CA LEU A 1153 11.87 54.67 23.02
C LEU A 1153 10.76 55.26 22.13
N GLY A 1154 9.52 54.83 22.40
CA GLY A 1154 8.35 55.70 22.61
C GLY A 1154 7.70 56.33 21.37
N GLY A 1155 6.51 55.83 20.99
CA GLY A 1155 5.67 56.55 20.03
C GLY A 1155 4.40 55.80 19.63
N ARG A 1156 3.26 56.37 20.01
CA ARG A 1156 1.87 56.06 19.61
C ARG A 1156 1.73 55.38 18.24
N LYS A 1157 0.97 54.27 18.18
CA LYS A 1157 0.48 53.67 16.93
C LYS A 1157 -0.54 54.62 16.26
N PRO A 1158 -0.33 55.09 15.02
CA PRO A 1158 -1.41 55.52 14.16
C PRO A 1158 -1.91 54.33 13.33
N GLN A 1159 -3.24 54.13 13.31
CA GLN A 1159 -3.89 53.26 12.33
C GLN A 1159 -3.54 53.74 10.91
N LYS A 1160 -2.72 52.98 10.20
CA LYS A 1160 -2.47 53.18 8.77
C LYS A 1160 -3.60 52.53 7.98
N LYS A 1161 -4.41 53.37 7.33
CA LYS A 1161 -5.29 53.01 6.21
C LYS A 1161 -4.50 52.15 5.22
N VAL A 1162 -4.98 50.93 4.98
CA VAL A 1162 -4.51 50.05 3.92
C VAL A 1162 -4.94 50.67 2.58
N ARG A 1163 -4.07 51.51 2.01
CA ARG A 1163 -4.08 51.77 0.58
C ARG A 1163 -3.42 50.56 -0.08
N LYS A 1164 -4.22 49.69 -0.72
CA LYS A 1164 -3.72 48.72 -1.70
C LYS A 1164 -2.93 49.50 -2.75
N LYS A 1165 -1.60 49.46 -2.65
CA LYS A 1165 -0.72 49.76 -3.77
C LYS A 1165 -0.85 48.56 -4.70
N ASP A 1166 -1.36 48.76 -5.91
CA ASP A 1166 -1.19 47.79 -6.98
C ASP A 1166 0.31 47.57 -7.15
N LYS A 1167 0.77 46.40 -6.69
CA LYS A 1167 2.10 45.91 -7.01
C LYS A 1167 2.04 45.54 -8.49
N GLY A 1168 2.55 46.41 -9.36
CA GLY A 1168 2.92 45.99 -10.71
C GLY A 1168 3.75 44.72 -10.62
N THR A 1169 3.25 43.66 -11.27
CA THR A 1169 3.86 42.33 -11.35
C THR A 1169 5.20 42.44 -12.05
N ARG A 1170 6.27 42.65 -11.29
CA ARG A 1170 7.63 42.67 -11.81
C ARG A 1170 7.99 41.22 -12.16
N ILE A 1171 8.02 40.90 -13.45
CA ILE A 1171 8.40 39.57 -13.95
C ILE A 1171 9.84 39.30 -13.48
N ARG A 1172 10.00 38.30 -12.60
CA ARG A 1172 11.30 37.91 -12.08
C ARG A 1172 11.87 36.81 -12.98
N GLN A 1173 12.93 37.15 -13.71
CA GLN A 1173 13.65 36.18 -14.54
C GLN A 1173 14.23 35.06 -13.66
N GLY A 1174 14.06 33.81 -14.08
CA GLY A 1174 14.43 32.57 -13.39
C GLY A 1174 13.41 32.09 -12.36
N SER A 1175 12.18 32.61 -12.34
CA SER A 1175 11.16 32.22 -11.36
C SER A 1175 10.20 31.14 -11.88
N PRO A 1176 9.64 30.30 -10.98
CA PRO A 1176 8.59 29.30 -11.27
C PRO A 1176 7.48 29.76 -12.22
N GLU A 1177 7.05 30.99 -11.99
CA GLU A 1177 5.89 31.60 -12.61
C GLU A 1177 6.31 32.51 -13.79
N GLU A 1178 7.59 32.54 -14.17
CA GLU A 1178 8.11 33.43 -15.23
C GLU A 1178 7.36 33.20 -16.54
N GLU A 1179 7.12 31.94 -16.92
CA GLU A 1179 6.43 31.59 -18.17
C GLU A 1179 4.97 32.08 -18.16
N GLN A 1180 4.25 31.84 -17.07
CA GLN A 1180 2.85 32.27 -16.91
C GLN A 1180 2.74 33.79 -16.81
N ALA A 1181 3.67 34.44 -16.10
CA ALA A 1181 3.73 35.88 -15.97
C ALA A 1181 4.06 36.56 -17.31
N LEU A 1182 4.96 35.98 -18.12
CA LEU A 1182 5.26 36.46 -19.48
C LEU A 1182 4.05 36.31 -20.41
N ALA A 1183 3.38 35.15 -20.40
CA ALA A 1183 2.18 34.92 -21.20
C ALA A 1183 1.02 35.88 -20.82
N ALA A 1184 0.77 36.07 -19.53
CA ALA A 1184 -0.23 37.01 -19.04
C ALA A 1184 0.14 38.47 -19.37
N HIS A 1185 1.43 38.83 -19.31
CA HIS A 1185 1.89 40.17 -19.66
C HIS A 1185 1.76 40.46 -21.16
N LEU A 1186 2.06 39.48 -22.03
CA LEU A 1186 1.82 39.57 -23.47
C LEU A 1186 0.32 39.75 -23.80
N GLN A 1187 -0.57 39.08 -23.07
CA GLN A 1187 -2.02 39.29 -23.20
C GLN A 1187 -2.45 40.68 -22.71
N ALA A 1188 -1.88 41.17 -21.61
CA ALA A 1188 -2.18 42.50 -21.06
C ALA A 1188 -1.70 43.67 -21.94
N LEU A 1189 -0.71 43.44 -22.82
CA LEU A 1189 -0.23 44.44 -23.77
C LEU A 1189 -1.19 44.68 -24.95
N GLN A 1190 -2.29 43.92 -25.07
CA GLN A 1190 -3.25 44.08 -26.16
C GLN A 1190 -3.86 45.50 -26.22
N PRO A 1191 -3.83 46.20 -27.36
CA PRO A 1191 -4.38 47.53 -27.47
C PRO A 1191 -5.88 47.46 -27.23
N THR A 1192 -6.34 48.20 -26.24
CA THR A 1192 -7.77 48.28 -25.91
C THR A 1192 -8.51 48.98 -27.05
N THR A 1193 -9.76 48.59 -27.30
CA THR A 1193 -10.63 49.22 -28.31
C THR A 1193 -10.68 50.75 -28.17
N ARG A 1194 -10.69 51.25 -26.93
CA ARG A 1194 -10.62 52.68 -26.60
C ARG A 1194 -9.31 53.36 -27.00
N SER A 1195 -8.17 52.68 -26.87
CA SER A 1195 -6.87 53.23 -27.33
C SER A 1195 -6.84 53.35 -28.84
N GLY A 1196 -7.37 52.34 -29.54
CA GLY A 1196 -7.45 52.37 -31.00
C GLY A 1196 -8.42 53.44 -31.52
N THR A 1197 -9.56 53.70 -30.85
CA THR A 1197 -10.45 54.80 -31.24
C THR A 1197 -9.80 56.17 -31.01
N GLN A 1198 -9.05 56.35 -29.93
CA GLN A 1198 -8.29 57.58 -29.68
C GLN A 1198 -7.20 57.84 -30.72
N VAL A 1199 -6.41 56.82 -31.07
CA VAL A 1199 -5.42 56.92 -32.15
C VAL A 1199 -6.11 57.20 -33.49
N GLY A 1200 -7.26 56.59 -33.75
CA GLY A 1200 -8.07 56.84 -34.95
C GLY A 1200 -8.58 58.28 -35.06
N GLN A 1201 -9.06 58.86 -33.96
CA GLN A 1201 -9.47 60.27 -33.91
C GLN A 1201 -8.27 61.21 -34.10
N LEU A 1202 -7.11 60.84 -33.57
CA LEU A 1202 -5.88 61.61 -33.73
C LEU A 1202 -5.35 61.55 -35.17
N THR A 1203 -5.39 60.39 -35.84
CA THR A 1203 -5.04 60.28 -37.26
C THR A 1203 -5.96 61.10 -38.14
N GLU A 1204 -7.26 61.14 -37.82
CA GLU A 1204 -8.24 61.98 -38.52
C GLU A 1204 -7.92 63.47 -38.34
N LEU A 1205 -7.61 63.90 -37.11
CA LEU A 1205 -7.17 65.26 -36.83
C LEU A 1205 -5.93 65.62 -37.66
N LEU A 1206 -4.90 64.75 -37.69
CA LEU A 1206 -3.68 64.99 -38.46
C LEU A 1206 -3.97 65.16 -39.96
N VAL A 1207 -4.88 64.36 -40.52
CA VAL A 1207 -5.30 64.51 -41.93
C VAL A 1207 -6.03 65.84 -42.16
N VAL A 1208 -6.93 66.23 -41.25
CA VAL A 1208 -7.64 67.53 -41.32
C VAL A 1208 -6.66 68.70 -41.24
N LEU A 1209 -5.57 68.56 -40.49
CA LEU A 1209 -4.50 69.56 -40.37
C LEU A 1209 -3.48 69.50 -41.52
N GLY A 1210 -3.64 68.62 -42.51
CA GLY A 1210 -2.76 68.49 -43.67
C GLY A 1210 -1.51 67.60 -43.46
N HIS A 1211 -1.39 66.92 -42.31
CA HIS A 1211 -0.28 66.05 -41.93
C HIS A 1211 -0.56 64.57 -42.27
N GLU A 1212 -0.85 64.28 -43.54
CA GLU A 1212 -1.21 62.92 -43.98
C GLU A 1212 -0.07 61.90 -43.80
N GLN A 1213 1.18 62.33 -44.01
CA GLN A 1213 2.36 61.46 -43.86
C GLN A 1213 2.53 60.96 -42.41
N ASP A 1214 2.35 61.86 -41.44
CA ASP A 1214 2.44 61.52 -40.01
C ASP A 1214 1.29 60.61 -39.58
N ALA A 1215 0.07 60.85 -40.10
CA ALA A 1215 -1.08 59.98 -39.89
C ALA A 1215 -0.84 58.55 -40.42
N ARG A 1216 -0.23 58.41 -41.61
CA ARG A 1216 0.15 57.11 -42.19
C ARG A 1216 1.18 56.37 -41.33
N ILE A 1217 2.22 57.07 -40.86
CA ILE A 1217 3.24 56.47 -39.99
C ILE A 1217 2.61 55.95 -38.70
N LEU A 1218 1.75 56.75 -38.06
CA LEU A 1218 1.08 56.36 -36.82
C LEU A 1218 0.18 55.13 -37.03
N GLN A 1219 -0.56 55.08 -38.14
CA GLN A 1219 -1.40 53.95 -38.50
C GLN A 1219 -0.59 52.68 -38.81
N GLN A 1220 0.53 52.80 -39.53
CA GLN A 1220 1.41 51.68 -39.83
C GLN A 1220 1.98 51.05 -38.55
N GLN A 1221 2.45 51.88 -37.62
CA GLN A 1221 3.00 51.39 -36.34
C GLN A 1221 1.93 50.72 -35.47
N LEU A 1222 0.71 51.26 -35.43
CA LEU A 1222 -0.40 50.61 -34.72
C LEU A 1222 -0.78 49.26 -35.37
N SER A 1223 -0.79 49.20 -36.70
CA SER A 1223 -1.08 47.96 -37.44
C SER A 1223 -0.01 46.89 -37.19
N GLU A 1224 1.26 47.28 -37.17
CA GLU A 1224 2.37 46.40 -36.84
C GLU A 1224 2.23 45.82 -35.42
N LEU A 1225 1.92 46.66 -34.43
CA LEU A 1225 1.68 46.20 -33.05
C LEU A 1225 0.56 45.15 -32.98
N ILE A 1226 -0.58 45.41 -33.64
CA ILE A 1226 -1.71 44.48 -33.66
C ILE A 1226 -1.33 43.14 -34.31
N ASN A 1227 -0.60 43.18 -35.43
CA ASN A 1227 -0.16 41.97 -36.12
C ASN A 1227 0.81 41.16 -35.26
N ARG A 1228 1.80 41.81 -34.65
CA ARG A 1228 2.78 41.18 -33.75
C ARG A 1228 2.13 40.52 -32.54
N GLN A 1229 1.11 41.16 -31.97
CA GLN A 1229 0.40 40.59 -30.83
C GLN A 1229 -0.55 39.48 -31.19
N ARG A 1230 -1.19 39.52 -32.37
CA ARG A 1230 -1.95 38.37 -32.88
C ARG A 1230 -1.04 37.16 -33.06
N ALA A 1231 0.16 37.37 -33.62
CA ALA A 1231 1.16 36.31 -33.75
C ALA A 1231 1.62 35.79 -32.37
N ALA A 1232 1.87 36.68 -31.40
CA ALA A 1232 2.22 36.29 -30.03
C ALA A 1232 1.09 35.51 -29.33
N ALA A 1233 -0.17 35.93 -29.49
CA ALA A 1233 -1.33 35.27 -28.91
C ALA A 1233 -1.57 33.88 -29.53
N ALA A 1234 -1.40 33.75 -30.85
CA ALA A 1234 -1.43 32.46 -31.54
C ALA A 1234 -0.35 31.52 -30.97
N TYR A 1235 0.89 32.00 -30.84
CA TYR A 1235 2.01 31.21 -30.29
C TYR A 1235 1.74 30.71 -28.85
N VAL A 1236 1.20 31.56 -27.97
CA VAL A 1236 0.83 31.19 -26.59
C VAL A 1236 -0.32 30.17 -26.57
N THR A 1237 -1.24 30.24 -27.54
CA THR A 1237 -2.37 29.31 -27.64
C THR A 1237 -1.92 27.94 -28.15
N GLU A 1238 -0.99 27.91 -29.11
CA GLU A 1238 -0.39 26.67 -29.63
C GLU A 1238 0.55 26.01 -28.61
N ASN A 1239 1.22 26.81 -27.76
CA ASN A 1239 2.18 26.34 -26.74
C ASN A 1239 1.81 26.85 -25.34
N PRO A 1240 0.74 26.32 -24.71
CA PRO A 1240 0.26 26.81 -23.43
C PRO A 1240 1.22 26.46 -22.28
N PRO A 1241 1.46 27.40 -21.33
CA PRO A 1241 2.19 27.11 -20.09
C PRO A 1241 1.51 26.00 -19.26
N PRO A 1242 2.27 25.20 -18.50
CA PRO A 1242 1.78 23.96 -17.86
C PRO A 1242 0.62 24.13 -16.87
N ALA A 1243 0.40 25.34 -16.31
CA ALA A 1243 -0.74 25.62 -15.42
C ALA A 1243 -2.06 25.97 -16.16
N ILE A 1244 -2.05 26.11 -17.49
CA ILE A 1244 -3.23 26.49 -18.27
C ILE A 1244 -4.03 25.28 -18.78
N HIS A 1245 -3.52 24.06 -18.65
CA HIS A 1245 -4.22 22.86 -19.12
C HIS A 1245 -5.49 22.51 -18.33
N GLN A 1246 -5.67 23.05 -17.11
CA GLN A 1246 -6.86 22.80 -16.28
C GLN A 1246 -7.90 23.92 -16.32
N HIS A 1247 -7.53 25.15 -16.70
CA HIS A 1247 -8.50 26.28 -16.72
C HIS A 1247 -9.14 26.50 -18.10
N GLN A 1248 -8.49 26.10 -19.20
CA GLN A 1248 -9.05 26.23 -20.56
C GLN A 1248 -10.03 25.10 -20.94
N GLN A 1249 -9.98 23.93 -20.30
CA GLN A 1249 -11.00 22.89 -20.48
C GLN A 1249 -12.29 23.15 -19.67
N ALA A 1250 -12.23 24.00 -18.63
CA ALA A 1250 -13.40 24.36 -17.82
C ALA A 1250 -14.23 25.53 -18.41
N LEU A 1251 -13.62 26.39 -19.22
CA LEU A 1251 -14.29 27.56 -19.82
C LEU A 1251 -14.87 27.31 -21.22
N THR A 1252 -14.54 26.20 -21.88
CA THR A 1252 -15.09 25.81 -23.20
C THR A 1252 -16.50 25.21 -23.14
N LYS A 1253 -17.11 25.07 -21.94
CA LYS A 1253 -18.52 24.63 -21.79
C LYS A 1253 -19.53 25.72 -21.41
N PHE A 1254 -19.12 26.98 -21.25
CA PHE A 1254 -20.07 28.08 -21.00
C PHE A 1254 -19.69 29.35 -21.79
N LYS A 1255 -19.95 29.30 -23.10
CA LYS A 1255 -20.39 30.40 -23.99
C LYS A 1255 -20.36 29.92 -25.45
N GLN A 1256 -21.32 29.07 -25.81
CA GLN A 1256 -21.91 29.13 -27.15
C GLN A 1256 -22.97 30.23 -27.11
N THR A 1257 -22.55 31.46 -27.38
CA THR A 1257 -23.44 32.53 -27.83
C THR A 1257 -22.70 33.30 -28.90
N ASP A 1258 -23.18 33.14 -30.12
CA ASP A 1258 -22.93 33.90 -31.34
C ASP A 1258 -22.02 35.13 -31.20
N ALA A 1259 -20.79 34.99 -31.66
CA ALA A 1259 -20.06 36.07 -32.32
C ALA A 1259 -18.99 35.44 -33.22
N ASN A 1260 -19.21 35.55 -34.52
CA ASN A 1260 -18.23 35.28 -35.56
C ASN A 1260 -16.93 36.06 -35.22
N PRO A 1261 -15.77 35.40 -34.99
CA PRO A 1261 -14.54 36.13 -34.66
C PRO A 1261 -13.94 36.86 -35.88
N ASP A 1262 -14.49 36.64 -37.08
CA ASP A 1262 -14.00 37.22 -38.33
C ASP A 1262 -14.53 38.63 -38.66
N GLU A 1263 -15.44 39.23 -37.87
CA GLU A 1263 -16.05 40.54 -38.22
C GLU A 1263 -15.70 41.72 -37.30
N GLY A 1264 -14.82 41.54 -36.30
CA GLY A 1264 -14.65 42.54 -35.24
C GLY A 1264 -13.54 43.59 -35.39
N SER A 1265 -12.75 43.62 -36.47
CA SER A 1265 -11.65 44.60 -36.62
C SER A 1265 -11.21 44.84 -38.07
N GLN A 1266 -12.14 45.15 -38.97
CA GLN A 1266 -11.80 46.02 -40.10
C GLN A 1266 -11.74 47.46 -39.58
N TRP A 1267 -10.53 47.89 -39.21
CA TRP A 1267 -10.28 49.25 -38.80
C TRP A 1267 -10.49 50.19 -39.99
N LYS A 1268 -11.27 51.26 -39.76
CA LYS A 1268 -11.94 52.13 -40.75
C LYS A 1268 -11.04 52.95 -41.69
N TRP A 1269 -9.76 52.61 -41.84
CA TRP A 1269 -8.78 53.43 -42.57
C TRP A 1269 -7.91 52.64 -43.56
N ASP A 1270 -8.49 51.66 -44.26
CA ASP A 1270 -7.78 50.91 -45.33
C ASP A 1270 -7.24 51.81 -46.46
N ILE A 1271 -7.72 53.06 -46.58
CA ILE A 1271 -7.27 54.07 -47.54
C ILE A 1271 -5.78 54.44 -47.40
N LEU A 1272 -5.18 54.29 -46.22
CA LEU A 1272 -3.82 54.72 -45.94
C LEU A 1272 -2.77 53.58 -45.91
N ARG A 1273 -3.16 52.34 -46.26
CA ARG A 1273 -2.23 51.21 -46.37
C ARG A 1273 -1.35 51.33 -47.63
N PRO A 1274 -0.03 51.12 -47.56
CA PRO A 1274 0.78 50.95 -48.77
C PRO A 1274 0.35 49.67 -49.51
N SER A 1275 0.22 49.74 -50.84
CA SER A 1275 0.01 48.56 -51.69
C SER A 1275 1.22 47.62 -51.57
N LYS A 1276 0.98 46.32 -51.35
CA LYS A 1276 2.03 45.30 -51.31
C LYS A 1276 2.89 45.39 -52.58
N GLN A 1277 4.15 45.81 -52.46
CA GLN A 1277 5.15 45.62 -53.51
C GLN A 1277 5.44 44.12 -53.64
N ALA A 1278 5.49 43.65 -54.88
CA ALA A 1278 5.88 42.30 -55.25
C ALA A 1278 7.41 42.16 -55.27
N SER A 1279 7.95 41.18 -54.54
CA SER A 1279 9.29 40.57 -54.75
C SER A 1279 9.35 39.30 -53.88
N THR A 1280 9.27 38.11 -54.49
CA THR A 1280 10.39 37.18 -54.77
C THR A 1280 11.09 36.66 -53.54
#